data_AF-A0A2G5I705-F1
#
_entry.id   AF-A0A2G5I705-F1
#
_cell.length_a   1.000
_cell.length_b   1.000
_cell.length_c   1.000
_cell.angle_alpha   90.00
_cell.angle_beta   90.00
_cell.angle_gamma   90.00
#
_symmetry.space_group_name_H-M   'P 1'
#
loop_
_entity.id
_entity.type
_entity.pdbx_description
1 polymer ?
#
loop_
_entity_poly.entity_id
_entity_poly.type
_entity_poly.pdbx_seq_one_letter_code
_entity_poly.pdbx_strand_id
1 'polypeptide(L)'
;MGAVAMEKPTSLDRLKALDKLSTLPLQLEEAQQLCNHPSRAEMILRWLVNKLKSSQEARTDAGSWDLLSLCLRLLPTQKIASVLGPGPFQEFLQLTCVERGLPERTLQAVAATWGLLSQKGQALSGAAIRALLKTDGAAAARVSGHWYQHVYAILQIEDSASRTGTAISLLEIGLQLWELRRRSQSDDAAFSEHCLLPACQLVVLLRKNIPAGAKRKRAKDALESSINPLRSLESIIAQHSVLPARAVFTSTRQKQDGHKKRPALGKTEQSLEHVLEPFKDSSVNCYEIAPVFMDIALCAVSTPTPGLRSREAPWVETLFDALLNLLDSDSKEQKSATIAEMLRYIRLRKMPLSTQKLANLAASVLADASGHKDSGRTLIAEIVAFNAGALTEASIARKLFTAIATWQASNSTADTVIIRDRIVNPIIEAFTQKQQMSELLELWHQQLVETKDHESAGIWHIIVPQMSEALASPTANDVAMSALARYSTLLQQVADAQESLNGENVASRLRSDLVLLRAILQGLRKNSHLVEVQQELDATRVRLGTLVKTNKKQISAPCLNEVWQLSALVLELWSPSYIAAQHDQSAVKDVLENLVANDLFETAVEDCQSTSNSSSAAQVLIGTVCALAQPYDMSKQCTKALKRAVEALCERPSTMVNFPQLITGLSSKQIGTVLQTALAAQNEGAQRLLSQLSASLPHSENFSAILADLPIHQVVAFSPSSLTPAQRTKVITRLLDEAHDHDNEVSPASRLALIVELLAYPVEALSVTTATSKLSGYVRRSLAANVLGDSETFARALALVQPSMRAIFQTMSTKTSRDYQELSAVAVETIGLLEKASPETEPASSPAMLAVSVLIALIEESADDASTYAHRNKRLVNTLMDALITSLEDFTSTLDRDFNSELFSATAEGLLVLPESVLSLSGSKSKKFASRIVASAEGVLRAESRCPHHVLVASFRLLCKYDPASETTTRASSILSRNLDARSSGAILRIYEEALDTKFGPDEISKIIASGPPQNYAIAQLHLRAVRKVRGEMFESTTNLSTNDVWHYLLRTLLEAQDFRVRGETLQTISVLLKARGFVLNQYSLEQTLQSLHSLLTTGSHIESFFPKVCKILKVLINQYRTKLQGRFHLVTLVFQALLSGLLNDTSLASARLQDYHGRLVAKLLELFCKPIWVRSTATNLVDASREAQKYAGQFVQHILHHYCALVLSSTPAEGVRLAVRPGIFAIIEAMEAYDEASVRSLSAAMNSNERAILRMVVQDWRQFGKWEGS
;
A
#
# COMPACT_ATOMS: atom_id res chain seq x y z
N MET A 1 83.73 -30.70 29.34
CA MET A 1 83.04 -30.73 30.65
C MET A 1 82.06 -29.57 30.72
N GLY A 2 80.80 -29.82 31.06
CA GLY A 2 79.89 -28.87 31.73
C GLY A 2 79.25 -27.74 30.91
N ALA A 3 78.39 -28.05 29.93
CA ALA A 3 77.37 -27.08 29.53
C ALA A 3 76.27 -27.06 30.60
N VAL A 4 76.24 -26.00 31.40
CA VAL A 4 75.22 -25.75 32.42
C VAL A 4 73.86 -25.57 31.72
N ALA A 5 73.00 -26.58 31.82
CA ALA A 5 71.59 -26.43 31.51
C ALA A 5 70.97 -25.52 32.57
N MET A 6 70.66 -24.26 32.23
CA MET A 6 69.77 -23.46 33.06
C MET A 6 68.41 -24.15 33.09
N GLU A 7 68.06 -24.74 34.24
CA GLU A 7 66.74 -25.30 34.49
C GLU A 7 65.70 -24.21 34.24
N LYS A 8 64.77 -24.46 33.30
CA LYS A 8 63.65 -23.55 33.07
C LYS A 8 62.86 -23.43 34.39
N PRO A 9 62.58 -22.21 34.88
CA PRO A 9 61.85 -22.03 36.12
C PRO A 9 60.51 -22.77 36.06
N THR A 10 60.13 -23.40 37.18
CA THR A 10 58.90 -24.20 37.22
C THR A 10 57.68 -23.31 36.94
N SER A 11 56.60 -23.90 36.43
CA SER A 11 55.36 -23.15 36.15
C SER A 11 54.79 -22.43 37.38
N LEU A 12 55.07 -22.91 38.60
CA LEU A 12 54.67 -22.27 39.85
C LEU A 12 55.55 -21.06 40.20
N ASP A 13 56.86 -21.13 39.94
CA ASP A 13 57.78 -20.00 40.16
C ASP A 13 57.51 -18.87 39.18
N ARG A 14 57.19 -19.22 37.92
CA ARG A 14 56.75 -18.27 36.90
C ARG A 14 55.45 -17.57 37.30
N LEU A 15 54.46 -18.29 37.86
CA LEU A 15 53.22 -17.69 38.38
C LEU A 15 53.44 -16.74 39.55
N LYS A 16 54.32 -17.08 40.50
CA LYS A 16 54.67 -16.20 41.63
C LYS A 16 55.48 -14.97 41.20
N ALA A 17 56.12 -15.03 40.04
CA ALA A 17 56.92 -13.96 39.48
C ALA A 17 56.16 -13.05 38.49
N LEU A 18 54.85 -13.25 38.28
CA LEU A 18 54.07 -12.42 37.35
C LEU A 18 54.21 -10.91 37.63
N ASP A 19 54.11 -10.49 38.89
CA ASP A 19 54.26 -9.07 39.27
C ASP A 19 55.69 -8.54 39.15
N LYS A 20 56.69 -9.40 38.90
CA LYS A 20 58.09 -8.99 38.68
C LYS A 20 58.37 -8.61 37.22
N LEU A 21 57.43 -8.88 36.30
CA LEU A 21 57.53 -8.46 34.91
C LEU A 21 57.19 -6.97 34.78
N SER A 22 57.92 -6.24 33.92
CA SER A 22 57.93 -4.78 33.89
C SER A 22 56.69 -4.12 33.27
N THR A 23 55.93 -4.82 32.41
CA THR A 23 54.78 -4.25 31.71
C THR A 23 53.56 -5.17 31.77
N LEU A 24 52.35 -4.60 31.78
CA LEU A 24 51.10 -5.37 31.81
C LEU A 24 50.96 -6.36 30.64
N PRO A 25 51.30 -6.02 29.37
CA PRO A 25 51.22 -6.98 28.27
C PRO A 25 52.10 -8.22 28.49
N LEU A 26 53.32 -8.06 29.01
CA LEU A 26 54.21 -9.17 29.34
C LEU A 26 53.64 -10.01 30.49
N GLN A 27 53.02 -9.38 31.50
CA GLN A 27 52.32 -10.07 32.58
C GLN A 27 51.16 -10.92 32.05
N LEU A 28 50.37 -10.39 31.12
CA LEU A 28 49.22 -11.07 30.53
C LEU A 28 49.62 -12.20 29.59
N GLU A 29 50.64 -12.01 28.75
CA GLU A 29 51.15 -13.04 27.84
C GLU A 29 51.69 -14.24 28.62
N GLU A 30 52.51 -13.98 29.66
CA GLU A 30 53.04 -15.00 30.54
C GLU A 30 51.92 -15.75 31.29
N ALA A 31 50.94 -15.02 31.83
CA ALA A 31 49.79 -15.62 32.49
C ALA A 31 48.93 -16.47 31.54
N GLN A 32 48.75 -16.03 30.29
CA GLN A 32 48.03 -16.77 29.27
C GLN A 32 48.74 -18.08 28.91
N GLN A 33 50.07 -18.08 28.74
CA GLN A 33 50.86 -19.30 28.52
C GLN A 33 50.74 -20.31 29.66
N LEU A 34 50.62 -19.82 30.90
CA LEU A 34 50.51 -20.65 32.10
C LEU A 34 49.06 -21.14 32.36
N CYS A 35 48.06 -20.56 31.68
CA CYS A 35 46.63 -20.86 31.84
C CYS A 35 46.17 -22.07 31.01
N ASN A 36 46.68 -23.26 31.34
CA ASN A 36 46.36 -24.52 30.64
C ASN A 36 45.87 -25.65 31.58
N HIS A 37 45.77 -25.40 32.88
CA HIS A 37 45.28 -26.37 33.87
C HIS A 37 44.39 -25.70 34.92
N PRO A 38 43.29 -26.33 35.40
CA PRO A 38 42.34 -25.72 36.35
C PRO A 38 42.97 -25.09 37.59
N SER A 39 43.92 -25.77 38.24
CA SER A 39 44.58 -25.24 39.45
C SER A 39 45.39 -23.96 39.19
N ARG A 40 46.04 -23.85 38.02
CA ARG A 40 46.78 -22.65 37.63
C ARG A 40 45.82 -21.54 37.19
N ALA A 41 44.74 -21.89 36.49
CA ALA A 41 43.68 -20.96 36.14
C ALA A 41 43.03 -20.34 37.40
N GLU A 42 42.86 -21.10 38.49
CA GLU A 42 42.37 -20.56 39.77
C GLU A 42 43.34 -19.54 40.39
N MET A 43 44.65 -19.81 40.36
CA MET A 43 45.68 -18.89 40.85
C MET A 43 45.77 -17.61 40.00
N ILE A 44 45.74 -17.75 38.68
CA ILE A 44 45.75 -16.63 37.73
C ILE A 44 44.48 -15.80 37.90
N LEU A 45 43.31 -16.43 38.07
CA LEU A 45 42.05 -15.73 38.30
C LEU A 45 42.11 -14.86 39.57
N ARG A 46 42.66 -15.35 40.68
CA ARG A 46 42.82 -14.56 41.92
C ARG A 46 43.75 -13.37 41.72
N TRP A 47 44.88 -13.58 41.04
CA TRP A 47 45.81 -12.50 40.71
C TRP A 47 45.15 -11.44 39.81
N LEU A 48 44.45 -11.88 38.77
CA LEU A 48 43.79 -11.01 37.79
C LEU A 48 42.63 -10.22 38.41
N VAL A 49 41.84 -10.81 39.31
CA VAL A 49 40.78 -10.11 40.05
C VAL A 49 41.36 -8.98 40.91
N ASN A 50 42.48 -9.23 41.60
CA ASN A 50 43.15 -8.18 42.37
C ASN A 50 43.69 -7.07 41.46
N LYS A 51 44.27 -7.42 40.30
CA LYS A 51 44.75 -6.47 39.30
C LYS A 51 43.61 -5.60 38.72
N LEU A 52 42.48 -6.19 38.36
CA LEU A 52 41.32 -5.45 37.84
C LEU A 52 40.72 -4.48 38.86
N LYS A 53 40.80 -4.79 40.15
CA LYS A 53 40.42 -3.86 41.22
C LYS A 53 41.41 -2.71 41.38
N SER A 54 42.71 -3.00 41.38
CA SER A 54 43.72 -2.02 41.76
C SER A 54 44.30 -1.19 40.60
N SER A 55 44.22 -1.68 39.36
CA SER A 55 44.87 -1.06 38.19
C SER A 55 43.86 -0.64 37.12
N GLN A 56 43.90 0.64 36.73
CA GLN A 56 43.14 1.18 35.60
C GLN A 56 43.62 0.58 34.27
N GLU A 57 44.95 0.47 34.09
CA GLU A 57 45.56 -0.09 32.87
C GLU A 57 45.05 -1.51 32.60
N ALA A 58 44.88 -2.32 33.64
CA ALA A 58 44.30 -3.67 33.54
C ALA A 58 42.80 -3.65 33.20
N ARG A 59 42.04 -2.65 33.64
CA ARG A 59 40.59 -2.55 33.34
C ARG A 59 40.32 -2.15 31.90
N THR A 60 41.17 -1.29 31.33
CA THR A 60 41.01 -0.75 29.97
C THR A 60 41.61 -1.65 28.89
N ASP A 61 42.50 -2.58 29.27
CA ASP A 61 43.13 -3.53 28.35
C ASP A 61 42.22 -4.75 28.06
N ALA A 62 41.99 -5.04 26.78
CA ALA A 62 41.14 -6.15 26.37
C ALA A 62 41.73 -7.54 26.72
N GLY A 63 43.07 -7.66 26.75
CA GLY A 63 43.78 -8.89 27.07
C GLY A 63 43.53 -9.36 28.50
N SER A 64 43.34 -8.42 29.43
CA SER A 64 42.94 -8.73 30.81
C SER A 64 41.57 -9.42 30.88
N TRP A 65 40.60 -8.95 30.09
CA TRP A 65 39.26 -9.56 30.02
C TRP A 65 39.22 -10.88 29.23
N ASP A 66 40.05 -11.00 28.20
CA ASP A 66 40.21 -12.26 27.46
C ASP A 66 40.85 -13.35 28.34
N LEU A 67 41.87 -12.99 29.15
CA LEU A 67 42.47 -13.89 30.13
C LEU A 67 41.48 -14.29 31.23
N LEU A 68 40.64 -13.35 31.67
CA LEU A 68 39.54 -13.64 32.59
C LEU A 68 38.58 -14.68 31.99
N SER A 69 38.14 -14.49 30.74
CA SER A 69 37.31 -15.45 30.02
C SER A 69 37.98 -16.82 29.88
N LEU A 70 39.28 -16.87 29.60
CA LEU A 70 40.05 -18.12 29.50
C LEU A 70 40.05 -18.88 30.83
N CYS A 71 40.30 -18.19 31.94
CA CYS A 71 40.24 -18.78 33.28
C CYS A 71 38.84 -19.33 33.59
N LEU A 72 37.78 -18.59 33.25
CA LEU A 72 36.39 -19.00 33.48
C LEU A 72 35.97 -20.23 32.65
N ARG A 73 36.57 -20.46 31.48
CA ARG A 73 36.30 -21.68 30.68
C ARG A 73 36.86 -22.94 31.35
N LEU A 74 38.03 -22.84 31.99
CA LEU A 74 38.74 -23.97 32.61
C LEU A 74 38.23 -24.34 34.01
N LEU A 75 37.44 -23.47 34.66
CA LEU A 75 36.96 -23.66 36.02
C LEU A 75 35.50 -24.13 36.11
N PRO A 76 35.15 -24.99 37.10
CA PRO A 76 33.77 -25.37 37.38
C PRO A 76 32.98 -24.22 38.04
N THR A 77 31.65 -24.22 37.90
CA THR A 77 30.77 -23.11 38.32
C THR A 77 30.88 -22.76 39.81
N GLN A 78 31.06 -23.77 40.67
CA GLN A 78 31.25 -23.60 42.12
C GLN A 78 32.54 -22.84 42.45
N LYS A 79 33.65 -23.16 41.75
CA LYS A 79 34.94 -22.49 41.96
C LYS A 79 34.93 -21.07 41.45
N ILE A 80 34.31 -20.83 40.30
CA ILE A 80 34.09 -19.48 39.76
C ILE A 80 33.33 -18.61 40.77
N ALA A 81 32.20 -19.12 41.29
CA ALA A 81 31.41 -18.40 42.28
C ALA A 81 32.18 -18.13 43.57
N SER A 82 33.03 -19.07 44.01
CA SER A 82 33.84 -18.90 45.23
C SER A 82 34.97 -17.87 45.09
N VAL A 83 35.58 -17.76 43.91
CA VAL A 83 36.72 -16.85 43.67
C VAL A 83 36.24 -15.45 43.30
N LEU A 84 35.22 -15.34 42.44
CA LEU A 84 34.71 -14.03 42.03
C LEU A 84 33.78 -13.41 43.07
N GLY A 85 32.96 -14.19 43.79
CA GLY A 85 31.99 -13.67 44.77
C GLY A 85 31.01 -12.63 44.22
N PRO A 86 29.95 -12.25 44.96
CA PRO A 86 29.01 -11.23 44.50
C PRO A 86 29.57 -9.80 44.53
N GLY A 87 30.56 -9.52 45.38
CA GLY A 87 31.15 -8.18 45.53
C GLY A 87 32.25 -7.86 44.50
N PRO A 88 33.33 -8.66 44.42
CA PRO A 88 34.49 -8.35 43.60
C PRO A 88 34.19 -8.13 42.11
N PHE A 89 33.37 -8.98 41.51
CA PHE A 89 33.02 -8.86 40.08
C PHE A 89 32.27 -7.56 39.78
N GLN A 90 31.30 -7.21 40.62
CA GLN A 90 30.49 -6.01 40.43
C GLN A 90 31.29 -4.74 40.68
N GLU A 91 32.21 -4.78 41.65
CA GLU A 91 33.11 -3.68 41.97
C GLU A 91 34.01 -3.31 40.79
N PHE A 92 34.75 -4.26 40.21
CA PHE A 92 35.62 -3.94 39.07
C PHE A 92 34.83 -3.68 37.79
N LEU A 93 33.66 -4.30 37.59
CA LEU A 93 32.78 -3.99 36.45
C LEU A 93 32.29 -2.54 36.52
N GLN A 94 31.85 -2.08 37.70
CA GLN A 94 31.45 -0.70 37.91
C GLN A 94 32.62 0.27 37.68
N LEU A 95 33.81 -0.04 38.22
CA LEU A 95 35.01 0.76 37.98
C LEU A 95 35.36 0.83 36.49
N THR A 96 35.28 -0.28 35.76
CA THR A 96 35.54 -0.31 34.31
C THR A 96 34.55 0.54 33.54
N CYS A 97 33.25 0.42 33.81
CA CYS A 97 32.23 1.16 33.06
C CYS A 97 32.31 2.68 33.29
N VAL A 98 32.76 3.13 34.47
CA VAL A 98 32.94 4.56 34.78
C VAL A 98 34.11 5.19 34.02
N GLU A 99 35.09 4.41 33.57
CA GLU A 99 36.22 4.92 32.78
C GLU A 99 35.71 5.57 31.48
N ARG A 100 36.22 6.75 31.13
CA ARG A 100 35.80 7.46 29.90
C ARG A 100 36.55 6.92 28.68
N GLY A 101 35.83 6.72 27.57
CA GLY A 101 36.44 6.39 26.28
C GLY A 101 37.01 4.97 26.18
N LEU A 102 36.26 3.96 26.65
CA LEU A 102 36.68 2.56 26.54
C LEU A 102 36.86 2.14 25.07
N PRO A 103 37.97 1.47 24.71
CA PRO A 103 38.16 0.94 23.36
C PRO A 103 37.07 -0.08 23.00
N GLU A 104 36.64 -0.09 21.74
CA GLU A 104 35.63 -1.05 21.23
C GLU A 104 36.04 -2.50 21.53
N ARG A 105 37.32 -2.84 21.34
CA ARG A 105 37.85 -4.19 21.62
C ARG A 105 37.70 -4.60 23.09
N THR A 106 37.85 -3.65 24.01
CA THR A 106 37.68 -3.87 25.46
C THR A 106 36.22 -4.09 25.80
N LEU A 107 35.30 -3.29 25.24
CA LEU A 107 33.86 -3.50 25.41
C LEU A 107 33.40 -4.86 24.87
N GLN A 108 33.93 -5.29 23.73
CA GLN A 108 33.67 -6.64 23.19
C GLN A 108 34.22 -7.75 24.12
N ALA A 109 35.40 -7.57 24.71
CA ALA A 109 35.99 -8.54 25.64
C ALA A 109 35.20 -8.62 26.97
N VAL A 110 34.73 -7.47 27.48
CA VAL A 110 33.83 -7.41 28.64
C VAL A 110 32.50 -8.11 28.31
N ALA A 111 31.91 -7.82 27.16
CA ALA A 111 30.67 -8.45 26.69
C ALA A 111 30.82 -9.98 26.52
N ALA A 112 31.94 -10.45 25.97
CA ALA A 112 32.22 -11.88 25.84
C ALA A 112 32.36 -12.56 27.22
N THR A 113 33.02 -11.90 28.17
CA THR A 113 33.14 -12.36 29.56
C THR A 113 31.77 -12.48 30.23
N TRP A 114 30.92 -11.45 30.06
CA TRP A 114 29.55 -11.44 30.55
C TRP A 114 28.71 -12.56 29.93
N GLY A 115 28.77 -12.73 28.60
CA GLY A 115 28.06 -13.78 27.88
C GLY A 115 28.43 -15.18 28.38
N LEU A 116 29.72 -15.43 28.66
CA LEU A 116 30.20 -16.69 29.23
C LEU A 116 29.65 -16.93 30.64
N LEU A 117 29.63 -15.91 31.50
CA LEU A 117 29.06 -16.01 32.85
C LEU A 117 27.54 -16.22 32.80
N SER A 118 26.83 -15.51 31.92
CA SER A 118 25.39 -15.65 31.72
C SER A 118 25.04 -17.08 31.26
N GLN A 119 25.76 -17.61 30.26
CA GLN A 119 25.59 -18.98 29.76
C GLN A 119 25.84 -20.02 30.87
N LYS A 120 26.93 -19.88 31.63
CA LYS A 120 27.23 -20.76 32.78
C LYS A 120 26.20 -20.60 33.91
N GLY A 121 25.61 -19.43 34.06
CA GLY A 121 24.51 -19.16 34.99
C GLY A 121 23.21 -19.88 34.59
N GLN A 122 22.90 -19.99 33.31
CA GLN A 122 21.69 -20.65 32.82
C GLN A 122 21.68 -22.18 33.03
N ALA A 123 22.85 -22.81 33.18
CA ALA A 123 22.97 -24.25 33.46
C ALA A 123 22.32 -24.67 34.81
N LEU A 124 21.99 -25.97 34.94
CA LEU A 124 21.34 -26.55 36.14
C LEU A 124 22.12 -26.30 37.45
N SER A 125 23.45 -26.19 37.38
CA SER A 125 24.36 -25.89 38.51
C SER A 125 24.78 -24.42 38.61
N GLY A 126 24.14 -23.53 37.84
CA GLY A 126 24.54 -22.13 37.64
C GLY A 126 23.93 -21.11 38.61
N ALA A 127 23.14 -21.54 39.61
CA ALA A 127 22.45 -20.64 40.54
C ALA A 127 23.39 -19.67 41.29
N ALA A 128 24.58 -20.16 41.69
CA ALA A 128 25.59 -19.33 42.36
C ALA A 128 26.17 -18.25 41.43
N ILE A 129 26.31 -18.55 40.14
CA ILE A 129 26.74 -17.56 39.13
C ILE A 129 25.63 -16.55 38.86
N ARG A 130 24.35 -16.95 38.81
CA ARG A 130 23.24 -15.99 38.71
C ARG A 130 23.18 -15.06 39.91
N ALA A 131 23.44 -15.55 41.12
CA ALA A 131 23.49 -14.73 42.32
C ALA A 131 24.62 -13.69 42.28
N LEU A 132 25.75 -14.03 41.66
CA LEU A 132 26.89 -13.14 41.43
C LEU A 132 26.58 -12.02 40.43
N LEU A 133 25.78 -12.30 39.39
CA LEU A 133 25.38 -11.31 38.39
C LEU A 133 24.30 -10.33 38.88
N LYS A 134 23.66 -10.60 40.03
CA LYS A 134 22.60 -9.73 40.59
C LYS A 134 23.16 -8.60 41.45
N THR A 135 22.90 -7.36 41.05
CA THR A 135 23.26 -6.11 41.78
C THR A 135 22.04 -5.41 42.37
N ASP A 136 22.24 -4.42 43.24
CA ASP A 136 21.17 -3.48 43.60
C ASP A 136 20.80 -2.56 42.42
N GLY A 137 19.58 -2.02 42.44
CA GLY A 137 19.06 -1.18 41.36
C GLY A 137 19.89 0.08 41.06
N ALA A 138 20.48 0.71 42.08
CA ALA A 138 21.27 1.92 41.90
C ALA A 138 22.61 1.63 41.21
N ALA A 139 23.30 0.56 41.62
CA ALA A 139 24.50 0.09 40.93
C ALA A 139 24.20 -0.38 39.50
N ALA A 140 23.10 -1.11 39.29
CA ALA A 140 22.68 -1.53 37.95
C ALA A 140 22.42 -0.33 37.03
N ALA A 141 21.71 0.70 37.51
CA ALA A 141 21.45 1.91 36.73
C ALA A 141 22.74 2.64 36.34
N ARG A 142 23.68 2.79 37.27
CA ARG A 142 24.99 3.40 36.96
C ARG A 142 25.72 2.61 35.91
N VAL A 143 25.86 1.30 36.07
CA VAL A 143 26.61 0.44 35.13
C VAL A 143 25.94 0.46 33.75
N SER A 144 24.63 0.24 33.67
CA SER A 144 23.88 0.27 32.40
C SER A 144 23.92 1.65 31.73
N GLY A 145 23.81 2.74 32.50
CA GLY A 145 23.90 4.11 31.99
C GLY A 145 25.23 4.41 31.32
N HIS A 146 26.35 4.14 32.00
CA HIS A 146 27.68 4.30 31.43
C HIS A 146 27.90 3.36 30.23
N TRP A 147 27.38 2.12 30.30
CA TRP A 147 27.45 1.18 29.19
C TRP A 147 26.75 1.71 27.94
N TYR A 148 25.52 2.23 28.08
CA TYR A 148 24.80 2.88 26.99
C TYR A 148 25.56 4.08 26.42
N GLN A 149 26.21 4.87 27.27
CA GLN A 149 27.03 6.01 26.84
C GLN A 149 28.25 5.56 26.01
N HIS A 150 28.90 4.46 26.38
CA HIS A 150 30.01 3.87 25.61
C HIS A 150 29.53 3.35 24.25
N VAL A 151 28.38 2.66 24.21
CA VAL A 151 27.78 2.19 22.95
C VAL A 151 27.40 3.38 22.05
N TYR A 152 26.89 4.47 22.65
CA TYR A 152 26.59 5.69 21.94
C TYR A 152 27.84 6.33 21.33
N ALA A 153 28.95 6.39 22.07
CA ALA A 153 30.22 6.90 21.57
C ALA A 153 30.76 6.11 20.36
N ILE A 154 30.61 4.77 20.35
CA ILE A 154 30.99 3.94 19.19
C ILE A 154 30.19 4.30 17.94
N LEU A 155 28.89 4.53 18.10
CA LEU A 155 27.97 4.85 16.99
C LEU A 155 28.15 6.26 16.42
N GLN A 156 28.84 7.15 17.14
CA GLN A 156 29.15 8.52 16.70
C GLN A 156 30.42 8.62 15.83
N ILE A 157 31.28 7.59 15.81
CA ILE A 157 32.51 7.58 14.99
C ILE A 157 32.16 7.31 13.52
N GLU A 158 32.81 7.99 12.57
CA GLU A 158 32.56 7.85 11.12
C GLU A 158 32.56 6.37 10.69
N ASP A 159 31.58 6.02 9.83
CA ASP A 159 31.21 4.66 9.36
C ASP A 159 30.12 3.92 10.20
N SER A 160 29.02 4.61 10.54
CA SER A 160 27.92 4.11 11.40
C SER A 160 27.20 2.86 10.87
N ALA A 161 27.04 2.72 9.55
CA ALA A 161 26.27 1.63 8.94
C ALA A 161 26.92 0.26 9.16
N SER A 162 28.25 0.16 9.06
CA SER A 162 29.01 -1.09 9.25
C SER A 162 29.05 -1.53 10.73
N ARG A 163 28.96 -0.57 11.66
CA ARG A 163 29.06 -0.79 13.12
C ARG A 163 27.74 -1.04 13.83
N THR A 164 26.60 -0.83 13.16
CA THR A 164 25.27 -1.08 13.73
C THR A 164 25.12 -2.50 14.29
N GLY A 165 25.70 -3.51 13.61
CA GLY A 165 25.67 -4.91 14.06
C GLY A 165 26.40 -5.14 15.38
N THR A 166 27.58 -4.55 15.55
CA THR A 166 28.35 -4.62 16.80
C THR A 166 27.69 -3.82 17.93
N ALA A 167 27.14 -2.65 17.62
CA ALA A 167 26.44 -1.85 18.62
C ALA A 167 25.17 -2.55 19.15
N ILE A 168 24.45 -3.27 18.28
CA ILE A 168 23.28 -4.07 18.67
C ILE A 168 23.66 -5.18 19.67
N SER A 169 24.74 -5.92 19.43
CA SER A 169 25.17 -6.98 20.35
C SER A 169 25.65 -6.42 21.70
N LEU A 170 26.30 -5.26 21.70
CA LEU A 170 26.69 -4.56 22.92
C LEU A 170 25.47 -3.99 23.67
N LEU A 171 24.43 -3.53 22.96
CA LEU A 171 23.21 -3.01 23.57
C LEU A 171 22.46 -4.07 24.38
N GLU A 172 22.42 -5.32 23.88
CA GLU A 172 21.78 -6.44 24.56
C GLU A 172 22.38 -6.67 25.96
N ILE A 173 23.70 -6.49 26.11
CA ILE A 173 24.38 -6.61 27.40
C ILE A 173 23.90 -5.53 28.39
N GLY A 174 23.76 -4.29 27.93
CA GLY A 174 23.26 -3.19 28.76
C GLY A 174 21.82 -3.45 29.27
N LEU A 175 20.97 -4.04 28.42
CA LEU A 175 19.62 -4.47 28.78
C LEU A 175 19.64 -5.60 29.82
N GLN A 176 20.47 -6.64 29.60
CA GLN A 176 20.62 -7.75 30.55
C GLN A 176 21.16 -7.29 31.92
N LEU A 177 22.10 -6.35 31.93
CA LEU A 177 22.63 -5.73 33.15
C LEU A 177 21.51 -5.07 33.97
N TRP A 178 20.58 -4.38 33.30
CA TRP A 178 19.43 -3.77 33.95
C TRP A 178 18.40 -4.79 34.45
N GLU A 179 18.15 -5.86 33.68
CA GLU A 179 17.19 -6.91 34.02
C GLU A 179 17.61 -7.77 35.22
N LEU A 180 18.92 -7.97 35.42
CA LEU A 180 19.47 -8.78 36.52
C LEU A 180 19.52 -8.04 37.87
N ARG A 181 19.02 -6.82 37.97
CA ARG A 181 18.98 -6.08 39.24
C ARG A 181 18.05 -6.71 40.28
N ARG A 182 18.33 -6.44 41.55
CA ARG A 182 17.41 -6.66 42.68
C ARG A 182 16.42 -5.50 42.69
N ARG A 183 15.16 -5.81 42.36
CA ARG A 183 14.10 -4.82 42.23
C ARG A 183 13.90 -4.05 43.54
N SER A 184 13.92 -2.73 43.46
CA SER A 184 13.70 -1.81 44.58
C SER A 184 12.74 -0.68 44.20
N GLN A 185 12.17 0.02 45.18
CA GLN A 185 11.28 1.16 44.92
C GLN A 185 12.02 2.39 44.36
N SER A 186 13.35 2.44 44.50
CA SER A 186 14.21 3.51 43.95
C SER A 186 14.71 3.24 42.53
N ASP A 187 14.31 2.13 41.91
CA ASP A 187 14.82 1.74 40.59
C ASP A 187 14.47 2.76 39.50
N ASP A 188 13.24 3.28 39.51
CA ASP A 188 12.76 4.25 38.50
C ASP A 188 13.53 5.59 38.61
N ALA A 189 13.81 6.02 39.86
CA ALA A 189 14.67 7.15 40.18
C ALA A 189 16.09 6.98 39.64
N ALA A 190 16.73 5.87 40.00
CA ALA A 190 18.09 5.58 39.56
C ALA A 190 18.20 5.43 38.03
N PHE A 191 17.20 4.82 37.39
CA PHE A 191 17.15 4.69 35.93
C PHE A 191 17.03 6.06 35.24
N SER A 192 16.15 6.92 35.74
CA SER A 192 15.96 8.25 35.17
C SER A 192 17.21 9.11 35.33
N GLU A 193 17.92 9.00 36.46
CA GLU A 193 19.17 9.72 36.71
C GLU A 193 20.33 9.27 35.82
N HIS A 194 20.51 7.96 35.62
CA HIS A 194 21.73 7.42 34.99
C HIS A 194 21.53 6.84 33.58
N CYS A 195 20.35 6.33 33.24
CA CYS A 195 20.11 5.59 32.00
C CYS A 195 19.28 6.35 30.96
N LEU A 196 18.38 7.25 31.38
CA LEU A 196 17.40 7.86 30.48
C LEU A 196 18.04 8.61 29.30
N LEU A 197 18.97 9.53 29.59
CA LEU A 197 19.67 10.30 28.55
C LEU A 197 20.42 9.42 27.54
N PRO A 198 21.36 8.54 27.95
CA PRO A 198 22.09 7.72 26.99
C PRO A 198 21.16 6.72 26.26
N ALA A 199 20.09 6.24 26.90
CA ALA A 199 19.10 5.40 26.25
C ALA A 199 18.34 6.16 25.14
N CYS A 200 17.87 7.38 25.40
CA CYS A 200 17.20 8.20 24.38
C CYS A 200 18.15 8.55 23.21
N GLN A 201 19.40 8.89 23.51
CA GLN A 201 20.43 9.17 22.50
C GLN A 201 20.68 7.97 21.57
N LEU A 202 20.72 6.76 22.13
CA LEU A 202 20.82 5.53 21.34
C LEU A 202 19.59 5.29 20.46
N VAL A 203 18.38 5.51 20.98
CA VAL A 203 17.14 5.39 20.18
C VAL A 203 17.17 6.34 18.98
N VAL A 204 17.59 7.60 19.18
CA VAL A 204 17.73 8.59 18.11
C VAL A 204 18.67 8.09 17.00
N LEU A 205 19.89 7.66 17.35
CA LEU A 205 20.87 7.17 16.37
C LEU A 205 20.40 5.90 15.65
N LEU A 206 19.84 4.94 16.39
CA LEU A 206 19.34 3.70 15.83
C LEU A 206 18.17 3.94 14.86
N ARG A 207 17.23 4.85 15.18
CA ARG A 207 16.13 5.22 14.28
C ARG A 207 16.62 5.87 12.99
N LYS A 208 17.67 6.71 13.05
CA LYS A 208 18.30 7.33 11.86
C LYS A 208 18.98 6.32 10.93
N ASN A 209 19.58 5.27 11.49
CA ASN A 209 20.35 4.27 10.74
C ASN A 209 19.51 3.11 10.16
N ILE A 210 18.19 3.09 10.36
CA ILE A 210 17.30 2.09 9.74
C ILE A 210 17.01 2.53 8.29
N PRO A 211 17.44 1.78 7.25
CA PRO A 211 17.23 2.19 5.86
C PRO A 211 15.75 2.18 5.49
N ALA A 212 15.22 3.35 5.16
CA ALA A 212 13.88 3.54 4.62
C ALA A 212 13.78 2.96 3.19
N GLY A 213 13.61 1.64 3.04
CA GLY A 213 13.36 1.07 1.71
C GLY A 213 13.66 -0.40 1.45
N ALA A 214 13.92 -1.25 2.44
CA ALA A 214 14.32 -2.62 2.16
C ALA A 214 13.14 -3.58 1.83
N LYS A 215 12.52 -3.42 0.66
CA LYS A 215 11.48 -4.32 0.12
C LYS A 215 12.00 -5.69 -0.37
N ARG A 216 13.15 -6.19 0.14
CA ARG A 216 13.71 -7.50 -0.25
C ARG A 216 13.69 -8.48 0.93
N LYS A 217 13.25 -9.71 0.67
CA LYS A 217 13.02 -10.78 1.65
C LYS A 217 14.22 -11.11 2.56
N ARG A 218 15.47 -10.90 2.12
CA ARG A 218 16.69 -11.08 2.94
C ARG A 218 17.00 -9.91 3.89
N ALA A 219 16.47 -8.72 3.62
CA ALA A 219 16.63 -7.58 4.52
C ALA A 219 15.64 -7.63 5.69
N LYS A 220 14.60 -8.48 5.60
CA LYS A 220 13.60 -8.66 6.67
C LYS A 220 14.19 -9.34 7.91
N ASP A 221 15.03 -10.36 7.72
CA ASP A 221 15.66 -11.09 8.84
C ASP A 221 16.72 -10.24 9.57
N ALA A 222 17.48 -9.41 8.84
CA ALA A 222 18.43 -8.44 9.41
C ALA A 222 17.74 -7.22 10.06
N LEU A 223 16.53 -6.88 9.58
CA LEU A 223 15.67 -5.84 10.17
C LEU A 223 14.98 -6.37 11.44
N GLU A 224 14.56 -7.63 11.49
CA GLU A 224 13.97 -8.26 12.68
C GLU A 224 14.98 -8.38 13.84
N SER A 225 16.26 -8.65 13.57
CA SER A 225 17.31 -8.69 14.60
C SER A 225 17.67 -7.31 15.18
N SER A 226 17.60 -6.24 14.37
CA SER A 226 17.88 -4.85 14.81
C SER A 226 16.68 -4.16 15.48
N ILE A 227 15.45 -4.55 15.13
CA ILE A 227 14.22 -3.99 15.72
C ILE A 227 14.00 -4.46 17.17
N ASN A 228 14.41 -5.68 17.54
CA ASN A 228 14.12 -6.23 18.87
C ASN A 228 14.81 -5.44 20.01
N PRO A 229 16.12 -5.16 19.97
CA PRO A 229 16.80 -4.39 21.02
C PRO A 229 16.34 -2.93 21.09
N LEU A 230 16.02 -2.32 19.95
CA LEU A 230 15.44 -0.98 19.89
C LEU A 230 14.11 -0.91 20.63
N ARG A 231 13.19 -1.85 20.36
CA ARG A 231 11.90 -1.95 21.06
C ARG A 231 12.07 -2.24 22.54
N SER A 232 13.03 -3.08 22.92
CA SER A 232 13.34 -3.34 24.33
C SER A 232 13.82 -2.06 25.03
N LEU A 233 14.66 -1.26 24.38
CA LEU A 233 15.12 0.01 24.93
C LEU A 233 13.97 1.03 25.07
N GLU A 234 13.12 1.17 24.04
CA GLU A 234 11.90 1.99 24.11
C GLU A 234 10.96 1.54 25.22
N SER A 235 10.80 0.22 25.41
CA SER A 235 9.98 -0.37 26.47
C SER A 235 10.53 -0.07 27.86
N ILE A 236 11.84 -0.13 28.07
CA ILE A 236 12.46 0.17 29.37
C ILE A 236 12.34 1.67 29.69
N ILE A 237 12.54 2.55 28.71
CA ILE A 237 12.30 4.01 28.87
C ILE A 237 10.83 4.25 29.26
N ALA A 238 9.89 3.62 28.56
CA ALA A 238 8.46 3.73 28.89
C ALA A 238 8.17 3.23 30.32
N GLN A 239 8.71 2.07 30.69
CA GLN A 239 8.45 1.41 31.97
C GLN A 239 9.00 2.17 33.18
N HIS A 240 10.21 2.74 33.06
CA HIS A 240 10.95 3.29 34.20
C HIS A 240 10.99 4.82 34.25
N SER A 241 10.50 5.52 33.22
CA SER A 241 10.46 6.98 33.21
C SER A 241 9.08 7.52 32.88
N VAL A 242 8.43 7.05 31.80
CA VAL A 242 7.11 7.59 31.38
C VAL A 242 5.98 7.12 32.31
N LEU A 243 5.82 5.81 32.50
CA LEU A 243 4.71 5.25 33.29
C LEU A 243 4.73 5.68 34.76
N PRO A 244 5.89 5.76 35.45
CA PRO A 244 5.97 6.30 36.80
C PRO A 244 5.55 7.76 36.86
N ALA A 245 6.09 8.64 35.99
CA ALA A 245 5.72 10.05 35.95
C ALA A 245 4.22 10.26 35.68
N ARG A 246 3.64 9.46 34.79
CA ARG A 246 2.19 9.45 34.51
C ARG A 246 1.37 9.01 35.73
N ALA A 247 1.82 8.00 36.47
CA ALA A 247 1.15 7.52 37.67
C ALA A 247 1.11 8.62 38.76
N VAL A 248 2.20 9.37 38.93
CA VAL A 248 2.27 10.52 39.84
C VAL A 248 1.34 11.65 39.39
N PHE A 249 1.34 11.99 38.10
CA PHE A 249 0.45 12.99 37.53
C PHE A 249 -1.03 12.64 37.75
N THR A 250 -1.42 11.42 37.40
CA THR A 250 -2.82 10.96 37.54
C THR A 250 -3.28 10.93 38.99
N SER A 251 -2.41 10.49 39.92
CA SER A 251 -2.68 10.49 41.35
C SER A 251 -2.82 11.90 41.94
N THR A 252 -2.00 12.85 41.47
CA THR A 252 -2.07 14.26 41.88
C THR A 252 -3.37 14.91 41.42
N ARG A 253 -3.78 14.65 40.18
CA ARG A 253 -5.03 15.18 39.62
C ARG A 253 -6.27 14.61 40.32
N GLN A 254 -6.28 13.31 40.64
CA GLN A 254 -7.37 12.71 41.42
C GLN A 254 -7.52 13.33 42.82
N LYS A 255 -6.44 13.82 43.44
CA LYS A 255 -6.49 14.55 44.72
C LYS A 255 -7.08 15.97 44.56
N GLN A 256 -6.94 16.58 43.39
CA GLN A 256 -7.52 17.90 43.10
C GLN A 256 -9.02 17.79 42.78
N ASP A 257 -9.45 16.72 42.11
CA ASP A 257 -10.86 16.50 41.72
C ASP A 257 -11.74 15.86 42.81
N GLY A 258 -11.16 15.35 43.92
CA GLY A 258 -11.88 14.59 44.95
C GLY A 258 -11.62 15.04 46.40
N HIS A 259 -12.66 15.48 47.11
CA HIS A 259 -12.65 15.88 48.53
C HIS A 259 -12.33 14.76 49.57
N LYS A 260 -11.76 13.60 49.19
CA LYS A 260 -11.51 12.49 50.13
C LYS A 260 -10.01 12.23 50.35
N LYS A 261 -9.52 12.62 51.53
CA LYS A 261 -8.18 12.29 52.06
C LYS A 261 -8.04 10.77 52.25
N ARG A 262 -7.18 10.13 51.45
CA ARG A 262 -6.51 8.85 51.78
C ARG A 262 -5.04 9.13 52.10
N PRO A 263 -4.39 8.34 52.98
CA PRO A 263 -3.06 8.66 53.50
C PRO A 263 -1.99 8.50 52.41
N ALA A 264 -0.93 9.31 52.55
CA ALA A 264 0.16 9.48 51.60
C ALA A 264 0.90 8.16 51.28
N LEU A 265 1.06 7.87 49.97
CA LEU A 265 2.23 7.12 49.51
C LEU A 265 3.48 8.00 49.68
N GLY A 266 4.62 7.36 49.96
CA GLY A 266 5.85 7.97 50.47
C GLY A 266 6.50 9.04 49.58
N LYS A 267 7.40 9.82 50.20
CA LYS A 267 8.08 11.04 49.70
C LYS A 267 9.07 10.85 48.54
N THR A 268 8.96 9.78 47.76
CA THR A 268 9.95 9.38 46.73
C THR A 268 9.30 9.13 45.37
N GLU A 269 8.22 9.82 45.04
CA GLU A 269 7.53 9.72 43.76
C GLU A 269 8.14 10.71 42.74
N GLN A 270 8.59 10.21 41.58
CA GLN A 270 9.23 11.01 40.54
C GLN A 270 8.21 11.89 39.80
N SER A 271 8.28 13.21 40.00
CA SER A 271 7.56 14.16 39.16
C SER A 271 8.15 14.19 37.74
N LEU A 272 7.35 14.60 36.75
CA LEU A 272 7.82 14.77 35.38
C LEU A 272 9.03 15.72 35.29
N GLU A 273 9.05 16.78 36.08
CA GLU A 273 10.17 17.74 36.13
C GLU A 273 11.49 17.11 36.58
N HIS A 274 11.42 16.18 37.55
CA HIS A 274 12.59 15.43 38.03
C HIS A 274 13.04 14.38 37.00
N VAL A 275 12.12 13.77 36.25
CA VAL A 275 12.47 12.83 35.17
C VAL A 275 13.21 13.53 34.03
N LEU A 276 12.85 14.77 33.73
CA LEU A 276 13.44 15.55 32.62
C LEU A 276 14.69 16.35 33.03
N GLU A 277 15.08 16.32 34.31
CA GLU A 277 16.28 17.00 34.80
C GLU A 277 17.57 16.66 34.02
N PRO A 278 17.84 15.40 33.63
CA PRO A 278 19.02 15.06 32.82
C PRO A 278 19.06 15.71 31.43
N PHE A 279 17.94 16.22 30.93
CA PHE A 279 17.86 16.90 29.64
C PHE A 279 18.11 18.42 29.73
N LYS A 280 18.23 18.99 30.93
CA LYS A 280 18.43 20.43 31.11
C LYS A 280 19.89 20.89 30.94
N ASP A 281 20.83 19.95 30.79
CA ASP A 281 22.24 20.28 30.56
C ASP A 281 22.43 20.85 29.14
N SER A 282 23.04 22.04 29.04
CA SER A 282 23.28 22.76 27.77
C SER A 282 24.09 21.98 26.74
N SER A 283 24.80 20.93 27.15
CA SER A 283 25.56 20.06 26.24
C SER A 283 24.68 19.05 25.47
N VAL A 284 23.40 18.90 25.85
CA VAL A 284 22.48 17.92 25.29
C VAL A 284 21.68 18.49 24.14
N ASN A 285 21.69 17.81 22.98
CA ASN A 285 20.84 18.18 21.85
C ASN A 285 19.38 17.74 22.06
N CYS A 286 18.62 18.54 22.81
CA CYS A 286 17.21 18.29 23.11
C CYS A 286 16.30 18.29 21.87
N TYR A 287 16.72 18.92 20.76
CA TYR A 287 15.93 18.97 19.52
C TYR A 287 15.68 17.60 18.90
N GLU A 288 16.58 16.64 19.10
CA GLU A 288 16.42 15.26 18.59
C GLU A 288 15.79 14.32 19.62
N ILE A 289 16.01 14.57 20.91
CA ILE A 289 15.56 13.72 22.01
C ILE A 289 14.07 13.94 22.30
N ALA A 290 13.60 15.20 22.29
CA ALA A 290 12.23 15.53 22.66
C ALA A 290 11.16 14.83 21.78
N PRO A 291 11.27 14.79 20.44
CA PRO A 291 10.31 14.07 19.60
C PRO A 291 10.27 12.56 19.87
N VAL A 292 11.43 11.94 20.11
CA VAL A 292 11.54 10.51 20.41
C VAL A 292 10.91 10.20 21.76
N PHE A 293 11.22 10.98 22.79
CA PHE A 293 10.63 10.80 24.12
C PHE A 293 9.10 10.98 24.08
N MET A 294 8.61 11.95 23.29
CA MET A 294 7.18 12.16 23.06
C MET A 294 6.52 10.95 22.39
N ASP A 295 7.13 10.39 21.34
CA ASP A 295 6.61 9.20 20.66
C ASP A 295 6.59 7.96 21.57
N ILE A 296 7.65 7.71 22.35
CA ILE A 296 7.68 6.63 23.35
C ILE A 296 6.56 6.81 24.36
N ALA A 297 6.37 8.03 24.88
CA ALA A 297 5.34 8.32 25.87
C ALA A 297 3.92 8.12 25.32
N LEU A 298 3.68 8.49 24.06
CA LEU A 298 2.42 8.25 23.37
C LEU A 298 2.18 6.75 23.13
N CYS A 299 3.22 5.99 22.82
CA CYS A 299 3.12 4.54 22.62
C CYS A 299 2.92 3.76 23.93
N ALA A 300 3.40 4.28 25.05
CA ALA A 300 3.26 3.66 26.37
C ALA A 300 1.82 3.64 26.89
N VAL A 301 0.93 4.50 26.35
CA VAL A 301 -0.44 4.65 26.83
C VAL A 301 -1.44 4.01 25.86
N SER A 302 -2.18 3.00 26.33
CA SER A 302 -3.23 2.35 25.54
C SER A 302 -4.48 3.25 25.40
N THR A 303 -4.70 3.78 24.20
CA THR A 303 -5.83 4.68 23.90
C THR A 303 -6.72 4.22 22.72
N PRO A 304 -7.27 2.98 22.76
CA PRO A 304 -8.02 2.43 21.63
C PRO A 304 -9.35 3.16 21.34
N THR A 305 -9.94 3.83 22.34
CA THR A 305 -11.23 4.51 22.22
C THR A 305 -11.10 6.04 22.33
N PRO A 306 -12.00 6.82 21.70
CA PRO A 306 -12.01 8.28 21.83
C PRO A 306 -12.08 8.76 23.28
N GLY A 307 -12.90 8.13 24.12
CA GLY A 307 -13.04 8.53 25.54
C GLY A 307 -11.75 8.36 26.34
N LEU A 308 -10.97 7.30 26.06
CA LEU A 308 -9.65 7.13 26.69
C LEU A 308 -8.67 8.21 26.22
N ARG A 309 -8.70 8.57 24.93
CA ARG A 309 -7.87 9.67 24.41
C ARG A 309 -8.17 11.00 25.08
N SER A 310 -9.44 11.32 25.30
CA SER A 310 -9.83 12.54 26.03
C SER A 310 -9.36 12.55 27.48
N ARG A 311 -9.35 11.40 28.17
CA ARG A 311 -8.88 11.29 29.55
C ARG A 311 -7.36 11.51 29.67
N GLU A 312 -6.61 11.03 28.69
CA GLU A 312 -5.15 11.13 28.66
C GLU A 312 -4.64 12.47 28.08
N ALA A 313 -5.52 13.27 27.46
CA ALA A 313 -5.14 14.54 26.83
C ALA A 313 -4.38 15.50 27.76
N PRO A 314 -4.78 15.70 29.03
CA PRO A 314 -4.08 16.64 29.90
C PRO A 314 -2.68 16.17 30.30
N TRP A 315 -2.47 14.85 30.41
CA TRP A 315 -1.13 14.30 30.60
C TRP A 315 -0.25 14.58 29.37
N VAL A 316 -0.78 14.36 28.17
CA VAL A 316 -0.07 14.63 26.92
C VAL A 316 0.27 16.12 26.77
N GLU A 317 -0.65 17.01 27.14
CA GLU A 317 -0.40 18.46 27.13
C GLU A 317 0.68 18.88 28.13
N THR A 318 0.64 18.36 29.36
CA THR A 318 1.66 18.64 30.37
C THR A 318 3.04 18.13 29.93
N LEU A 319 3.09 16.93 29.34
CA LEU A 319 4.33 16.39 28.77
C LEU A 319 4.86 17.25 27.63
N PHE A 320 3.98 17.65 26.71
CA PHE A 320 4.34 18.49 25.59
C PHE A 320 4.89 19.85 26.05
N ASP A 321 4.27 20.50 27.04
CA ASP A 321 4.78 21.75 27.62
C ASP A 321 6.14 21.57 28.31
N ALA A 322 6.30 20.49 29.07
CA ALA A 322 7.55 20.20 29.75
C ALA A 322 8.70 20.00 28.76
N LEU A 323 8.44 19.34 27.62
CA LEU A 323 9.42 19.18 26.55
C LEU A 323 9.67 20.48 25.77
N LEU A 324 8.64 21.31 25.55
CA LEU A 324 8.78 22.63 24.92
C LEU A 324 9.71 23.55 25.72
N ASN A 325 9.65 23.47 27.05
CA ASN A 325 10.49 24.27 27.95
C ASN A 325 11.97 23.84 27.94
N LEU A 326 12.29 22.65 27.41
CA LEU A 326 13.68 22.17 27.24
C LEU A 326 14.33 22.67 25.95
N LEU A 327 13.57 23.25 25.02
CA LEU A 327 14.09 23.72 23.73
C LEU A 327 14.61 25.17 23.87
N ASP A 328 15.93 25.32 23.89
CA ASP A 328 16.64 26.61 23.95
C ASP A 328 16.19 27.60 22.86
N SER A 329 16.41 28.89 23.11
CA SER A 329 15.99 29.99 22.20
C SER A 329 16.94 30.24 21.02
N ASP A 330 18.12 29.62 20.99
CA ASP A 330 19.21 30.04 20.09
C ASP A 330 18.95 29.73 18.60
N SER A 331 18.16 28.69 18.29
CA SER A 331 17.81 28.31 16.92
C SER A 331 16.29 28.17 16.73
N LYS A 332 15.66 29.29 16.37
CA LYS A 332 14.22 29.37 16.05
C LYS A 332 13.78 28.37 14.97
N GLU A 333 14.64 28.08 14.01
CA GLU A 333 14.39 27.13 12.90
C GLU A 333 14.35 25.68 13.39
N GLN A 334 15.34 25.26 14.18
CA GLN A 334 15.36 23.91 14.77
C GLN A 334 14.19 23.71 15.74
N LYS A 335 13.87 24.74 16.54
CA LYS A 335 12.71 24.71 17.43
C LYS A 335 11.41 24.46 16.67
N SER A 336 11.16 25.19 15.58
CA SER A 336 9.96 24.98 14.76
C SER A 336 9.90 23.58 14.13
N ALA A 337 11.03 23.06 13.64
CA ALA A 337 11.10 21.70 13.08
C ALA A 337 10.80 20.62 14.13
N THR A 338 11.41 20.71 15.32
CA THR A 338 11.18 19.79 16.43
C THR A 338 9.73 19.81 16.92
N ILE A 339 9.11 20.99 17.02
CA ILE A 339 7.69 21.12 17.40
C ILE A 339 6.79 20.48 16.34
N ALA A 340 7.07 20.71 15.06
CA ALA A 340 6.30 20.10 13.97
C ALA A 340 6.37 18.57 14.04
N GLU A 341 7.54 17.99 14.35
CA GLU A 341 7.70 16.55 14.51
C GLU A 341 6.92 16.00 15.71
N MET A 342 6.97 16.68 16.87
CA MET A 342 6.17 16.30 18.04
C MET A 342 4.67 16.32 17.73
N LEU A 343 4.16 17.39 17.11
CA LEU A 343 2.75 17.50 16.71
C LEU A 343 2.36 16.39 15.74
N ARG A 344 3.24 16.02 14.80
CA ARG A 344 3.03 14.91 13.87
C ARG A 344 2.84 13.59 14.62
N TYR A 345 3.65 13.29 15.64
CA TYR A 345 3.48 12.07 16.46
C TYR A 345 2.14 12.07 17.21
N ILE A 346 1.77 13.20 17.84
CA ILE A 346 0.47 13.35 18.54
C ILE A 346 -0.69 13.11 17.55
N ARG A 347 -0.62 13.70 16.36
CA ARG A 347 -1.62 13.57 15.29
C ARG A 347 -1.76 12.14 14.78
N LEU A 348 -0.64 11.46 14.52
CA LEU A 348 -0.63 10.06 14.07
C LEU A 348 -1.28 9.11 15.09
N ARG A 349 -1.18 9.43 16.38
CA ARG A 349 -1.85 8.70 17.48
C ARG A 349 -3.26 9.22 17.78
N LYS A 350 -3.72 10.23 17.05
CA LYS A 350 -5.05 10.86 17.17
C LYS A 350 -5.36 11.37 18.58
N MET A 351 -4.34 11.82 19.32
CA MET A 351 -4.50 12.41 20.65
C MET A 351 -4.98 13.86 20.52
N PRO A 352 -5.97 14.32 21.31
CA PRO A 352 -6.44 15.70 21.24
C PRO A 352 -5.47 16.66 21.95
N LEU A 353 -5.41 17.90 21.45
CA LEU A 353 -4.67 19.03 22.02
C LEU A 353 -5.58 20.26 22.01
N SER A 354 -5.45 21.13 23.01
CA SER A 354 -6.26 22.34 23.16
C SER A 354 -6.06 23.34 22.02
N THR A 355 -7.17 23.87 21.52
CA THR A 355 -7.19 24.85 20.42
C THR A 355 -6.42 26.12 20.78
N GLN A 356 -6.51 26.59 22.03
CA GLN A 356 -5.77 27.77 22.51
C GLN A 356 -4.25 27.56 22.41
N LYS A 357 -3.76 26.36 22.70
CA LYS A 357 -2.32 26.07 22.66
C LYS A 357 -1.80 26.07 21.23
N LEU A 358 -2.55 25.48 20.30
CA LEU A 358 -2.26 25.54 18.87
C LEU A 358 -2.26 26.97 18.34
N ALA A 359 -3.24 27.79 18.77
CA ALA A 359 -3.33 29.21 18.42
C ALA A 359 -2.12 30.00 18.93
N ASN A 360 -1.70 29.79 20.18
CA ASN A 360 -0.53 30.45 20.76
C ASN A 360 0.77 30.06 20.04
N LEU A 361 0.94 28.77 19.71
CA LEU A 361 2.10 28.31 18.93
C LEU A 361 2.13 28.97 17.56
N ALA A 362 1.00 28.99 16.84
CA ALA A 362 0.92 29.63 15.54
C ALA A 362 1.20 31.14 15.62
N ALA A 363 0.62 31.84 16.59
CA ALA A 363 0.85 33.27 16.78
C ALA A 363 2.33 33.60 17.04
N SER A 364 3.05 32.72 17.76
CA SER A 364 4.48 32.89 18.02
C SER A 364 5.34 32.78 16.76
N VAL A 365 5.01 31.85 15.85
CA VAL A 365 5.73 31.63 14.58
C VAL A 365 5.39 32.73 13.57
N LEU A 366 4.12 33.13 13.51
CA LEU A 366 3.63 34.13 12.57
C LEU A 366 4.07 35.56 12.91
N ALA A 367 4.48 35.83 14.16
CA ALA A 367 5.00 37.14 14.56
C ALA A 367 6.37 37.47 13.90
N ASP A 368 7.13 36.47 13.48
CA ASP A 368 8.46 36.61 12.87
C ASP A 368 8.53 35.82 11.54
N ALA A 369 7.57 36.08 10.65
CA ALA A 369 7.40 35.37 9.38
C ALA A 369 8.63 35.46 8.46
N SER A 370 9.48 36.48 8.63
CA SER A 370 10.75 36.66 7.90
C SER A 370 11.91 35.82 8.45
N GLY A 371 11.89 35.47 9.74
CA GLY A 371 12.98 34.73 10.40
C GLY A 371 12.88 33.21 10.26
N HIS A 372 11.69 32.68 9.99
CA HIS A 372 11.45 31.24 9.84
C HIS A 372 11.39 30.84 8.35
N LYS A 373 12.36 30.02 7.91
CA LYS A 373 12.36 29.39 6.57
C LYS A 373 11.31 28.27 6.49
N ASP A 374 11.60 27.16 5.81
CA ASP A 374 10.64 26.06 5.53
C ASP A 374 10.11 25.35 6.78
N SER A 375 10.86 25.39 7.88
CA SER A 375 10.52 24.80 9.17
C SER A 375 9.30 25.46 9.83
N GLY A 376 9.16 26.78 9.75
CA GLY A 376 7.98 27.51 10.24
C GLY A 376 6.72 27.19 9.42
N ARG A 377 6.86 27.11 8.10
CA ARG A 377 5.78 26.70 7.17
C ARG A 377 5.29 25.29 7.48
N THR A 378 6.22 24.37 7.71
CA THR A 378 5.93 22.97 8.07
C THR A 378 5.18 22.88 9.39
N LEU A 379 5.58 23.68 10.39
CA LEU A 379 4.89 23.75 11.67
C LEU A 379 3.45 24.26 11.53
N ILE A 380 3.22 25.34 10.78
CA ILE A 380 1.86 25.82 10.50
C ILE A 380 1.03 24.75 9.76
N ALA A 381 1.61 24.06 8.77
CA ALA A 381 0.91 22.98 8.08
C ALA A 381 0.52 21.82 9.02
N GLU A 382 1.38 21.44 9.98
CA GLU A 382 1.02 20.42 10.98
C GLU A 382 -0.02 20.92 12.00
N ILE A 383 0.00 22.21 12.37
CA ILE A 383 -1.05 22.82 13.20
C ILE A 383 -2.41 22.81 12.46
N VAL A 384 -2.42 23.20 11.19
CA VAL A 384 -3.63 23.16 10.33
C VAL A 384 -4.14 21.73 10.19
N ALA A 385 -3.26 20.77 9.91
CA ALA A 385 -3.61 19.36 9.80
C ALA A 385 -4.13 18.76 11.12
N PHE A 386 -3.79 19.36 12.25
CA PHE A 386 -4.29 18.97 13.57
C PHE A 386 -5.66 19.58 13.85
N ASN A 387 -5.78 20.91 13.74
CA ASN A 387 -7.02 21.66 13.91
C ASN A 387 -6.92 23.05 13.25
N ALA A 388 -7.36 23.15 12.00
CA ALA A 388 -7.44 24.42 11.26
C ALA A 388 -8.30 25.49 11.96
N GLY A 389 -9.29 25.07 12.76
CA GLY A 389 -10.13 25.94 13.58
C GLY A 389 -9.36 26.77 14.62
N ALA A 390 -8.12 26.41 14.96
CA ALA A 390 -7.27 27.20 15.84
C ALA A 390 -6.79 28.53 15.21
N LEU A 391 -6.86 28.65 13.88
CA LEU A 391 -6.32 29.78 13.12
C LEU A 391 -7.40 30.71 12.56
N THR A 392 -8.68 30.46 12.88
CA THR A 392 -9.79 31.27 12.35
C THR A 392 -10.03 32.55 13.15
N GLU A 393 -9.32 32.78 14.25
CA GLU A 393 -9.39 34.05 14.97
C GLU A 393 -8.83 35.17 14.06
N ALA A 394 -9.61 36.23 13.84
CA ALA A 394 -9.29 37.27 12.86
C ALA A 394 -7.88 37.87 13.03
N SER A 395 -7.39 37.98 14.27
CA SER A 395 -6.05 38.50 14.59
C SER A 395 -4.93 37.58 14.07
N ILE A 396 -5.09 36.26 14.21
CA ILE A 396 -4.13 35.23 13.79
C ILE A 396 -4.25 34.98 12.29
N ALA A 397 -5.49 34.89 11.78
CA ALA A 397 -5.76 34.69 10.35
C ALA A 397 -5.13 35.81 9.50
N ARG A 398 -5.22 37.07 9.95
CA ARG A 398 -4.58 38.20 9.27
C ARG A 398 -3.06 38.03 9.19
N LYS A 399 -2.41 37.72 10.32
CA LYS A 399 -0.95 37.46 10.36
C LYS A 399 -0.55 36.30 9.46
N LEU A 400 -1.35 35.24 9.44
CA LEU A 400 -1.11 34.09 8.57
C LEU A 400 -1.20 34.45 7.09
N PHE A 401 -2.22 35.22 6.71
CA PHE A 401 -2.43 35.61 5.32
C PHE A 401 -1.30 36.50 4.81
N THR A 402 -0.86 37.46 5.64
CA THR A 402 0.34 38.26 5.36
C THR A 402 1.60 37.39 5.25
N ALA A 403 1.77 36.40 6.14
CA ALA A 403 2.91 35.48 6.07
C ALA A 403 2.91 34.63 4.79
N ILE A 404 1.74 34.15 4.34
CA ILE A 404 1.60 33.41 3.08
C ILE A 404 2.07 34.25 1.91
N ALA A 405 1.67 35.53 1.82
CA ALA A 405 2.13 36.44 0.77
C ALA A 405 3.66 36.58 0.77
N THR A 406 4.30 36.69 1.93
CA THR A 406 5.77 36.74 2.04
C THR A 406 6.44 35.43 1.62
N TRP A 407 5.82 34.28 1.87
CA TRP A 407 6.38 32.99 1.50
C TRP A 407 6.41 32.74 -0.01
N GLN A 408 5.46 33.33 -0.75
CA GLN A 408 5.35 33.17 -2.19
C GLN A 408 6.46 33.90 -2.96
N ALA A 409 6.90 35.05 -2.46
CA ALA A 409 7.91 35.88 -3.11
C ALA A 409 9.29 35.18 -3.22
N SER A 410 9.49 34.03 -2.57
CA SER A 410 10.78 33.33 -2.49
C SER A 410 10.79 31.91 -3.08
N ASN A 411 9.67 31.38 -3.60
CA ASN A 411 9.47 29.92 -3.80
C ASN A 411 8.99 29.51 -5.20
N SER A 412 9.10 28.21 -5.50
CA SER A 412 8.71 27.60 -6.78
C SER A 412 7.19 27.38 -6.94
N THR A 413 6.72 27.08 -8.15
CA THR A 413 5.31 26.74 -8.45
C THR A 413 4.81 25.51 -7.69
N ALA A 414 5.67 24.53 -7.40
CA ALA A 414 5.32 23.32 -6.66
C ALA A 414 4.99 23.61 -5.18
N ASP A 415 5.71 24.55 -4.56
CA ASP A 415 5.49 24.93 -3.16
C ASP A 415 4.15 25.66 -2.97
N THR A 416 3.71 26.41 -3.99
CA THR A 416 2.40 27.09 -3.99
C THR A 416 1.24 26.10 -3.93
N VAL A 417 1.35 24.95 -4.61
CA VAL A 417 0.35 23.87 -4.55
C VAL A 417 0.30 23.26 -3.14
N ILE A 418 1.46 23.03 -2.52
CA ILE A 418 1.54 22.46 -1.16
C ILE A 418 0.94 23.42 -0.13
N ILE A 419 1.24 24.72 -0.22
CA ILE A 419 0.67 25.73 0.68
C ILE A 419 -0.85 25.80 0.52
N ARG A 420 -1.34 25.81 -0.73
CA ARG A 420 -2.78 25.80 -1.02
C ARG A 420 -3.46 24.61 -0.37
N ASP A 421 -2.94 23.41 -0.62
CA ASP A 421 -3.60 22.16 -0.23
C ASP A 421 -3.46 21.84 1.26
N ARG A 422 -2.32 22.16 1.89
CA ARG A 422 -2.07 21.82 3.30
C ARG A 422 -2.40 22.92 4.29
N ILE A 423 -2.49 24.19 3.85
CA ILE A 423 -2.73 25.35 4.72
C ILE A 423 -4.02 26.06 4.35
N VAL A 424 -4.15 26.56 3.12
CA VAL A 424 -5.25 27.48 2.74
C VAL A 424 -6.61 26.76 2.69
N ASN A 425 -6.72 25.64 1.97
CA ASN A 425 -8.01 24.94 1.82
C ASN A 425 -8.61 24.50 3.17
N PRO A 426 -7.86 23.86 4.09
CA PRO A 426 -8.42 23.48 5.39
C PRO A 426 -8.86 24.68 6.24
N ILE A 427 -8.23 25.84 6.07
CA ILE A 427 -8.63 27.07 6.77
C ILE A 427 -9.94 27.61 6.22
N ILE A 428 -10.12 27.63 4.89
CA ILE A 428 -11.40 28.00 4.25
C ILE A 428 -12.53 27.09 4.75
N GLU A 429 -12.28 25.78 4.82
CA GLU A 429 -13.24 24.82 5.39
C GLU A 429 -13.55 25.12 6.85
N ALA A 430 -12.55 25.48 7.66
CA ALA A 430 -12.74 25.82 9.07
C ALA A 430 -13.57 27.11 9.28
N PHE A 431 -13.35 28.15 8.48
CA PHE A 431 -14.19 29.36 8.51
C PHE A 431 -15.64 29.06 8.10
N THR A 432 -15.82 28.18 7.12
CA THR A 432 -17.14 27.73 6.66
C THR A 432 -17.86 26.95 7.75
N GLN A 433 -17.18 26.01 8.42
CA GLN A 433 -17.72 25.23 9.54
C GLN A 433 -18.13 26.10 10.73
N LYS A 434 -17.39 27.20 10.99
CA LYS A 434 -17.70 28.16 12.05
C LYS A 434 -18.68 29.26 11.65
N GLN A 435 -19.20 29.26 10.43
CA GLN A 435 -20.12 30.28 9.89
C GLN A 435 -19.53 31.71 9.90
N GLN A 436 -18.21 31.85 9.76
CA GLN A 436 -17.49 33.14 9.77
C GLN A 436 -17.12 33.62 8.36
N MET A 437 -18.00 33.40 7.37
CA MET A 437 -17.68 33.64 5.96
C MET A 437 -17.50 35.13 5.63
N SER A 438 -18.21 36.04 6.30
CA SER A 438 -18.05 37.49 6.10
C SER A 438 -16.63 37.96 6.45
N GLU A 439 -16.10 37.52 7.59
CA GLU A 439 -14.73 37.83 8.03
C GLU A 439 -13.69 37.30 7.04
N LEU A 440 -13.89 36.08 6.52
CA LEU A 440 -12.99 35.49 5.53
C LEU A 440 -12.94 36.30 4.22
N LEU A 441 -14.09 36.74 3.72
CA LEU A 441 -14.18 37.58 2.51
C LEU A 441 -13.46 38.92 2.71
N GLU A 442 -13.59 39.55 3.88
CA GLU A 442 -12.89 40.80 4.19
C GLU A 442 -11.38 40.61 4.27
N LEU A 443 -10.90 39.53 4.91
CA LEU A 443 -9.48 39.20 4.96
C LEU A 443 -8.91 38.91 3.56
N TRP A 444 -9.65 38.17 2.73
CA TRP A 444 -9.22 37.88 1.37
C TRP A 444 -9.17 39.14 0.50
N HIS A 445 -10.18 40.01 0.61
CA HIS A 445 -10.20 41.30 -0.09
C HIS A 445 -9.00 42.18 0.31
N GLN A 446 -8.69 42.28 1.61
CA GLN A 446 -7.52 43.02 2.10
C GLN A 446 -6.22 42.50 1.46
N GLN A 447 -6.03 41.18 1.39
CA GLN A 447 -4.84 40.61 0.77
C GLN A 447 -4.75 40.90 -0.73
N LEU A 448 -5.86 40.79 -1.47
CA LEU A 448 -5.87 41.11 -2.90
C LEU A 448 -5.53 42.58 -3.18
N VAL A 449 -5.87 43.50 -2.27
CA VAL A 449 -5.52 44.93 -2.39
C VAL A 449 -4.06 45.21 -2.01
N GLU A 450 -3.55 44.56 -0.96
CA GLU A 450 -2.18 44.76 -0.45
C GLU A 450 -1.11 44.15 -1.35
N THR A 451 -1.43 43.08 -2.10
CA THR A 451 -0.46 42.34 -2.91
C THR A 451 -0.25 43.00 -4.27
N LYS A 452 0.87 43.69 -4.45
CA LYS A 452 1.14 44.55 -5.63
C LYS A 452 1.69 43.81 -6.85
N ASP A 453 2.41 42.70 -6.66
CA ASP A 453 3.04 41.96 -7.77
C ASP A 453 2.18 40.78 -8.24
N HIS A 454 2.16 40.57 -9.56
CA HIS A 454 1.42 39.50 -10.22
C HIS A 454 1.78 38.09 -9.76
N GLU A 455 3.05 37.88 -9.42
CA GLU A 455 3.58 36.59 -9.02
C GLU A 455 3.31 36.31 -7.53
N SER A 456 3.31 37.34 -6.68
CA SER A 456 3.04 37.21 -5.24
C SER A 456 1.55 37.11 -4.89
N ALA A 457 0.66 37.59 -5.77
CA ALA A 457 -0.79 37.39 -5.65
C ALA A 457 -1.27 36.00 -6.14
N GLY A 458 -0.35 35.16 -6.64
CA GLY A 458 -0.67 33.91 -7.34
C GLY A 458 -1.60 32.98 -6.57
N ILE A 459 -1.38 32.74 -5.27
CA ILE A 459 -2.24 31.80 -4.51
C ILE A 459 -3.65 32.34 -4.34
N TRP A 460 -3.79 33.64 -4.09
CA TRP A 460 -5.07 34.29 -3.83
C TRP A 460 -5.96 34.34 -5.08
N HIS A 461 -5.37 34.25 -6.28
CA HIS A 461 -6.09 34.03 -7.54
C HIS A 461 -6.37 32.55 -7.83
N ILE A 462 -5.49 31.64 -7.44
CA ILE A 462 -5.67 30.19 -7.65
C ILE A 462 -6.81 29.63 -6.78
N ILE A 463 -7.09 30.21 -5.61
CA ILE A 463 -8.07 29.69 -4.64
C ILE A 463 -9.53 30.07 -4.95
N VAL A 464 -9.80 30.82 -6.02
CA VAL A 464 -11.15 31.24 -6.43
C VAL A 464 -12.15 30.07 -6.50
N PRO A 465 -11.81 28.89 -7.08
CA PRO A 465 -12.70 27.74 -7.09
C PRO A 465 -13.06 27.20 -5.69
N GLN A 466 -12.10 27.20 -4.76
CA GLN A 466 -12.31 26.73 -3.39
C GLN A 466 -13.16 27.73 -2.60
N MET A 467 -12.94 29.03 -2.80
CA MET A 467 -13.78 30.08 -2.22
C MET A 467 -15.22 30.03 -2.76
N SER A 468 -15.40 29.79 -4.06
CA SER A 468 -16.75 29.67 -4.64
C SER A 468 -17.49 28.42 -4.14
N GLU A 469 -16.78 27.31 -3.92
CA GLU A 469 -17.37 26.12 -3.26
C GLU A 469 -17.78 26.38 -1.81
N ALA A 470 -16.96 27.12 -1.04
CA ALA A 470 -17.31 27.51 0.32
C ALA A 470 -18.53 28.45 0.36
N LEU A 471 -18.65 29.37 -0.60
CA LEU A 471 -19.82 30.26 -0.76
C LEU A 471 -21.08 29.53 -1.25
N ALA A 472 -20.93 28.39 -1.92
CA ALA A 472 -22.05 27.52 -2.29
C ALA A 472 -22.66 26.76 -1.08
N SER A 473 -22.09 26.88 0.12
CA SER A 473 -22.72 26.33 1.31
C SER A 473 -24.05 27.04 1.59
N PRO A 474 -25.14 26.33 1.92
CA PRO A 474 -26.43 26.95 2.23
C PRO A 474 -26.35 27.92 3.41
N THR A 475 -25.40 27.71 4.33
CA THR A 475 -25.15 28.60 5.48
C THR A 475 -24.51 29.94 5.11
N ALA A 476 -23.93 30.06 3.90
CA ALA A 476 -23.24 31.25 3.44
C ALA A 476 -24.05 32.08 2.43
N ASN A 477 -25.29 31.68 2.11
CA ASN A 477 -26.08 32.29 1.04
C ASN A 477 -26.41 33.77 1.29
N ASP A 478 -26.87 34.10 2.50
CA ASP A 478 -27.20 35.49 2.88
C ASP A 478 -25.95 36.39 2.84
N VAL A 479 -24.80 35.85 3.27
CA VAL A 479 -23.50 36.53 3.21
C VAL A 479 -23.08 36.75 1.76
N ALA A 480 -23.26 35.75 0.88
CA ALA A 480 -22.96 35.86 -0.54
C ALA A 480 -23.83 36.91 -1.24
N MET A 481 -25.13 36.98 -0.93
CA MET A 481 -26.05 37.99 -1.47
C MET A 481 -25.73 39.41 -0.99
N SER A 482 -25.43 39.57 0.30
CA SER A 482 -24.99 40.87 0.84
C SER A 482 -23.65 41.31 0.25
N ALA A 483 -22.72 40.38 0.05
CA ALA A 483 -21.43 40.66 -0.57
C ALA A 483 -21.59 41.02 -2.06
N LEU A 484 -22.46 40.32 -2.79
CA LEU A 484 -22.78 40.63 -4.18
C LEU A 484 -23.26 42.07 -4.31
N ALA A 485 -24.26 42.48 -3.52
CA ALA A 485 -24.76 43.85 -3.53
C ALA A 485 -23.64 44.87 -3.22
N ARG A 486 -22.82 44.60 -2.19
CA ARG A 486 -21.69 45.47 -1.81
C ARG A 486 -20.71 45.65 -2.97
N TYR A 487 -20.15 44.58 -3.53
CA TYR A 487 -19.14 44.69 -4.59
C TYR A 487 -19.73 45.17 -5.92
N SER A 488 -21.01 44.87 -6.18
CA SER A 488 -21.78 45.38 -7.32
C SER A 488 -21.88 46.92 -7.26
N THR A 489 -22.17 47.50 -6.08
CA THR A 489 -22.19 48.97 -5.90
C THR A 489 -20.82 49.63 -6.02
N LEU A 490 -19.76 48.96 -5.55
CA LEU A 490 -18.39 49.46 -5.70
C LEU A 490 -17.97 49.51 -7.18
N LEU A 491 -18.35 48.51 -7.98
CA LEU A 491 -18.12 48.52 -9.44
C LEU A 491 -18.83 49.70 -10.11
N GLN A 492 -20.06 50.03 -9.69
CA GLN A 492 -20.80 51.19 -10.19
C GLN A 492 -20.09 52.50 -9.86
N GLN A 493 -19.58 52.65 -8.63
CA GLN A 493 -18.83 53.84 -8.22
C GLN A 493 -17.58 54.05 -9.09
N VAL A 494 -16.85 52.99 -9.43
CA VAL A 494 -15.67 53.09 -10.32
C VAL A 494 -16.06 53.37 -11.77
N ALA A 495 -17.22 52.89 -12.24
CA ALA A 495 -17.71 53.20 -13.58
C ALA A 495 -18.21 54.66 -13.73
N ASP A 496 -18.80 55.21 -12.66
CA ASP A 496 -19.35 56.58 -12.64
C ASP A 496 -18.30 57.64 -12.29
N ALA A 497 -17.35 57.30 -11.41
CA ALA A 497 -16.23 58.16 -11.08
C ALA A 497 -15.33 58.25 -12.32
N GLN A 498 -15.43 59.36 -13.06
CA GLN A 498 -14.47 59.76 -14.10
C GLN A 498 -13.06 60.06 -13.53
N GLU A 499 -12.70 59.47 -12.39
CA GLU A 499 -11.37 59.53 -11.79
C GLU A 499 -10.39 58.77 -12.68
N SER A 500 -9.20 59.34 -12.90
CA SER A 500 -8.18 58.69 -13.72
C SER A 500 -7.75 57.37 -13.07
N LEU A 501 -7.97 56.25 -13.76
CA LEU A 501 -7.54 54.89 -13.33
C LEU A 501 -6.02 54.70 -13.35
N ASN A 502 -5.25 55.78 -13.50
CA ASN A 502 -3.79 55.78 -13.57
C ASN A 502 -3.11 55.52 -12.21
N GLY A 503 -3.83 55.59 -11.08
CA GLY A 503 -3.29 55.28 -9.76
C GLY A 503 -3.23 53.77 -9.50
N GLU A 504 -2.03 53.22 -9.25
CA GLU A 504 -1.81 51.78 -9.01
C GLU A 504 -2.74 51.18 -7.92
N ASN A 505 -3.08 51.95 -6.89
CA ASN A 505 -3.99 51.51 -5.81
C ASN A 505 -5.46 51.38 -6.25
N VAL A 506 -5.90 52.14 -7.26
CA VAL A 506 -7.28 52.05 -7.77
C VAL A 506 -7.42 50.84 -8.68
N ALA A 507 -6.38 50.54 -9.48
CA ALA A 507 -6.35 49.35 -10.33
C ALA A 507 -6.32 48.04 -9.53
N SER A 508 -5.52 47.97 -8.45
CA SER A 508 -5.50 46.78 -7.58
C SER A 508 -6.83 46.56 -6.86
N ARG A 509 -7.48 47.66 -6.41
CA ARG A 509 -8.81 47.62 -5.82
C ARG A 509 -9.87 47.13 -6.80
N LEU A 510 -9.96 47.73 -7.99
CA LEU A 510 -10.89 47.29 -9.04
C LEU A 510 -10.71 45.81 -9.37
N ARG A 511 -9.45 45.36 -9.52
CA ARG A 511 -9.16 43.95 -9.77
C ARG A 511 -9.64 43.04 -8.64
N SER A 512 -9.41 43.43 -7.39
CA SER A 512 -9.87 42.66 -6.24
C SER A 512 -11.40 42.53 -6.23
N ASP A 513 -12.12 43.62 -6.49
CA ASP A 513 -13.58 43.64 -6.54
C ASP A 513 -14.10 42.70 -7.65
N LEU A 514 -13.47 42.70 -8.83
CA LEU A 514 -13.82 41.80 -9.94
C LEU A 514 -13.59 40.31 -9.59
N VAL A 515 -12.48 39.99 -8.91
CA VAL A 515 -12.17 38.61 -8.48
C VAL A 515 -13.20 38.12 -7.46
N LEU A 516 -13.55 38.95 -6.48
CA LEU A 516 -14.56 38.61 -5.47
C LEU A 516 -15.95 38.46 -6.09
N LEU A 517 -16.37 39.37 -6.98
CA LEU A 517 -17.64 39.24 -7.71
C LEU A 517 -17.71 37.92 -8.50
N ARG A 518 -16.62 37.54 -9.17
CA ARG A 518 -16.54 36.27 -9.89
C ARG A 518 -16.70 35.07 -8.96
N ALA A 519 -15.99 35.05 -7.83
CA ALA A 519 -16.08 33.96 -6.85
C ALA A 519 -17.49 33.83 -6.26
N ILE A 520 -18.13 34.95 -5.92
CA ILE A 520 -19.50 35.00 -5.39
C ILE A 520 -20.49 34.45 -6.42
N LEU A 521 -20.44 34.92 -7.67
CA LEU A 521 -21.33 34.46 -8.73
C LEU A 521 -21.11 32.96 -9.07
N GLN A 522 -19.87 32.47 -9.03
CA GLN A 522 -19.59 31.04 -9.20
C GLN A 522 -20.15 30.19 -8.05
N GLY A 523 -20.15 30.71 -6.81
CA GLY A 523 -20.77 30.04 -5.67
C GLY A 523 -22.29 30.02 -5.78
N LEU A 524 -22.89 31.16 -6.09
CA LEU A 524 -24.34 31.29 -6.30
C LEU A 524 -24.86 30.44 -7.47
N ARG A 525 -24.06 30.20 -8.53
CA ARG A 525 -24.39 29.26 -9.61
C ARG A 525 -24.82 27.88 -9.10
N LYS A 526 -24.22 27.41 -8.01
CA LYS A 526 -24.48 26.08 -7.44
C LYS A 526 -25.71 26.06 -6.53
N ASN A 527 -26.15 27.21 -6.04
CA ASN A 527 -27.33 27.37 -5.19
C ASN A 527 -28.53 27.72 -6.08
N SER A 528 -29.66 27.03 -5.93
CA SER A 528 -30.85 27.10 -6.81
C SER A 528 -31.58 28.47 -6.89
N HIS A 529 -30.95 29.57 -6.49
CA HIS A 529 -31.52 30.93 -6.36
C HIS A 529 -31.29 31.83 -7.59
N LEU A 530 -30.94 31.29 -8.76
CA LEU A 530 -30.64 32.11 -9.96
C LEU A 530 -31.74 33.11 -10.34
N VAL A 531 -33.00 32.82 -10.01
CA VAL A 531 -34.14 33.72 -10.26
C VAL A 531 -34.07 34.98 -9.39
N GLU A 532 -33.64 34.86 -8.14
CA GLU A 532 -33.52 35.98 -7.18
C GLU A 532 -32.36 36.92 -7.55
N VAL A 533 -31.33 36.40 -8.22
CA VAL A 533 -30.11 37.15 -8.61
C VAL A 533 -30.22 37.75 -10.02
N GLN A 534 -31.27 37.44 -10.78
CA GLN A 534 -31.39 37.82 -12.20
C GLN A 534 -31.30 39.34 -12.44
N GLN A 535 -31.87 40.15 -11.55
CA GLN A 535 -31.81 41.62 -11.64
C GLN A 535 -30.38 42.15 -11.44
N GLU A 536 -29.64 41.60 -10.48
CA GLU A 536 -28.25 41.98 -10.22
C GLU A 536 -27.31 41.49 -11.33
N LEU A 537 -27.58 40.34 -11.94
CA LEU A 537 -26.84 39.86 -13.11
C LEU A 537 -26.99 40.82 -14.31
N ASP A 538 -28.20 41.31 -14.57
CA ASP A 538 -28.43 42.28 -15.65
C ASP A 538 -27.79 43.64 -15.34
N ALA A 539 -27.90 44.12 -14.09
CA ALA A 539 -27.21 45.33 -13.66
C ALA A 539 -25.68 45.22 -13.80
N THR A 540 -25.10 44.09 -13.40
CA THR A 540 -23.65 43.82 -13.52
C THR A 540 -23.21 43.77 -14.98
N ARG A 541 -24.00 43.15 -15.86
CA ARG A 541 -23.74 43.11 -17.32
C ARG A 541 -23.66 44.51 -17.91
N VAL A 542 -24.62 45.38 -17.57
CA VAL A 542 -24.62 46.78 -18.04
C VAL A 542 -23.41 47.54 -17.50
N ARG A 543 -23.09 47.38 -16.21
CA ARG A 543 -21.93 48.01 -15.55
C ARG A 543 -20.59 47.65 -16.18
N LEU A 544 -20.39 46.39 -16.55
CA LEU A 544 -19.17 45.95 -17.23
C LEU A 544 -19.05 46.56 -18.63
N GLY A 545 -20.17 46.66 -19.36
CA GLY A 545 -20.21 47.35 -20.64
C GLY A 545 -19.83 48.83 -20.53
N THR A 546 -20.38 49.54 -19.54
CA THR A 546 -20.05 50.96 -19.31
C THR A 546 -18.59 51.17 -18.90
N LEU A 547 -18.03 50.26 -18.08
CA LEU A 547 -16.64 50.32 -17.64
C LEU A 547 -15.65 50.23 -18.81
N VAL A 548 -15.85 49.27 -19.72
CA VAL A 548 -14.97 49.09 -20.88
C VAL A 548 -15.10 50.26 -21.86
N LYS A 549 -16.33 50.75 -22.09
CA LYS A 549 -16.60 51.89 -22.98
C LYS A 549 -15.94 53.18 -22.50
N THR A 550 -15.99 53.47 -21.21
CA THR A 550 -15.44 54.71 -20.64
C THR A 550 -13.92 54.68 -20.50
N ASN A 551 -13.32 53.51 -20.26
CA ASN A 551 -11.93 53.39 -19.83
C ASN A 551 -11.05 52.45 -20.69
N LYS A 552 -11.44 52.12 -21.94
CA LYS A 552 -10.76 51.17 -22.85
C LYS A 552 -9.22 51.29 -22.91
N LYS A 553 -8.65 52.49 -22.75
CA LYS A 553 -7.19 52.75 -22.83
C LYS A 553 -6.46 52.81 -21.47
N GLN A 554 -7.18 52.81 -20.35
CA GLN A 554 -6.63 52.98 -19.00
C GLN A 554 -6.63 51.69 -18.17
N ILE A 555 -7.37 50.65 -18.60
CA ILE A 555 -7.44 49.37 -17.90
C ILE A 555 -6.17 48.57 -18.17
N SER A 556 -5.50 48.11 -17.11
CA SER A 556 -4.33 47.23 -17.25
C SER A 556 -4.74 45.85 -17.79
N ALA A 557 -3.88 45.22 -18.59
CA ALA A 557 -4.11 43.89 -19.18
C ALA A 557 -4.63 42.82 -18.18
N PRO A 558 -4.19 42.78 -16.92
CA PRO A 558 -4.70 41.81 -15.95
C PRO A 558 -6.09 42.10 -15.41
N CYS A 559 -6.46 43.38 -15.28
CA CYS A 559 -7.84 43.76 -14.95
C CYS A 559 -8.76 43.40 -16.12
N LEU A 560 -8.30 43.64 -17.36
CA LEU A 560 -9.01 43.26 -18.58
C LEU A 560 -9.31 41.75 -18.62
N ASN A 561 -8.34 40.91 -18.23
CA ASN A 561 -8.52 39.47 -18.12
C ASN A 561 -9.64 39.08 -17.12
N GLU A 562 -9.68 39.72 -15.93
CA GLU A 562 -10.74 39.49 -14.96
C GLU A 562 -12.11 39.99 -15.46
N VAL A 563 -12.14 41.10 -16.22
CA VAL A 563 -13.36 41.59 -16.91
C VAL A 563 -13.87 40.55 -17.91
N TRP A 564 -13.00 39.91 -18.70
CA TRP A 564 -13.40 38.83 -19.61
C TRP A 564 -13.99 37.64 -18.88
N GLN A 565 -13.34 37.19 -17.81
CA GLN A 565 -13.79 36.04 -17.01
C GLN A 565 -15.13 36.31 -16.33
N LEU A 566 -15.31 37.51 -15.75
CA LEU A 566 -16.56 37.91 -15.12
C LEU A 566 -17.68 38.09 -16.15
N SER A 567 -17.39 38.72 -17.30
CA SER A 567 -18.39 38.93 -18.35
C SER A 567 -18.91 37.63 -18.94
N ALA A 568 -18.01 36.66 -19.19
CA ALA A 568 -18.39 35.34 -19.67
C ALA A 568 -19.28 34.62 -18.65
N LEU A 569 -18.89 34.63 -17.37
CA LEU A 569 -19.68 34.02 -16.29
C LEU A 569 -21.06 34.67 -16.14
N VAL A 570 -21.15 36.00 -16.16
CA VAL A 570 -22.42 36.71 -16.06
C VAL A 570 -23.35 36.31 -17.21
N LEU A 571 -22.84 36.22 -18.45
CA LEU A 571 -23.62 35.77 -19.61
C LEU A 571 -24.06 34.32 -19.51
N GLU A 572 -23.20 33.41 -19.04
CA GLU A 572 -23.55 32.01 -18.79
C GLU A 572 -24.69 31.86 -17.77
N LEU A 573 -24.71 32.69 -16.72
CA LEU A 573 -25.73 32.62 -15.66
C LEU A 573 -27.03 33.35 -16.03
N TRP A 574 -26.91 34.49 -16.70
CA TRP A 574 -28.04 35.36 -17.03
C TRP A 574 -28.86 34.82 -18.21
N SER A 575 -28.20 34.27 -19.24
CA SER A 575 -28.85 33.94 -20.52
C SER A 575 -29.95 32.88 -20.43
N PRO A 576 -29.83 31.75 -19.69
CA PRO A 576 -30.86 30.70 -19.72
C PRO A 576 -32.18 31.19 -19.10
N SER A 577 -32.10 31.90 -17.96
CA SER A 577 -33.27 32.45 -17.27
C SER A 577 -33.94 33.57 -18.06
N TYR A 578 -33.15 34.44 -18.70
CA TYR A 578 -33.69 35.51 -19.54
C TYR A 578 -34.42 34.94 -20.76
N ILE A 579 -33.79 34.02 -21.50
CA ILE A 579 -34.38 33.41 -22.71
C ILE A 579 -35.65 32.62 -22.35
N ALA A 580 -35.65 31.88 -21.23
CA ALA A 580 -36.82 31.12 -20.79
C ALA A 580 -38.01 32.02 -20.36
N ALA A 581 -37.73 33.23 -19.86
CA ALA A 581 -38.76 34.18 -19.43
C ALA A 581 -39.37 35.01 -20.58
N GLN A 582 -38.72 35.05 -21.74
CA GLN A 582 -39.20 35.82 -22.89
C GLN A 582 -40.10 35.00 -23.81
N HIS A 583 -41.31 35.50 -24.07
CA HIS A 583 -42.22 34.91 -25.07
C HIS A 583 -42.01 35.45 -26.48
N ASP A 584 -41.27 36.56 -26.62
CA ASP A 584 -40.97 37.20 -27.89
C ASP A 584 -39.51 36.96 -28.34
N GLN A 585 -39.34 36.33 -29.50
CA GLN A 585 -38.02 36.07 -30.07
C GLN A 585 -37.33 37.34 -30.61
N SER A 586 -38.08 38.40 -30.97
CA SER A 586 -37.46 39.68 -31.35
C SER A 586 -36.75 40.36 -30.17
N ALA A 587 -37.34 40.33 -28.98
CA ALA A 587 -36.72 40.89 -27.78
C ALA A 587 -35.38 40.21 -27.42
N VAL A 588 -35.26 38.89 -27.62
CA VAL A 588 -33.98 38.17 -27.40
C VAL A 588 -32.96 38.56 -28.48
N LYS A 589 -33.39 38.65 -29.74
CA LYS A 589 -32.56 39.09 -30.86
C LYS A 589 -32.00 40.49 -30.63
N ASP A 590 -32.81 41.46 -30.22
CA ASP A 590 -32.37 42.85 -30.00
C ASP A 590 -31.29 42.93 -28.90
N VAL A 591 -31.41 42.14 -27.83
CA VAL A 591 -30.38 42.10 -26.78
C VAL A 591 -29.09 41.46 -27.26
N LEU A 592 -29.17 40.39 -28.06
CA LEU A 592 -27.99 39.77 -28.68
C LEU A 592 -27.32 40.71 -29.69
N GLU A 593 -28.08 41.48 -30.46
CA GLU A 593 -27.53 42.46 -31.40
C GLU A 593 -26.80 43.58 -30.65
N ASN A 594 -27.37 44.04 -29.53
CA ASN A 594 -26.72 44.99 -28.64
C ASN A 594 -25.44 44.44 -27.98
N LEU A 595 -25.39 43.14 -27.65
CA LEU A 595 -24.19 42.49 -27.10
C LEU A 595 -23.07 42.39 -28.14
N VAL A 596 -23.39 42.02 -29.38
CA VAL A 596 -22.42 41.93 -30.49
C VAL A 596 -21.94 43.33 -30.91
N ALA A 597 -22.81 44.34 -30.87
CA ALA A 597 -22.46 45.72 -31.17
C ALA A 597 -21.73 46.45 -30.03
N ASN A 598 -21.56 45.82 -28.87
CA ASN A 598 -20.92 46.43 -27.71
C ASN A 598 -19.39 46.53 -27.88
N ASP A 599 -18.80 47.65 -27.46
CA ASP A 599 -17.34 47.88 -27.43
C ASP A 599 -16.59 46.77 -26.66
N LEU A 600 -17.25 46.15 -25.67
CA LEU A 600 -16.72 45.03 -24.91
C LEU A 600 -16.44 43.79 -25.79
N PHE A 601 -17.34 43.48 -26.72
CA PHE A 601 -17.18 42.34 -27.63
C PHE A 601 -16.08 42.61 -28.67
N GLU A 602 -16.06 43.79 -29.29
CA GLU A 602 -15.02 44.16 -30.26
C GLU A 602 -13.62 44.15 -29.62
N THR A 603 -13.50 44.65 -28.39
CA THR A 603 -12.22 44.66 -27.66
C THR A 603 -11.75 43.24 -27.29
N ALA A 604 -12.67 42.31 -27.00
CA ALA A 604 -12.31 40.90 -26.78
C ALA A 604 -11.81 40.24 -28.08
N VAL A 605 -12.44 40.54 -29.23
CA VAL A 605 -12.01 40.05 -30.54
C VAL A 605 -10.61 40.57 -30.90
N GLU A 606 -10.33 41.86 -30.64
CA GLU A 606 -9.00 42.45 -30.82
C GLU A 606 -7.94 41.75 -29.95
N ASP A 607 -8.25 41.44 -28.69
CA ASP A 607 -7.35 40.76 -27.76
C ASP A 607 -7.05 39.31 -28.20
N CYS A 608 -8.06 38.60 -28.73
CA CYS A 608 -7.91 37.25 -29.28
C CYS A 608 -7.02 37.21 -30.52
N GLN A 609 -7.03 38.26 -31.34
CA GLN A 609 -6.22 38.40 -32.56
C GLN A 609 -4.76 38.82 -32.27
N SER A 610 -4.45 39.30 -31.06
CA SER A 610 -3.10 39.75 -30.72
C SER A 610 -2.08 38.59 -30.66
N THR A 611 -0.86 38.79 -31.15
CA THR A 611 0.17 37.74 -31.28
C THR A 611 0.92 37.42 -29.98
N SER A 612 1.01 38.35 -29.03
CA SER A 612 1.87 38.23 -27.84
C SER A 612 1.16 37.87 -26.53
N ASN A 613 -0.15 38.16 -26.36
CA ASN A 613 -0.84 38.05 -25.06
C ASN A 613 -2.33 37.65 -25.16
N SER A 614 -2.75 36.83 -26.13
CA SER A 614 -4.18 36.48 -26.25
C SER A 614 -4.70 35.77 -24.98
N SER A 615 -5.62 36.41 -24.26
CA SER A 615 -6.21 35.81 -23.07
C SER A 615 -7.16 34.67 -23.43
N SER A 616 -6.99 33.51 -22.80
CA SER A 616 -7.95 32.40 -22.89
C SER A 616 -9.36 32.82 -22.41
N ALA A 617 -9.45 33.79 -21.50
CA ALA A 617 -10.73 34.32 -21.06
C ALA A 617 -11.45 35.14 -22.13
N ALA A 618 -10.72 35.89 -22.97
CA ALA A 618 -11.31 36.59 -24.11
C ALA A 618 -11.94 35.58 -25.08
N GLN A 619 -11.26 34.46 -25.34
CA GLN A 619 -11.79 33.40 -26.19
C GLN A 619 -13.07 32.76 -25.62
N VAL A 620 -13.13 32.51 -24.30
CA VAL A 620 -14.32 31.98 -23.63
C VAL A 620 -15.50 32.95 -23.75
N LEU A 621 -15.27 34.25 -23.56
CA LEU A 621 -16.30 35.28 -23.74
C LEU A 621 -16.84 35.31 -25.18
N ILE A 622 -15.94 35.35 -26.17
CA ILE A 622 -16.31 35.35 -27.59
C ILE A 622 -17.09 34.07 -27.92
N GLY A 623 -16.60 32.91 -27.49
CA GLY A 623 -17.27 31.62 -27.69
C GLY A 623 -18.68 31.60 -27.09
N THR A 624 -18.87 32.18 -25.90
CA THR A 624 -20.18 32.27 -25.24
C THR A 624 -21.15 33.13 -26.04
N VAL A 625 -20.74 34.32 -26.49
CA VAL A 625 -21.58 35.22 -27.29
C VAL A 625 -21.91 34.59 -28.65
N CYS A 626 -20.93 33.99 -29.34
CA CYS A 626 -21.15 33.32 -30.62
C CYS A 626 -22.11 32.14 -30.49
N ALA A 627 -22.00 31.34 -29.43
CA ALA A 627 -22.89 30.21 -29.20
C ALA A 627 -24.33 30.66 -28.91
N LEU A 628 -24.51 31.75 -28.14
CA LEU A 628 -25.84 32.32 -27.87
C LEU A 628 -26.50 32.93 -29.12
N ALA A 629 -25.72 33.51 -30.03
CA ALA A 629 -26.21 34.13 -31.25
C ALA A 629 -26.52 33.14 -32.39
N GLN A 630 -25.91 31.95 -32.40
CA GLN A 630 -26.04 30.95 -33.47
C GLN A 630 -27.49 30.59 -33.87
N PRO A 631 -28.46 30.46 -32.94
CA PRO A 631 -29.84 30.09 -33.29
C PRO A 631 -30.68 31.19 -33.94
N TYR A 632 -30.21 32.45 -33.94
CA TYR A 632 -31.01 33.62 -34.31
C TYR A 632 -30.52 34.26 -35.62
N ASP A 633 -31.44 34.77 -36.43
CA ASP A 633 -31.11 35.47 -37.69
C ASP A 633 -30.72 36.93 -37.41
N MET A 634 -29.43 37.17 -37.23
CA MET A 634 -28.85 38.47 -36.86
C MET A 634 -28.72 39.43 -38.05
N SER A 635 -28.69 40.74 -37.78
CA SER A 635 -28.44 41.75 -38.81
C SER A 635 -27.14 41.51 -39.61
N LYS A 636 -27.08 42.05 -40.85
CA LYS A 636 -25.90 41.93 -41.74
C LYS A 636 -24.59 42.45 -41.15
N GLN A 637 -24.65 43.39 -40.21
CA GLN A 637 -23.47 43.92 -39.52
C GLN A 637 -23.00 42.96 -38.41
N CYS A 638 -23.92 42.48 -37.58
CA CYS A 638 -23.63 41.52 -36.51
C CYS A 638 -23.10 40.17 -37.06
N THR A 639 -23.66 39.68 -38.16
CA THR A 639 -23.18 38.44 -38.82
C THR A 639 -21.74 38.55 -39.33
N LYS A 640 -21.28 39.74 -39.75
CA LYS A 640 -19.88 39.97 -40.11
C LYS A 640 -18.97 39.93 -38.89
N ALA A 641 -19.37 40.58 -37.80
CA ALA A 641 -18.61 40.58 -36.54
C ALA A 641 -18.48 39.16 -35.96
N LEU A 642 -19.56 38.37 -35.95
CA LEU A 642 -19.56 36.98 -35.50
C LEU A 642 -18.65 36.08 -36.35
N LYS A 643 -18.62 36.26 -37.68
CA LYS A 643 -17.71 35.50 -38.55
C LYS A 643 -16.25 35.79 -38.24
N ARG A 644 -15.88 37.08 -38.09
CA ARG A 644 -14.53 37.51 -37.70
C ARG A 644 -14.12 36.92 -36.34
N ALA A 645 -15.06 36.90 -35.39
CA ALA A 645 -14.86 36.32 -34.07
C ALA A 645 -14.61 34.80 -34.13
N VAL A 646 -15.38 34.06 -34.93
CA VAL A 646 -15.18 32.61 -35.13
C VAL A 646 -13.85 32.31 -35.83
N GLU A 647 -13.43 33.13 -36.79
CA GLU A 647 -12.11 33.02 -37.44
C GLU A 647 -10.97 33.18 -36.42
N ALA A 648 -11.06 34.17 -35.53
CA ALA A 648 -10.07 34.37 -34.47
C ALA A 648 -10.00 33.18 -33.49
N LEU A 649 -11.12 32.51 -33.20
CA LEU A 649 -11.15 31.28 -32.39
C LEU A 649 -10.50 30.09 -33.11
N CYS A 650 -10.66 29.99 -34.43
CA CYS A 650 -10.11 28.88 -35.22
C CYS A 650 -8.57 28.89 -35.28
N GLU A 651 -7.95 30.07 -35.22
CA GLU A 651 -6.50 30.21 -35.17
C GLU A 651 -5.89 29.74 -33.83
N ARG A 652 -6.71 29.66 -32.77
CA ARG A 652 -6.30 29.23 -31.42
C ARG A 652 -7.40 28.41 -30.73
N PRO A 653 -7.59 27.14 -31.08
CA PRO A 653 -8.81 26.41 -30.74
C PRO A 653 -8.91 25.89 -29.30
N SER A 654 -7.94 26.16 -28.42
CA SER A 654 -7.80 25.53 -27.10
C SER A 654 -9.06 25.61 -26.21
N THR A 655 -9.85 26.67 -26.36
CA THR A 655 -11.10 26.90 -25.62
C THR A 655 -12.37 26.50 -26.38
N MET A 656 -12.28 26.17 -27.68
CA MET A 656 -13.42 25.74 -28.51
C MET A 656 -14.05 24.43 -28.03
N VAL A 657 -13.32 23.62 -27.23
CA VAL A 657 -13.82 22.39 -26.58
C VAL A 657 -15.11 22.64 -25.80
N ASN A 658 -15.22 23.83 -25.21
CA ASN A 658 -16.33 24.19 -24.34
C ASN A 658 -17.60 24.54 -25.13
N PHE A 659 -17.51 24.72 -26.46
CA PHE A 659 -18.59 25.20 -27.32
C PHE A 659 -18.84 24.27 -28.51
N PRO A 660 -19.34 23.04 -28.30
CA PRO A 660 -19.53 22.05 -29.37
C PRO A 660 -20.48 22.52 -30.48
N GLN A 661 -21.44 23.40 -30.17
CA GLN A 661 -22.37 23.93 -31.16
C GLN A 661 -21.67 24.77 -32.25
N LEU A 662 -20.59 25.49 -31.89
CA LEU A 662 -19.79 26.24 -32.85
C LEU A 662 -18.97 25.32 -33.76
N ILE A 663 -18.50 24.18 -33.24
CA ILE A 663 -17.73 23.20 -34.02
C ILE A 663 -18.57 22.63 -35.17
N THR A 664 -19.85 22.36 -34.94
CA THR A 664 -20.77 21.85 -35.97
C THR A 664 -21.05 22.84 -37.12
N GLY A 665 -20.84 24.14 -36.88
CA GLY A 665 -21.08 25.20 -37.87
C GLY A 665 -19.83 25.64 -38.65
N LEU A 666 -18.67 25.02 -38.42
CA LEU A 666 -17.42 25.40 -39.07
C LEU A 666 -17.36 25.00 -40.55
N SER A 667 -16.77 25.86 -41.36
CA SER A 667 -16.45 25.55 -42.76
C SER A 667 -15.26 24.59 -42.86
N SER A 668 -15.14 23.88 -44.00
CA SER A 668 -14.05 22.94 -44.23
C SER A 668 -12.65 23.56 -44.11
N LYS A 669 -12.49 24.85 -44.43
CA LYS A 669 -11.20 25.55 -44.29
C LYS A 669 -10.86 25.77 -42.81
N GLN A 670 -11.85 26.18 -42.01
CA GLN A 670 -11.70 26.40 -40.57
C GLN A 670 -11.38 25.10 -39.83
N ILE A 671 -12.03 23.98 -40.19
CA ILE A 671 -11.73 22.66 -39.63
C ILE A 671 -10.27 22.26 -39.88
N GLY A 672 -9.75 22.53 -41.10
CA GLY A 672 -8.35 22.30 -41.42
C GLY A 672 -7.39 23.11 -40.53
N THR A 673 -7.67 24.41 -40.34
CA THR A 673 -6.88 25.28 -39.45
C THR A 673 -6.88 24.81 -38.00
N VAL A 674 -8.05 24.39 -37.49
CA VAL A 674 -8.21 23.87 -36.12
C VAL A 674 -7.46 22.54 -35.92
N LEU A 675 -7.53 21.62 -36.89
CA LEU A 675 -6.81 20.35 -36.81
C LEU A 675 -5.28 20.55 -36.84
N GLN A 676 -4.79 21.41 -37.74
CA GLN A 676 -3.35 21.69 -37.85
C GLN A 676 -2.80 22.33 -36.57
N THR A 677 -3.53 23.26 -35.96
CA THR A 677 -3.14 23.92 -34.71
C THR A 677 -3.26 23.00 -33.50
N ALA A 678 -4.28 22.14 -33.43
CA ALA A 678 -4.43 21.15 -32.35
C ALA A 678 -3.33 20.07 -32.40
N LEU A 679 -2.99 19.55 -33.59
CA LEU A 679 -1.91 18.57 -33.76
C LEU A 679 -0.53 19.14 -33.42
N ALA A 680 -0.29 20.41 -33.72
CA ALA A 680 0.96 21.09 -33.36
C ALA A 680 1.12 21.33 -31.85
N ALA A 681 0.03 21.44 -31.10
CA ALA A 681 0.06 21.84 -29.68
C ALA A 681 0.34 20.70 -28.69
N GLN A 682 0.10 19.43 -29.05
CA GLN A 682 0.32 18.21 -28.22
C GLN A 682 -0.20 18.24 -26.77
N ASN A 683 -1.08 19.17 -26.40
CA ASN A 683 -1.60 19.32 -25.04
C ASN A 683 -2.89 18.51 -24.80
N GLU A 684 -3.24 18.24 -23.54
CA GLU A 684 -4.47 17.49 -23.17
C GLU A 684 -5.75 18.12 -23.75
N GLY A 685 -5.81 19.46 -23.80
CA GLY A 685 -6.90 20.19 -24.45
C GLY A 685 -7.00 19.93 -25.95
N ALA A 686 -5.86 19.76 -26.63
CA ALA A 686 -5.82 19.39 -28.04
C ALA A 686 -6.28 17.95 -28.28
N GLN A 687 -5.96 17.00 -27.39
CA GLN A 687 -6.49 15.64 -27.47
C GLN A 687 -8.01 15.59 -27.27
N ARG A 688 -8.54 16.38 -26.32
CA ARG A 688 -9.99 16.52 -26.13
C ARG A 688 -10.66 17.16 -27.35
N LEU A 689 -10.07 18.21 -27.94
CA LEU A 689 -10.52 18.78 -29.21
C LEU A 689 -10.54 17.74 -30.32
N LEU A 690 -9.46 16.98 -30.50
CA LEU A 690 -9.36 15.94 -31.53
C LEU A 690 -10.45 14.88 -31.35
N SER A 691 -10.75 14.48 -30.10
CA SER A 691 -11.83 13.54 -29.80
C SER A 691 -13.24 14.11 -30.07
N GLN A 692 -13.46 15.39 -29.80
CA GLN A 692 -14.74 16.05 -30.09
C GLN A 692 -14.92 16.32 -31.57
N LEU A 693 -13.84 16.69 -32.27
CA LEU A 693 -13.81 16.84 -33.73
C LEU A 693 -14.10 15.51 -34.40
N SER A 694 -13.47 14.41 -33.96
CA SER A 694 -13.75 13.09 -34.53
C SER A 694 -15.17 12.60 -34.24
N ALA A 695 -15.75 12.96 -33.08
CA ALA A 695 -17.17 12.68 -32.79
C ALA A 695 -18.15 13.54 -33.62
N SER A 696 -17.79 14.78 -33.96
CA SER A 696 -18.68 15.75 -34.61
C SER A 696 -18.58 15.78 -36.14
N LEU A 697 -17.47 15.30 -36.72
CA LEU A 697 -17.18 15.31 -38.16
C LEU A 697 -17.17 13.95 -38.91
N PRO A 698 -17.70 12.82 -38.39
CA PRO A 698 -17.49 11.51 -39.00
C PRO A 698 -18.03 11.36 -40.44
N HIS A 699 -18.92 12.24 -40.89
CA HIS A 699 -19.55 12.19 -42.22
C HIS A 699 -18.94 13.14 -43.26
N SER A 700 -17.86 13.86 -42.95
CA SER A 700 -17.20 14.74 -43.91
C SER A 700 -16.22 13.96 -44.79
N GLU A 701 -16.40 13.99 -46.12
CA GLU A 701 -15.42 13.44 -47.09
C GLU A 701 -14.01 14.00 -46.86
N ASN A 702 -13.93 15.26 -46.41
CA ASN A 702 -12.67 15.97 -46.19
C ASN A 702 -11.87 15.43 -44.99
N PHE A 703 -12.54 14.92 -43.94
CA PHE A 703 -11.84 14.30 -42.80
C PHE A 703 -11.14 13.00 -43.22
N SER A 704 -11.72 12.27 -44.18
CA SER A 704 -11.12 11.04 -44.71
C SER A 704 -9.86 11.29 -45.56
N ALA A 705 -9.78 12.45 -46.23
CA ALA A 705 -8.58 12.89 -46.94
C ALA A 705 -7.47 13.29 -45.95
N ILE A 706 -7.83 14.00 -44.88
CA ILE A 706 -6.87 14.39 -43.83
C ILE A 706 -6.28 13.16 -43.11
N LEU A 707 -7.11 12.14 -42.82
CA LEU A 707 -6.63 10.86 -42.26
C LEU A 707 -5.66 10.12 -43.20
N ALA A 708 -5.75 10.33 -44.51
CA ALA A 708 -4.83 9.73 -45.48
C ALA A 708 -3.44 10.39 -45.44
N ASP A 709 -3.39 11.71 -45.22
CA ASP A 709 -2.15 12.50 -45.21
C ASP A 709 -1.41 12.51 -43.85
N LEU A 710 -2.07 12.07 -42.77
CA LEU A 710 -1.48 12.06 -41.41
C LEU A 710 -0.38 10.99 -41.26
N PRO A 711 0.74 11.23 -40.54
CA PRO A 711 1.73 10.20 -40.21
C PRO A 711 1.18 9.08 -39.31
N ILE A 712 1.66 7.84 -39.44
CA ILE A 712 1.13 6.67 -38.68
C ILE A 712 1.19 6.87 -37.16
N HIS A 713 2.25 7.48 -36.62
CA HIS A 713 2.36 7.76 -35.19
C HIS A 713 1.27 8.73 -34.68
N GLN A 714 0.75 9.61 -35.54
CA GLN A 714 -0.33 10.55 -35.21
C GLN A 714 -1.71 9.92 -35.33
N VAL A 715 -1.85 8.87 -36.12
CA VAL A 715 -3.10 8.09 -36.23
C VAL A 715 -3.44 7.41 -34.88
N VAL A 716 -2.44 7.07 -34.07
CA VAL A 716 -2.62 6.50 -32.72
C VAL A 716 -3.32 7.47 -31.76
N ALA A 717 -3.29 8.79 -32.04
CA ALA A 717 -3.94 9.79 -31.19
C ALA A 717 -5.48 9.78 -31.29
N PHE A 718 -6.05 9.10 -32.30
CA PHE A 718 -7.50 8.99 -32.46
C PHE A 718 -8.04 7.75 -31.73
N SER A 719 -9.12 7.93 -30.97
CA SER A 719 -9.82 6.81 -30.35
C SER A 719 -10.50 5.93 -31.41
N PRO A 720 -10.35 4.59 -31.39
CA PRO A 720 -10.99 3.67 -32.33
C PRO A 720 -12.52 3.80 -32.44
N SER A 721 -13.18 4.22 -31.35
CA SER A 721 -14.63 4.45 -31.30
C SER A 721 -15.08 5.70 -32.06
N SER A 722 -14.16 6.64 -32.30
CA SER A 722 -14.45 7.93 -32.93
C SER A 722 -14.37 7.93 -34.45
N LEU A 723 -13.87 6.83 -35.04
CA LEU A 723 -13.78 6.66 -36.49
C LEU A 723 -15.05 5.98 -37.03
N THR A 724 -15.45 6.29 -38.26
CA THR A 724 -16.52 5.53 -38.95
C THR A 724 -16.04 4.14 -39.35
N PRO A 725 -16.96 3.18 -39.61
CA PRO A 725 -16.60 1.86 -40.12
C PRO A 725 -15.68 1.91 -41.35
N ALA A 726 -15.97 2.76 -42.34
CA ALA A 726 -15.14 2.96 -43.53
C ALA A 726 -13.75 3.56 -43.22
N GLN A 727 -13.67 4.49 -42.27
CA GLN A 727 -12.40 5.10 -41.84
C GLN A 727 -11.52 4.08 -41.12
N ARG A 728 -12.10 3.24 -40.24
CA ARG A 728 -11.37 2.13 -39.60
C ARG A 728 -10.77 1.19 -40.64
N THR A 729 -11.53 0.84 -41.69
CA THR A 729 -11.02 0.01 -42.80
C THR A 729 -9.80 0.65 -43.44
N LYS A 730 -9.86 1.94 -43.80
CA LYS A 730 -8.74 2.67 -44.40
C LYS A 730 -7.49 2.67 -43.51
N VAL A 731 -7.66 2.90 -42.20
CA VAL A 731 -6.56 2.89 -41.24
C VAL A 731 -5.95 1.49 -41.13
N ILE A 732 -6.77 0.45 -40.97
CA ILE A 732 -6.30 -0.95 -40.90
C ILE A 732 -5.54 -1.33 -42.18
N THR A 733 -6.06 -1.00 -43.35
CA THR A 733 -5.40 -1.31 -44.63
C THR A 733 -4.05 -0.62 -44.77
N ARG A 734 -3.89 0.58 -44.19
CA ARG A 734 -2.63 1.34 -44.19
C ARG A 734 -1.61 0.76 -43.22
N LEU A 735 -2.05 0.36 -42.01
CA LEU A 735 -1.19 -0.28 -41.01
C LEU A 735 -0.60 -1.62 -41.50
N LEU A 736 -1.32 -2.31 -42.39
CA LEU A 736 -0.92 -3.57 -43.00
C LEU A 736 -0.16 -3.40 -44.33
N ASP A 737 0.10 -2.16 -44.77
CA ASP A 737 0.68 -1.90 -46.08
C ASP A 737 2.22 -1.88 -46.07
N GLU A 738 2.83 -2.53 -47.05
CA GLU A 738 4.28 -2.80 -47.07
C GLU A 738 5.12 -1.52 -47.16
N ALA A 739 4.56 -0.46 -47.78
CA ALA A 739 5.22 0.84 -47.92
C ALA A 739 5.56 1.50 -46.57
N HIS A 740 4.88 1.10 -45.49
CA HIS A 740 5.04 1.68 -44.15
C HIS A 740 5.74 0.72 -43.17
N ASP A 741 6.35 -0.37 -43.66
CA ASP A 741 7.07 -1.34 -42.82
C ASP A 741 8.38 -0.75 -42.24
N HIS A 742 8.92 0.32 -42.84
CA HIS A 742 10.18 0.98 -42.43
C HIS A 742 10.00 2.23 -41.56
N ASP A 743 8.77 2.58 -41.18
CA ASP A 743 8.51 3.69 -40.26
C ASP A 743 8.97 3.30 -38.84
N ASN A 744 10.23 3.61 -38.52
CA ASN A 744 10.90 3.27 -37.25
C ASN A 744 10.27 3.92 -36.00
N GLU A 745 9.28 4.80 -36.16
CA GLU A 745 8.66 5.54 -35.07
C GLU A 745 7.61 4.73 -34.28
N VAL A 746 7.09 3.62 -34.82
CA VAL A 746 6.06 2.79 -34.15
C VAL A 746 6.54 1.34 -34.01
N SER A 747 6.62 0.84 -32.78
CA SER A 747 7.04 -0.54 -32.53
C SER A 747 6.06 -1.57 -33.13
N PRO A 748 6.52 -2.76 -33.57
CA PRO A 748 5.63 -3.80 -34.09
C PRO A 748 4.55 -4.24 -33.10
N ALA A 749 4.85 -4.24 -31.80
CA ALA A 749 3.89 -4.53 -30.75
C ALA A 749 2.77 -3.48 -30.68
N SER A 750 3.12 -2.19 -30.73
CA SER A 750 2.14 -1.09 -30.74
C SER A 750 1.25 -1.14 -31.99
N ARG A 751 1.83 -1.48 -33.15
CA ARG A 751 1.08 -1.60 -34.41
C ARG A 751 0.06 -2.74 -34.36
N LEU A 752 0.48 -3.93 -33.91
CA LEU A 752 -0.43 -5.09 -33.76
C LEU A 752 -1.52 -4.84 -32.71
N ALA A 753 -1.18 -4.18 -31.59
CA ALA A 753 -2.16 -3.81 -30.57
C ALA A 753 -3.24 -2.87 -31.13
N LEU A 754 -2.85 -1.86 -31.89
CA LEU A 754 -3.79 -0.92 -32.51
C LEU A 754 -4.72 -1.62 -33.52
N ILE A 755 -4.21 -2.59 -34.29
CA ILE A 755 -5.03 -3.40 -35.20
C ILE A 755 -6.10 -4.17 -34.41
N VAL A 756 -5.73 -4.80 -33.30
CA VAL A 756 -6.68 -5.52 -32.42
C VAL A 756 -7.73 -4.55 -31.84
N GLU A 757 -7.32 -3.37 -31.40
CA GLU A 757 -8.23 -2.36 -30.85
C GLU A 757 -9.21 -1.81 -31.91
N LEU A 758 -8.75 -1.57 -33.14
CA LEU A 758 -9.60 -1.10 -34.23
C LEU A 758 -10.62 -2.16 -34.67
N LEU A 759 -10.21 -3.43 -34.71
CA LEU A 759 -11.06 -4.57 -35.09
C LEU A 759 -12.03 -4.98 -33.97
N ALA A 760 -11.88 -4.47 -32.76
CA ALA A 760 -12.88 -4.63 -31.69
C ALA A 760 -14.18 -3.85 -31.97
N TYR A 761 -14.18 -2.93 -32.95
CA TYR A 761 -15.32 -2.14 -33.39
C TYR A 761 -15.78 -2.53 -34.82
N PRO A 762 -17.03 -2.21 -35.24
CA PRO A 762 -17.53 -2.58 -36.56
C PRO A 762 -16.72 -1.94 -37.71
N VAL A 763 -16.32 -2.74 -38.71
CA VAL A 763 -15.52 -2.32 -39.87
C VAL A 763 -16.32 -2.56 -41.15
N GLU A 764 -16.18 -1.70 -42.17
CA GLU A 764 -16.94 -1.78 -43.42
C GLU A 764 -16.06 -2.22 -44.60
N ALA A 765 -16.50 -3.23 -45.37
CA ALA A 765 -15.84 -3.68 -46.59
C ALA A 765 -14.34 -4.07 -46.45
N LEU A 766 -13.90 -4.51 -45.26
CA LEU A 766 -12.55 -5.07 -45.10
C LEU A 766 -12.50 -6.46 -45.74
N SER A 767 -11.71 -6.60 -46.80
CA SER A 767 -11.42 -7.92 -47.39
C SER A 767 -10.59 -8.76 -46.42
N VAL A 768 -11.20 -9.77 -45.81
CA VAL A 768 -10.54 -10.64 -44.82
C VAL A 768 -9.40 -11.44 -45.43
N THR A 769 -9.54 -11.88 -46.68
CA THR A 769 -8.50 -12.64 -47.39
C THR A 769 -7.27 -11.77 -47.64
N THR A 770 -7.48 -10.55 -48.13
CA THR A 770 -6.40 -9.57 -48.35
C THR A 770 -5.75 -9.13 -47.04
N ALA A 771 -6.54 -8.84 -46.00
CA ALA A 771 -6.02 -8.45 -44.69
C ALA A 771 -5.21 -9.58 -44.02
N THR A 772 -5.67 -10.83 -44.13
CA THR A 772 -4.98 -12.01 -43.61
C THR A 772 -3.65 -12.26 -44.33
N SER A 773 -3.63 -12.13 -45.65
CA SER A 773 -2.40 -12.23 -46.45
C SER A 773 -1.40 -11.14 -46.07
N LYS A 774 -1.84 -9.87 -46.02
CA LYS A 774 -0.98 -8.74 -45.63
C LYS A 774 -0.47 -8.87 -44.18
N LEU A 775 -1.29 -9.30 -43.23
CA LEU A 775 -0.85 -9.55 -41.85
C LEU A 775 0.21 -10.65 -41.78
N SER A 776 0.02 -11.73 -42.53
CA SER A 776 0.98 -12.85 -42.57
C SER A 776 2.31 -12.41 -43.20
N GLY A 777 2.26 -11.57 -44.25
CA GLY A 777 3.42 -10.91 -44.84
C GLY A 777 4.15 -9.97 -43.86
N TYR A 778 3.39 -9.14 -43.14
CA TYR A 778 3.91 -8.22 -42.12
C TYR A 778 4.61 -8.99 -40.98
N VAL A 779 3.97 -10.01 -40.42
CA VAL A 779 4.56 -10.84 -39.34
C VAL A 779 5.85 -11.49 -39.82
N ARG A 780 5.88 -12.02 -41.05
CA ARG A 780 7.07 -12.63 -41.62
C ARG A 780 8.22 -11.62 -41.79
N ARG A 781 7.96 -10.41 -42.28
CA ARG A 781 9.02 -9.39 -42.50
C ARG A 781 9.46 -8.70 -41.21
N SER A 782 8.52 -8.14 -40.46
CA SER A 782 8.81 -7.23 -39.35
C SER A 782 9.21 -7.93 -38.06
N LEU A 783 8.72 -9.15 -37.80
CA LEU A 783 9.16 -9.91 -36.63
C LEU A 783 10.43 -10.74 -36.91
N ALA A 784 10.69 -11.17 -38.16
CA ALA A 784 11.95 -11.86 -38.48
C ALA A 784 13.17 -10.93 -38.45
N ALA A 785 13.02 -9.67 -38.91
CA ALA A 785 14.11 -8.68 -38.89
C ALA A 785 14.52 -8.24 -37.47
N ASN A 786 13.62 -8.33 -36.50
CA ASN A 786 13.81 -7.86 -35.12
C ASN A 786 14.26 -8.96 -34.13
N VAL A 787 14.60 -10.16 -34.60
CA VAL A 787 15.08 -11.28 -33.75
C VAL A 787 16.37 -10.93 -33.00
N LEU A 788 17.15 -9.94 -33.50
CA LEU A 788 18.36 -9.41 -32.87
C LEU A 788 18.12 -8.13 -32.03
N GLY A 789 16.86 -7.68 -31.89
CA GLY A 789 16.46 -6.46 -31.18
C GLY A 789 16.12 -6.68 -29.69
N ASP A 790 15.46 -5.69 -29.06
CA ASP A 790 15.04 -5.75 -27.65
C ASP A 790 14.07 -6.93 -27.40
N SER A 791 14.56 -7.94 -26.67
CA SER A 791 13.86 -9.20 -26.36
C SER A 791 12.47 -8.99 -25.76
N GLU A 792 12.24 -7.91 -25.01
CA GLU A 792 10.93 -7.64 -24.41
C GLU A 792 9.90 -7.15 -25.44
N THR A 793 10.32 -6.30 -26.37
CA THR A 793 9.43 -5.79 -27.45
C THR A 793 9.04 -6.89 -28.42
N PHE A 794 9.96 -7.80 -28.72
CA PHE A 794 9.73 -8.98 -29.53
C PHE A 794 8.71 -9.93 -28.88
N ALA A 795 8.90 -10.27 -27.60
CA ALA A 795 7.97 -11.12 -26.84
C ALA A 795 6.54 -10.55 -26.82
N ARG A 796 6.40 -9.23 -26.63
CA ARG A 796 5.10 -8.54 -26.66
C ARG A 796 4.46 -8.59 -28.05
N ALA A 797 5.22 -8.36 -29.12
CA ALA A 797 4.71 -8.44 -30.48
C ALA A 797 4.26 -9.87 -30.82
N LEU A 798 5.03 -10.88 -30.41
CA LEU A 798 4.73 -12.30 -30.62
C LEU A 798 3.42 -12.72 -29.94
N ALA A 799 3.20 -12.28 -28.69
CA ALA A 799 1.96 -12.54 -27.95
C ALA A 799 0.70 -11.94 -28.62
N LEU A 800 0.86 -10.94 -29.49
CA LEU A 800 -0.23 -10.25 -30.19
C LEU A 800 -0.55 -10.86 -31.57
N VAL A 801 0.27 -11.77 -32.10
CA VAL A 801 0.05 -12.40 -33.41
C VAL A 801 -1.26 -13.20 -33.46
N GLN A 802 -1.47 -14.10 -32.49
CA GLN A 802 -2.70 -14.90 -32.39
C GLN A 802 -3.95 -14.04 -32.20
N PRO A 803 -3.99 -13.07 -31.25
CA PRO A 803 -5.11 -12.13 -31.13
C PRO A 803 -5.42 -11.36 -32.42
N SER A 804 -4.39 -10.88 -33.12
CA SER A 804 -4.56 -10.12 -34.37
C SER A 804 -5.19 -10.97 -35.47
N MET A 805 -4.71 -12.20 -35.66
CA MET A 805 -5.26 -13.13 -36.66
C MET A 805 -6.71 -13.50 -36.38
N ARG A 806 -7.05 -13.76 -35.10
CA ARG A 806 -8.42 -14.06 -34.67
C ARG A 806 -9.34 -12.86 -34.85
N ALA A 807 -8.88 -11.64 -34.54
CA ALA A 807 -9.66 -10.42 -34.72
C ALA A 807 -10.00 -10.18 -36.19
N ILE A 808 -9.05 -10.35 -37.12
CA ILE A 808 -9.30 -10.24 -38.57
C ILE A 808 -10.33 -11.29 -39.01
N PHE A 809 -10.15 -12.54 -38.62
CA PHE A 809 -11.06 -13.63 -38.99
C PHE A 809 -12.49 -13.39 -38.49
N GLN A 810 -12.66 -12.84 -37.29
CA GLN A 810 -13.98 -12.54 -36.69
C GLN A 810 -14.75 -11.43 -37.41
N THR A 811 -14.11 -10.63 -38.28
CA THR A 811 -14.80 -9.62 -39.10
C THR A 811 -15.59 -10.20 -40.27
N MET A 812 -15.45 -11.50 -40.56
CA MET A 812 -16.26 -12.20 -41.57
C MET A 812 -17.73 -12.31 -41.12
N SER A 813 -18.62 -11.52 -41.73
CA SER A 813 -20.05 -11.53 -41.41
C SER A 813 -20.81 -12.70 -42.06
N THR A 814 -20.39 -13.15 -43.24
CA THR A 814 -20.97 -14.30 -43.96
C THR A 814 -19.88 -15.29 -44.35
N LYS A 815 -19.91 -16.48 -43.75
CA LYS A 815 -18.93 -17.54 -43.96
C LYS A 815 -19.24 -18.30 -45.25
N THR A 816 -18.71 -17.85 -46.40
CA THR A 816 -18.90 -18.59 -47.66
C THR A 816 -17.81 -19.63 -47.88
N SER A 817 -18.14 -20.73 -48.56
CA SER A 817 -17.14 -21.78 -48.90
C SER A 817 -15.98 -21.22 -49.73
N ARG A 818 -16.23 -20.17 -50.53
CA ARG A 818 -15.21 -19.47 -51.33
C ARG A 818 -14.20 -18.72 -50.47
N ASP A 819 -14.65 -18.03 -49.42
CA ASP A 819 -13.75 -17.30 -48.53
C ASP A 819 -12.81 -18.25 -47.77
N TYR A 820 -13.32 -19.42 -47.36
CA TYR A 820 -12.49 -20.47 -46.76
C TYR A 820 -11.47 -21.07 -47.74
N GLN A 821 -11.83 -21.20 -49.02
CA GLN A 821 -10.88 -21.63 -50.06
C GLN A 821 -9.76 -20.60 -50.25
N GLU A 822 -10.10 -19.31 -50.30
CA GLU A 822 -9.13 -18.22 -50.45
C GLU A 822 -8.23 -18.10 -49.21
N LEU A 823 -8.78 -18.18 -47.99
CA LEU A 823 -7.98 -18.20 -46.75
C LEU A 823 -7.10 -19.45 -46.66
N SER A 824 -7.60 -20.60 -47.09
CA SER A 824 -6.80 -21.81 -47.21
C SER A 824 -5.68 -21.66 -48.23
N ALA A 825 -5.89 -20.92 -49.32
CA ALA A 825 -4.84 -20.65 -50.31
C ALA A 825 -3.75 -19.75 -49.71
N VAL A 826 -4.12 -18.73 -48.93
CA VAL A 826 -3.16 -17.87 -48.19
C VAL A 826 -2.30 -18.69 -47.21
N ALA A 827 -2.91 -19.63 -46.48
CA ALA A 827 -2.17 -20.53 -45.60
C ALA A 827 -1.16 -21.39 -46.38
N VAL A 828 -1.57 -21.96 -47.51
CA VAL A 828 -0.70 -22.80 -48.37
C VAL A 828 0.43 -21.99 -49.00
N GLU A 829 0.14 -20.79 -49.49
CA GLU A 829 1.13 -19.87 -50.05
C GLU A 829 2.19 -19.51 -49.00
N THR A 830 1.77 -19.19 -47.78
CA THR A 830 2.69 -18.85 -46.69
C THR A 830 3.59 -20.05 -46.33
N ILE A 831 3.05 -21.27 -46.30
CA ILE A 831 3.83 -22.50 -46.10
C ILE A 831 4.86 -22.69 -47.23
N GLY A 832 4.44 -22.54 -48.49
CA GLY A 832 5.34 -22.70 -49.64
C GLY A 832 6.44 -21.65 -49.73
N LEU A 833 6.21 -20.43 -49.22
CA LEU A 833 7.24 -19.39 -49.09
C LEU A 833 8.24 -19.72 -47.99
N LEU A 834 7.79 -20.31 -46.87
CA LEU A 834 8.66 -20.77 -45.79
C LEU A 834 9.54 -21.96 -46.20
N GLU A 835 9.03 -22.87 -47.03
CA GLU A 835 9.81 -24.00 -47.58
C GLU A 835 10.99 -23.56 -48.47
N LYS A 836 10.88 -22.40 -49.13
CA LYS A 836 11.88 -21.89 -50.08
C LYS A 836 12.98 -21.04 -49.43
N ALA A 837 12.83 -20.66 -48.16
CA ALA A 837 13.82 -19.87 -47.44
C ALA A 837 15.05 -20.73 -47.08
N SER A 838 16.26 -20.25 -47.38
CA SER A 838 17.51 -20.98 -47.13
C SER A 838 17.90 -21.02 -45.64
N PRO A 839 18.45 -22.14 -45.12
CA PRO A 839 18.79 -22.29 -43.70
C PRO A 839 19.93 -21.40 -43.19
N GLU A 840 20.73 -20.80 -44.07
CA GLU A 840 21.94 -20.04 -43.69
C GLU A 840 21.71 -18.53 -43.46
N THR A 841 20.55 -17.96 -43.83
CA THR A 841 20.32 -16.50 -43.77
C THR A 841 19.10 -16.06 -42.95
N GLU A 842 18.15 -16.94 -42.66
CA GLU A 842 17.02 -16.66 -41.77
C GLU A 842 16.71 -17.92 -40.95
N PRO A 843 16.77 -17.92 -39.61
CA PRO A 843 16.24 -19.05 -38.84
C PRO A 843 14.74 -19.11 -39.14
N ALA A 844 14.27 -20.23 -39.70
CA ALA A 844 12.89 -20.43 -40.14
C ALA A 844 11.87 -19.77 -39.18
N SER A 845 11.17 -18.75 -39.66
CA SER A 845 10.45 -17.77 -38.82
C SER A 845 9.28 -18.37 -38.02
N SER A 846 9.54 -18.77 -36.78
CA SER A 846 8.55 -19.25 -35.80
C SER A 846 7.27 -18.38 -35.68
N PRO A 847 7.32 -17.03 -35.75
CA PRO A 847 6.12 -16.18 -35.68
C PRO A 847 5.17 -16.34 -36.87
N ALA A 848 5.69 -16.54 -38.08
CA ALA A 848 4.87 -16.74 -39.28
C ALA A 848 4.21 -18.12 -39.26
N MET A 849 4.93 -19.15 -38.78
CA MET A 849 4.36 -20.48 -38.58
C MET A 849 3.23 -20.49 -37.53
N LEU A 850 3.35 -19.70 -36.46
CA LEU A 850 2.27 -19.49 -35.50
C LEU A 850 1.04 -18.85 -36.16
N ALA A 851 1.22 -17.79 -36.94
CA ALA A 851 0.15 -17.11 -37.67
C ALA A 851 -0.62 -18.08 -38.60
N VAL A 852 0.10 -18.90 -39.37
CA VAL A 852 -0.49 -19.93 -40.25
C VAL A 852 -1.22 -21.01 -39.44
N SER A 853 -0.64 -21.47 -38.34
CA SER A 853 -1.26 -22.51 -37.49
C SER A 853 -2.58 -22.03 -36.87
N VAL A 854 -2.62 -20.76 -36.45
CA VAL A 854 -3.86 -20.12 -35.96
C VAL A 854 -4.90 -20.00 -37.06
N LEU A 855 -4.50 -19.58 -38.27
CA LEU A 855 -5.42 -19.49 -39.41
C LEU A 855 -6.04 -20.84 -39.77
N ILE A 856 -5.23 -21.91 -39.83
CA ILE A 856 -5.71 -23.28 -40.09
C ILE A 856 -6.69 -23.72 -39.01
N ALA A 857 -6.38 -23.49 -37.73
CA ALA A 857 -7.27 -23.84 -36.62
C ALA A 857 -8.61 -23.10 -36.70
N LEU A 858 -8.61 -21.80 -37.02
CA LEU A 858 -9.83 -21.01 -37.16
C LEU A 858 -10.72 -21.49 -38.31
N ILE A 859 -10.13 -21.92 -39.43
CA ILE A 859 -10.86 -22.51 -40.57
C ILE A 859 -11.50 -23.84 -40.13
N GLU A 860 -10.74 -24.74 -39.51
CA GLU A 860 -11.23 -26.05 -39.05
C GLU A 860 -12.28 -25.95 -37.94
N GLU A 861 -12.18 -24.96 -37.03
CA GLU A 861 -13.20 -24.71 -36.00
C GLU A 861 -14.52 -24.14 -36.58
N SER A 862 -14.45 -23.48 -37.74
CA SER A 862 -15.57 -22.67 -38.25
C SER A 862 -16.28 -23.23 -39.49
N ALA A 863 -15.64 -24.11 -40.26
CA ALA A 863 -16.20 -24.65 -41.49
C ALA A 863 -16.98 -25.96 -41.25
N ASP A 864 -18.15 -26.10 -41.90
CA ASP A 864 -18.99 -27.31 -41.78
C ASP A 864 -18.33 -28.56 -42.36
N ASP A 865 -17.63 -28.43 -43.49
CA ASP A 865 -16.83 -29.50 -44.09
C ASP A 865 -15.45 -28.99 -44.53
N ALA A 866 -14.48 -29.15 -43.62
CA ALA A 866 -13.11 -28.72 -43.89
C ALA A 866 -12.35 -29.64 -44.86
N SER A 867 -12.88 -30.82 -45.24
CA SER A 867 -12.15 -31.83 -46.03
C SER A 867 -11.75 -31.37 -47.43
N THR A 868 -12.44 -30.35 -47.96
CA THR A 868 -12.31 -29.86 -49.34
C THR A 868 -11.22 -28.79 -49.53
N TYR A 869 -10.58 -28.32 -48.45
CA TYR A 869 -9.65 -27.20 -48.50
C TYR A 869 -8.17 -27.61 -48.69
N ALA A 870 -7.41 -26.78 -49.40
CA ALA A 870 -6.05 -27.07 -49.85
C ALA A 870 -5.03 -27.31 -48.71
N HIS A 871 -5.24 -26.71 -47.54
CA HIS A 871 -4.37 -26.88 -46.37
C HIS A 871 -4.41 -28.31 -45.79
N ARG A 872 -5.42 -29.13 -46.11
CA ARG A 872 -5.49 -30.56 -45.71
C ARG A 872 -4.69 -31.50 -46.60
N ASN A 873 -3.95 -30.99 -47.60
CA ASN A 873 -3.06 -31.81 -48.40
C ASN A 873 -2.03 -32.49 -47.50
N LYS A 874 -2.04 -33.82 -47.48
CA LYS A 874 -1.14 -34.64 -46.66
C LYS A 874 0.34 -34.28 -46.81
N ARG A 875 0.78 -33.84 -48.00
CA ARG A 875 2.18 -33.41 -48.21
C ARG A 875 2.46 -32.10 -47.45
N LEU A 876 1.61 -31.10 -47.61
CA LEU A 876 1.74 -29.79 -46.94
C LEU A 876 1.63 -29.90 -45.42
N VAL A 877 0.68 -30.69 -44.91
CA VAL A 877 0.56 -30.94 -43.46
C VAL A 877 1.83 -31.61 -42.92
N ASN A 878 2.37 -32.59 -43.64
CA ASN A 878 3.62 -33.23 -43.22
C ASN A 878 4.80 -32.25 -43.27
N THR A 879 4.90 -31.36 -44.28
CA THR A 879 5.98 -30.37 -44.30
C THR A 879 5.86 -29.36 -43.16
N LEU A 880 4.66 -28.83 -42.90
CA LEU A 880 4.41 -27.92 -41.79
C LEU A 880 4.76 -28.57 -40.44
N MET A 881 4.33 -29.81 -40.23
CA MET A 881 4.64 -30.57 -39.01
C MET A 881 6.14 -30.88 -38.91
N ASP A 882 6.80 -31.30 -39.98
CA ASP A 882 8.24 -31.55 -39.98
C ASP A 882 9.03 -30.26 -39.68
N ALA A 883 8.63 -29.10 -40.24
CA ALA A 883 9.26 -27.81 -39.98
C ALA A 883 9.12 -27.35 -38.51
N LEU A 884 7.89 -27.41 -37.96
CA LEU A 884 7.63 -27.05 -36.55
C LEU A 884 8.39 -27.97 -35.58
N ILE A 885 8.41 -29.29 -35.86
CA ILE A 885 9.08 -30.26 -34.99
C ILE A 885 10.60 -30.11 -35.07
N THR A 886 11.16 -29.92 -36.27
CA THR A 886 12.61 -29.74 -36.45
C THR A 886 13.07 -28.46 -35.76
N SER A 887 12.32 -27.36 -35.90
CA SER A 887 12.58 -26.12 -35.16
C SER A 887 12.58 -26.33 -33.63
N LEU A 888 11.64 -27.13 -33.12
CA LEU A 888 11.55 -27.44 -31.70
C LEU A 888 12.70 -28.36 -31.22
N GLU A 889 13.14 -29.31 -32.04
CA GLU A 889 14.33 -30.15 -31.81
C GLU A 889 15.61 -29.32 -31.80
N ASP A 890 15.77 -28.39 -32.75
CA ASP A 890 16.93 -27.49 -32.85
C ASP A 890 17.05 -26.59 -31.60
N PHE A 891 15.94 -26.02 -31.12
CA PHE A 891 15.91 -25.25 -29.87
C PHE A 891 16.21 -26.11 -28.64
N THR A 892 15.79 -27.37 -28.64
CA THR A 892 16.09 -28.30 -27.54
C THR A 892 17.58 -28.69 -27.55
N SER A 893 18.20 -28.80 -28.72
CA SER A 893 19.64 -29.11 -28.84
C SER A 893 20.56 -27.97 -28.37
N THR A 894 20.06 -26.73 -28.37
CA THR A 894 20.81 -25.50 -28.05
C THR A 894 20.56 -24.95 -26.64
N LEU A 895 19.86 -25.72 -25.79
CA LEU A 895 19.47 -25.36 -24.41
C LEU A 895 20.60 -24.78 -23.54
N ASP A 896 21.86 -25.16 -23.79
CA ASP A 896 23.02 -24.79 -22.96
C ASP A 896 23.80 -23.55 -23.40
N ARG A 897 23.61 -23.02 -24.62
CA ARG A 897 24.46 -21.94 -25.18
C ARG A 897 23.70 -20.73 -25.74
N ASP A 898 22.66 -20.93 -26.56
CA ASP A 898 21.95 -19.85 -27.29
C ASP A 898 20.42 -20.10 -27.38
N PHE A 899 19.78 -20.41 -26.25
CA PHE A 899 18.36 -20.76 -26.21
C PHE A 899 17.45 -19.53 -26.36
N ASN A 900 16.76 -19.41 -27.51
CA ASN A 900 15.75 -18.37 -27.73
C ASN A 900 14.36 -18.84 -27.23
N SER A 901 14.01 -18.43 -26.01
CA SER A 901 12.79 -18.88 -25.33
C SER A 901 11.49 -18.43 -25.98
N GLU A 902 11.50 -17.28 -26.65
CA GLU A 902 10.31 -16.73 -27.31
C GLU A 902 9.98 -17.48 -28.59
N LEU A 903 11.00 -17.82 -29.41
CA LEU A 903 10.81 -18.64 -30.61
C LEU A 903 10.38 -20.07 -30.25
N PHE A 904 10.93 -20.66 -29.20
CA PHE A 904 10.44 -21.95 -28.70
C PHE A 904 8.95 -21.87 -28.35
N SER A 905 8.54 -20.82 -27.65
CA SER A 905 7.16 -20.64 -27.20
C SER A 905 6.19 -20.44 -28.36
N ALA A 906 6.56 -19.68 -29.39
CA ALA A 906 5.73 -19.54 -30.59
C ALA A 906 5.59 -20.85 -31.37
N THR A 907 6.67 -21.62 -31.52
CA THR A 907 6.61 -22.94 -32.17
C THR A 907 5.74 -23.91 -31.37
N ALA A 908 5.88 -23.91 -30.04
CA ALA A 908 5.07 -24.72 -29.14
C ALA A 908 3.57 -24.33 -29.17
N GLU A 909 3.26 -23.04 -29.12
CA GLU A 909 1.87 -22.56 -29.23
C GLU A 909 1.28 -22.86 -30.62
N GLY A 910 2.06 -22.80 -31.70
CA GLY A 910 1.61 -23.22 -33.03
C GLY A 910 1.16 -24.69 -33.06
N LEU A 911 1.96 -25.60 -32.49
CA LEU A 911 1.60 -27.02 -32.34
C LEU A 911 0.38 -27.22 -31.42
N LEU A 912 0.25 -26.43 -30.35
CA LEU A 912 -0.90 -26.51 -29.43
C LEU A 912 -2.20 -26.03 -30.07
N VAL A 913 -2.15 -25.05 -30.96
CA VAL A 913 -3.34 -24.50 -31.64
C VAL A 913 -3.84 -25.43 -32.76
N LEU A 914 -2.98 -26.24 -33.38
CA LEU A 914 -3.38 -27.12 -34.48
C LEU A 914 -4.42 -28.19 -34.04
N PRO A 915 -5.55 -28.35 -34.75
CA PRO A 915 -6.56 -29.35 -34.42
C PRO A 915 -6.09 -30.80 -34.57
N GLU A 916 -6.68 -31.73 -33.80
CA GLU A 916 -6.42 -33.17 -33.94
C GLU A 916 -6.82 -33.72 -35.32
N SER A 917 -7.84 -33.13 -35.95
CA SER A 917 -8.28 -33.47 -37.31
C SER A 917 -7.14 -33.35 -38.33
N VAL A 918 -6.33 -32.29 -38.23
CA VAL A 918 -5.19 -32.02 -39.11
C VAL A 918 -4.05 -33.02 -38.85
N LEU A 919 -3.77 -33.33 -37.58
CA LEU A 919 -2.75 -34.31 -37.19
C LEU A 919 -3.08 -35.74 -37.66
N SER A 920 -4.37 -36.08 -37.77
CA SER A 920 -4.82 -37.38 -38.25
C SER A 920 -4.48 -37.62 -39.73
N LEU A 921 -4.38 -36.57 -40.54
CA LEU A 921 -4.09 -36.63 -41.98
C LEU A 921 -2.66 -37.12 -42.28
N SER A 922 -1.74 -36.94 -41.33
CA SER A 922 -0.38 -37.47 -41.39
C SER A 922 -0.35 -39.01 -41.35
N GLY A 923 -1.45 -39.68 -41.01
CA GLY A 923 -1.60 -41.13 -41.02
C GLY A 923 -0.53 -41.83 -40.19
N SER A 924 0.23 -42.74 -40.80
CA SER A 924 1.31 -43.48 -40.12
C SER A 924 2.42 -42.60 -39.54
N LYS A 925 2.64 -41.38 -40.06
CA LYS A 925 3.63 -40.43 -39.52
C LYS A 925 3.15 -39.73 -38.24
N SER A 926 1.84 -39.69 -37.97
CA SER A 926 1.27 -38.97 -36.81
C SER A 926 1.85 -39.47 -35.48
N LYS A 927 1.99 -40.79 -35.32
CA LYS A 927 2.65 -41.40 -34.14
C LYS A 927 4.13 -41.02 -34.03
N LYS A 928 4.85 -40.95 -35.16
CA LYS A 928 6.27 -40.54 -35.21
C LYS A 928 6.44 -39.06 -34.86
N PHE A 929 5.52 -38.21 -35.29
CA PHE A 929 5.49 -36.79 -34.94
C PHE A 929 5.20 -36.58 -33.46
N ALA A 930 4.19 -37.25 -32.91
CA ALA A 930 3.90 -37.20 -31.48
C ALA A 930 5.10 -37.67 -30.65
N SER A 931 5.77 -38.77 -31.02
CA SER A 931 6.96 -39.23 -30.28
C SER A 931 8.13 -38.24 -30.32
N ARG A 932 8.33 -37.52 -31.43
CA ARG A 932 9.37 -36.49 -31.56
C ARG A 932 9.05 -35.27 -30.69
N ILE A 933 7.82 -34.77 -30.75
CA ILE A 933 7.35 -33.65 -29.91
C ILE A 933 7.51 -33.99 -28.42
N VAL A 934 7.09 -35.20 -28.03
CA VAL A 934 7.21 -35.69 -26.66
C VAL A 934 8.67 -35.77 -26.23
N ALA A 935 9.55 -36.32 -27.07
CA ALA A 935 10.98 -36.41 -26.77
C ALA A 935 11.61 -35.03 -26.51
N SER A 936 11.28 -34.03 -27.33
CA SER A 936 11.80 -32.68 -27.17
C SER A 936 11.22 -31.96 -25.94
N ALA A 937 9.90 -32.06 -25.72
CA ALA A 937 9.27 -31.50 -24.52
C ALA A 937 9.78 -32.17 -23.23
N GLU A 938 10.01 -33.48 -23.25
CA GLU A 938 10.67 -34.20 -22.15
C GLU A 938 12.14 -33.78 -21.97
N GLY A 939 12.87 -33.52 -23.06
CA GLY A 939 14.24 -32.99 -23.01
C GLY A 939 14.32 -31.67 -22.24
N VAL A 940 13.40 -30.74 -22.53
CA VAL A 940 13.24 -29.47 -21.79
C VAL A 940 12.90 -29.71 -20.32
N LEU A 941 12.02 -30.68 -20.02
CA LEU A 941 11.71 -31.04 -18.64
C LEU A 941 12.87 -31.72 -17.92
N ARG A 942 13.78 -32.43 -18.59
CA ARG A 942 14.94 -33.08 -17.95
C ARG A 942 16.10 -32.12 -17.71
N ALA A 943 16.16 -30.99 -18.42
CA ALA A 943 17.15 -29.95 -18.17
C ALA A 943 16.94 -29.34 -16.76
N GLU A 944 17.91 -29.53 -15.86
CA GLU A 944 17.81 -29.16 -14.43
C GLU A 944 18.16 -27.68 -14.14
N SER A 945 18.76 -26.94 -15.08
CA SER A 945 19.16 -25.55 -14.85
C SER A 945 18.89 -24.62 -16.04
N ARG A 946 18.21 -23.48 -15.79
CA ARG A 946 18.07 -22.28 -16.65
C ARG A 946 16.93 -22.17 -17.70
N CYS A 947 15.95 -23.07 -17.76
CA CYS A 947 14.78 -22.84 -18.64
C CYS A 947 13.83 -21.76 -18.07
N PRO A 948 13.42 -20.75 -18.86
CA PRO A 948 12.39 -19.80 -18.45
C PRO A 948 11.06 -20.48 -18.11
N HIS A 949 10.32 -19.93 -17.14
CA HIS A 949 9.11 -20.60 -16.64
C HIS A 949 8.01 -20.77 -17.69
N HIS A 950 7.88 -19.83 -18.64
CA HIS A 950 6.89 -19.92 -19.71
C HIS A 950 7.17 -21.08 -20.69
N VAL A 951 8.45 -21.41 -20.91
CA VAL A 951 8.86 -22.57 -21.72
C VAL A 951 8.48 -23.88 -21.04
N LEU A 952 8.70 -23.99 -19.72
CA LEU A 952 8.27 -25.16 -18.94
C LEU A 952 6.75 -25.36 -19.00
N VAL A 953 6.00 -24.26 -18.97
CA VAL A 953 4.53 -24.29 -19.12
C VAL A 953 4.13 -24.76 -20.51
N ALA A 954 4.74 -24.24 -21.58
CA ALA A 954 4.48 -24.65 -22.95
C ALA A 954 4.81 -26.14 -23.19
N SER A 955 5.96 -26.61 -22.71
CA SER A 955 6.35 -28.02 -22.79
C SER A 955 5.40 -28.93 -22.04
N PHE A 956 4.92 -28.54 -20.85
CA PHE A 956 3.92 -29.31 -20.11
C PHE A 956 2.59 -29.41 -20.87
N ARG A 957 2.12 -28.30 -21.48
CA ARG A 957 0.93 -28.33 -22.36
C ARG A 957 1.10 -29.29 -23.52
N LEU A 958 2.26 -29.27 -24.19
CA LEU A 958 2.54 -30.18 -25.31
C LEU A 958 2.46 -31.65 -24.88
N LEU A 959 3.03 -31.99 -23.71
CA LEU A 959 2.96 -33.34 -23.17
C LEU A 959 1.53 -33.77 -22.83
N CYS A 960 0.72 -32.87 -22.25
CA CYS A 960 -0.69 -33.16 -21.97
C CYS A 960 -1.51 -33.42 -23.25
N LYS A 961 -1.19 -32.73 -24.36
CA LYS A 961 -1.86 -32.90 -25.65
C LYS A 961 -1.39 -34.14 -26.42
N TYR A 962 -0.09 -34.34 -26.56
CA TYR A 962 0.49 -35.35 -27.46
C TYR A 962 0.86 -36.68 -26.79
N ASP A 963 0.93 -36.72 -25.46
CA ASP A 963 1.10 -37.95 -24.69
C ASP A 963 0.17 -37.99 -23.46
N PRO A 964 -1.15 -38.07 -23.69
CA PRO A 964 -2.12 -38.10 -22.61
C PRO A 964 -2.10 -39.42 -21.82
N ALA A 965 -1.46 -40.49 -22.33
CA ALA A 965 -1.49 -41.82 -21.71
C ALA A 965 -0.49 -41.99 -20.56
N SER A 966 0.61 -41.24 -20.59
CA SER A 966 1.63 -41.26 -19.55
C SER A 966 1.20 -40.53 -18.28
N GLU A 967 1.89 -40.80 -17.15
CA GLU A 967 1.57 -40.25 -15.83
C GLU A 967 1.72 -38.71 -15.77
N THR A 968 0.63 -37.99 -16.06
CA THR A 968 0.58 -36.51 -16.02
C THR A 968 0.89 -35.96 -14.62
N THR A 969 0.48 -36.70 -13.58
CA THR A 969 0.71 -36.35 -12.17
C THR A 969 2.21 -36.33 -11.83
N THR A 970 3.01 -37.29 -12.31
CA THR A 970 4.46 -37.32 -12.01
C THR A 970 5.21 -36.22 -12.73
N ARG A 971 4.84 -35.95 -14.00
CA ARG A 971 5.37 -34.82 -14.78
C ARG A 971 5.06 -33.47 -14.13
N ALA A 972 3.80 -33.24 -13.75
CA ALA A 972 3.39 -32.01 -13.08
C ALA A 972 4.08 -31.85 -11.72
N SER A 973 4.25 -32.94 -10.96
CA SER A 973 4.95 -32.92 -9.67
C SER A 973 6.42 -32.56 -9.83
N SER A 974 7.11 -33.09 -10.84
CA SER A 974 8.50 -32.74 -11.15
C SER A 974 8.66 -31.25 -11.44
N ILE A 975 7.74 -30.66 -12.20
CA ILE A 975 7.74 -29.23 -12.54
C ILE A 975 7.43 -28.36 -11.32
N LEU A 976 6.37 -28.69 -10.58
CA LEU A 976 5.93 -27.94 -9.40
C LEU A 976 6.91 -28.02 -8.22
N SER A 977 7.77 -29.04 -8.20
CA SER A 977 8.86 -29.14 -7.23
C SER A 977 10.03 -28.18 -7.53
N ARG A 978 10.03 -27.50 -8.69
CA ARG A 978 10.99 -26.44 -9.04
C ARG A 978 10.59 -25.08 -8.49
N ASN A 979 11.53 -24.14 -8.40
CA ASN A 979 11.30 -22.76 -7.95
C ASN A 979 10.57 -21.90 -9.00
N LEU A 980 9.30 -22.20 -9.28
CA LEU A 980 8.45 -21.44 -10.19
C LEU A 980 7.88 -20.17 -9.54
N ASP A 981 7.53 -19.17 -10.37
CA ASP A 981 6.73 -18.03 -9.94
C ASP A 981 5.24 -18.42 -9.81
N ALA A 982 4.47 -17.62 -9.06
CA ALA A 982 3.09 -17.93 -8.75
C ALA A 982 2.19 -18.04 -9.99
N ARG A 983 2.47 -17.26 -11.06
CA ARG A 983 1.68 -17.29 -12.30
C ARG A 983 1.92 -18.59 -13.05
N SER A 984 3.17 -19.01 -13.21
CA SER A 984 3.51 -20.25 -13.90
C SER A 984 3.08 -21.49 -13.12
N SER A 985 3.26 -21.51 -11.80
CA SER A 985 2.73 -22.58 -10.94
C SER A 985 1.20 -22.70 -11.07
N GLY A 986 0.49 -21.56 -11.08
CA GLY A 986 -0.96 -21.53 -11.32
C GLY A 986 -1.34 -22.04 -12.71
N ALA A 987 -0.57 -21.71 -13.75
CA ALA A 987 -0.79 -22.19 -15.11
C ALA A 987 -0.64 -23.72 -15.21
N ILE A 988 0.42 -24.30 -14.64
CA ILE A 988 0.62 -25.77 -14.59
C ILE A 988 -0.55 -26.47 -13.90
N LEU A 989 -0.99 -25.97 -12.75
CA LEU A 989 -2.13 -26.53 -12.03
C LEU A 989 -3.43 -26.47 -12.83
N ARG A 990 -3.64 -25.39 -13.59
CA ARG A 990 -4.81 -25.24 -14.47
C ARG A 990 -4.76 -26.20 -15.65
N ILE A 991 -3.60 -26.33 -16.30
CA ILE A 991 -3.39 -27.28 -17.40
C ILE A 991 -3.63 -28.71 -16.92
N TYR A 992 -3.15 -29.04 -15.71
CA TYR A 992 -3.42 -30.33 -15.09
C TYR A 992 -4.92 -30.55 -14.84
N GLU A 993 -5.64 -29.54 -14.33
CA GLU A 993 -7.11 -29.61 -14.16
C GLU A 993 -7.86 -29.79 -15.47
N GLU A 994 -7.43 -29.12 -16.55
CA GLU A 994 -8.01 -29.26 -17.90
C GLU A 994 -7.72 -30.65 -18.48
N ALA A 995 -6.51 -31.18 -18.30
CA ALA A 995 -6.16 -32.53 -18.69
C ALA A 995 -6.96 -33.60 -17.92
N LEU A 996 -7.25 -33.36 -16.63
CA LEU A 996 -8.10 -34.25 -15.84
C LEU A 996 -9.51 -34.34 -16.40
N ASP A 997 -10.12 -33.25 -16.88
CA ASP A 997 -11.51 -33.27 -17.37
C ASP A 997 -11.75 -34.28 -18.52
N THR A 998 -10.69 -34.68 -19.25
CA THR A 998 -10.77 -35.71 -20.31
C THR A 998 -10.77 -37.16 -19.81
N LYS A 999 -10.24 -37.43 -18.60
CA LYS A 999 -10.00 -38.79 -18.06
C LYS A 999 -10.42 -38.99 -16.60
N PHE A 1000 -11.09 -38.01 -15.99
CA PHE A 1000 -11.41 -38.04 -14.56
C PHE A 1000 -12.51 -39.04 -14.24
N GLY A 1001 -12.18 -40.07 -13.46
CA GLY A 1001 -13.09 -41.14 -13.04
C GLY A 1001 -12.84 -41.63 -11.61
N PRO A 1002 -13.70 -42.52 -11.10
CA PRO A 1002 -13.64 -43.03 -9.71
C PRO A 1002 -12.36 -43.83 -9.43
N ASP A 1003 -11.78 -44.48 -10.44
CA ASP A 1003 -10.54 -45.24 -10.30
C ASP A 1003 -9.34 -44.35 -9.94
N GLU A 1004 -9.30 -43.12 -10.47
CA GLU A 1004 -8.19 -42.19 -10.21
C GLU A 1004 -8.26 -41.65 -8.77
N ILE A 1005 -9.46 -41.35 -8.28
CA ILE A 1005 -9.67 -40.98 -6.87
C ILE A 1005 -9.33 -42.15 -5.95
N SER A 1006 -9.70 -43.37 -6.33
CA SER A 1006 -9.38 -44.58 -5.56
C SER A 1006 -7.87 -44.81 -5.47
N LYS A 1007 -7.12 -44.57 -6.55
CA LYS A 1007 -5.64 -44.59 -6.53
C LYS A 1007 -5.06 -43.50 -5.63
N ILE A 1008 -5.59 -42.29 -5.66
CA ILE A 1008 -5.16 -41.20 -4.78
C ILE A 1008 -5.37 -41.57 -3.31
N ILE A 1009 -6.53 -42.12 -2.96
CA ILE A 1009 -6.84 -42.55 -1.59
C ILE A 1009 -5.91 -43.69 -1.15
N ALA A 1010 -5.70 -44.69 -2.02
CA ALA A 1010 -4.80 -45.81 -1.77
C ALA A 1010 -3.34 -45.38 -1.61
N SER A 1011 -2.92 -44.31 -2.30
CA SER A 1011 -1.56 -43.75 -2.18
C SER A 1011 -1.26 -43.09 -0.82
N GLY A 1012 -2.30 -42.81 -0.02
CA GLY A 1012 -2.16 -42.22 1.31
C GLY A 1012 -1.78 -40.72 1.30
N PRO A 1013 -1.47 -40.16 2.48
CA PRO A 1013 -1.14 -38.74 2.62
C PRO A 1013 0.07 -38.32 1.76
N PRO A 1014 -0.03 -37.23 0.99
CA PRO A 1014 1.05 -36.77 0.13
C PRO A 1014 2.25 -36.31 0.95
N GLN A 1015 3.43 -36.82 0.62
CA GLN A 1015 4.70 -36.44 1.27
C GLN A 1015 5.31 -35.14 0.71
N ASN A 1016 5.05 -34.84 -0.56
CA ASN A 1016 5.52 -33.62 -1.23
C ASN A 1016 4.36 -32.63 -1.44
N TYR A 1017 4.63 -31.34 -1.21
CA TYR A 1017 3.69 -30.25 -1.44
C TYR A 1017 3.16 -30.20 -2.89
N ALA A 1018 4.00 -30.47 -3.89
CA ALA A 1018 3.58 -30.51 -5.28
C ALA A 1018 2.51 -31.58 -5.53
N ILE A 1019 2.74 -32.80 -5.02
CA ILE A 1019 1.78 -33.91 -5.09
C ILE A 1019 0.50 -33.57 -4.33
N ALA A 1020 0.62 -32.93 -3.16
CA ALA A 1020 -0.55 -32.48 -2.40
C ALA A 1020 -1.40 -31.48 -3.20
N GLN A 1021 -0.79 -30.51 -3.89
CA GLN A 1021 -1.53 -29.58 -4.73
C GLN A 1021 -2.31 -30.31 -5.83
N LEU A 1022 -1.69 -31.29 -6.50
CA LEU A 1022 -2.31 -32.06 -7.59
C LEU A 1022 -3.45 -32.95 -7.08
N HIS A 1023 -3.19 -33.79 -6.06
CA HIS A 1023 -4.20 -34.67 -5.46
C HIS A 1023 -5.39 -33.86 -4.95
N LEU A 1024 -5.13 -32.74 -4.26
CA LEU A 1024 -6.21 -31.91 -3.71
C LEU A 1024 -6.99 -31.15 -4.80
N ARG A 1025 -6.38 -30.78 -5.94
CA ARG A 1025 -7.13 -30.26 -7.10
C ARG A 1025 -8.03 -31.33 -7.71
N ALA A 1026 -7.53 -32.56 -7.89
CA ALA A 1026 -8.32 -33.68 -8.37
C ALA A 1026 -9.53 -33.95 -7.43
N VAL A 1027 -9.32 -33.96 -6.12
CA VAL A 1027 -10.39 -34.14 -5.12
C VAL A 1027 -11.45 -33.02 -5.18
N ARG A 1028 -11.10 -31.78 -5.59
CA ARG A 1028 -12.08 -30.69 -5.77
C ARG A 1028 -13.05 -30.92 -6.93
N LYS A 1029 -12.68 -31.75 -7.92
CA LYS A 1029 -13.50 -32.06 -9.10
C LYS A 1029 -14.54 -33.15 -8.85
N VAL A 1030 -14.55 -33.76 -7.66
CA VAL A 1030 -15.50 -34.80 -7.27
C VAL A 1030 -16.97 -34.37 -7.44
N ARG A 1031 -17.80 -35.24 -8.04
CA ARG A 1031 -19.23 -35.04 -8.35
C ARG A 1031 -20.07 -36.14 -7.68
N GLY A 1032 -21.34 -35.84 -7.39
CA GLY A 1032 -22.27 -36.78 -6.74
C GLY A 1032 -22.48 -38.06 -7.56
N GLU A 1033 -22.66 -37.91 -8.88
CA GLU A 1033 -22.86 -39.00 -9.85
C GLU A 1033 -21.75 -40.07 -9.83
N MET A 1034 -20.53 -39.72 -9.39
CA MET A 1034 -19.42 -40.68 -9.31
C MET A 1034 -19.55 -41.69 -8.17
N PHE A 1035 -20.37 -41.39 -7.16
CA PHE A 1035 -20.63 -42.28 -6.03
C PHE A 1035 -21.82 -43.21 -6.28
N GLU A 1036 -22.61 -42.95 -7.33
CA GLU A 1036 -23.74 -43.78 -7.72
C GLU A 1036 -23.33 -44.96 -8.62
N SER A 1037 -22.21 -44.82 -9.35
CA SER A 1037 -21.76 -45.76 -10.38
C SER A 1037 -20.74 -46.81 -9.91
N THR A 1038 -20.19 -46.69 -8.69
CA THR A 1038 -19.13 -47.59 -8.19
C THR A 1038 -19.41 -48.12 -6.79
N THR A 1039 -19.22 -49.43 -6.59
CA THR A 1039 -19.44 -50.10 -5.28
C THR A 1039 -18.32 -49.88 -4.27
N ASN A 1040 -17.17 -49.36 -4.70
CA ASN A 1040 -15.92 -49.39 -3.93
C ASN A 1040 -15.44 -48.00 -3.42
N LEU A 1041 -16.09 -46.90 -3.82
CA LEU A 1041 -15.69 -45.54 -3.44
C LEU A 1041 -16.86 -44.83 -2.75
N SER A 1042 -16.71 -44.49 -1.47
CA SER A 1042 -17.71 -43.73 -0.72
C SER A 1042 -17.30 -42.27 -0.49
N THR A 1043 -18.29 -41.42 -0.23
CA THR A 1043 -18.05 -40.02 0.19
C THR A 1043 -17.23 -39.94 1.47
N ASN A 1044 -17.34 -40.94 2.34
CA ASN A 1044 -16.55 -41.06 3.56
C ASN A 1044 -15.07 -41.27 3.26
N ASP A 1045 -14.72 -42.10 2.27
CA ASP A 1045 -13.32 -42.41 1.96
C ASP A 1045 -12.55 -41.15 1.52
N VAL A 1046 -13.20 -40.31 0.71
CA VAL A 1046 -12.67 -39.01 0.28
C VAL A 1046 -12.48 -38.08 1.48
N TRP A 1047 -13.46 -38.03 2.39
CA TRP A 1047 -13.37 -37.15 3.56
C TRP A 1047 -12.33 -37.63 4.58
N HIS A 1048 -12.25 -38.94 4.81
CA HIS A 1048 -11.23 -39.56 5.64
C HIS A 1048 -9.83 -39.32 5.09
N TYR A 1049 -9.65 -39.41 3.77
CA TYR A 1049 -8.38 -39.06 3.13
C TYR A 1049 -7.93 -37.63 3.44
N LEU A 1050 -8.86 -36.66 3.35
CA LEU A 1050 -8.57 -35.25 3.66
C LEU A 1050 -8.23 -35.06 5.15
N LEU A 1051 -9.00 -35.64 6.06
CA LEU A 1051 -8.75 -35.51 7.50
C LEU A 1051 -7.46 -36.23 7.93
N ARG A 1052 -7.17 -37.40 7.35
CA ARG A 1052 -5.93 -38.13 7.55
C ARG A 1052 -4.73 -37.33 7.05
N THR A 1053 -4.82 -36.76 5.85
CA THR A 1053 -3.78 -35.88 5.29
C THR A 1053 -3.54 -34.65 6.18
N LEU A 1054 -4.59 -34.06 6.75
CA LEU A 1054 -4.48 -32.92 7.65
C LEU A 1054 -3.70 -33.26 8.93
N LEU A 1055 -3.90 -34.45 9.50
CA LEU A 1055 -3.30 -34.87 10.76
C LEU A 1055 -1.91 -35.49 10.60
N GLU A 1056 -1.70 -36.31 9.56
CA GLU A 1056 -0.47 -37.10 9.39
C GLU A 1056 0.63 -36.35 8.60
N ALA A 1057 0.29 -35.40 7.73
CA ALA A 1057 1.31 -34.70 6.92
C ALA A 1057 2.26 -33.88 7.80
N GLN A 1058 3.57 -33.95 7.58
CA GLN A 1058 4.56 -33.17 8.34
C GLN A 1058 4.74 -31.75 7.78
N ASP A 1059 4.58 -31.55 6.46
CA ASP A 1059 4.73 -30.24 5.81
C ASP A 1059 3.49 -29.36 6.10
N PHE A 1060 3.72 -28.21 6.72
CA PHE A 1060 2.67 -27.25 7.06
C PHE A 1060 1.92 -26.72 5.82
N ARG A 1061 2.58 -26.66 4.66
CA ARG A 1061 1.97 -26.21 3.40
C ARG A 1061 0.91 -27.20 2.90
N VAL A 1062 1.18 -28.51 3.05
CA VAL A 1062 0.23 -29.59 2.72
C VAL A 1062 -1.01 -29.51 3.59
N ARG A 1063 -0.83 -29.35 4.92
CA ARG A 1063 -1.95 -29.12 5.85
C ARG A 1063 -2.75 -27.87 5.46
N GLY A 1064 -2.04 -26.80 5.08
CA GLY A 1064 -2.62 -25.54 4.65
C GLY A 1064 -3.49 -25.64 3.39
N GLU A 1065 -3.07 -26.39 2.38
CA GLU A 1065 -3.86 -26.66 1.16
C GLU A 1065 -5.02 -27.61 1.43
N THR A 1066 -4.84 -28.57 2.34
CA THR A 1066 -5.90 -29.50 2.75
C THR A 1066 -7.06 -28.75 3.41
N LEU A 1067 -6.77 -27.83 4.34
CA LEU A 1067 -7.79 -26.96 4.96
C LEU A 1067 -8.53 -26.10 3.92
N GLN A 1068 -7.81 -25.59 2.91
CA GLN A 1068 -8.44 -24.82 1.83
C GLN A 1068 -9.37 -25.69 0.99
N THR A 1069 -8.96 -26.93 0.68
CA THR A 1069 -9.78 -27.91 -0.05
C THR A 1069 -11.03 -28.30 0.72
N ILE A 1070 -10.91 -28.60 2.02
CA ILE A 1070 -12.04 -28.84 2.93
C ILE A 1070 -13.00 -27.63 2.90
N SER A 1071 -12.48 -26.40 2.98
CA SER A 1071 -13.32 -25.19 2.93
C SER A 1071 -14.08 -25.02 1.61
N VAL A 1072 -13.45 -25.36 0.48
CA VAL A 1072 -14.10 -25.32 -0.86
C VAL A 1072 -15.20 -26.37 -0.96
N LEU A 1073 -14.91 -27.62 -0.56
CA LEU A 1073 -15.88 -28.71 -0.60
C LEU A 1073 -17.08 -28.46 0.32
N LEU A 1074 -16.85 -27.96 1.54
CA LEU A 1074 -17.93 -27.62 2.47
C LEU A 1074 -18.88 -26.56 1.91
N LYS A 1075 -18.37 -25.61 1.11
CA LYS A 1075 -19.20 -24.55 0.51
C LYS A 1075 -19.94 -24.99 -0.74
N ALA A 1076 -19.31 -25.80 -1.60
CA ALA A 1076 -19.80 -26.11 -2.93
C ALA A 1076 -20.44 -27.50 -3.06
N ARG A 1077 -20.10 -28.46 -2.19
CA ARG A 1077 -20.39 -29.89 -2.34
C ARG A 1077 -20.82 -30.54 -1.02
N GLY A 1078 -21.89 -30.02 -0.41
CA GLY A 1078 -22.35 -30.43 0.93
C GLY A 1078 -22.85 -31.87 1.08
N PHE A 1079 -23.07 -32.61 -0.02
CA PHE A 1079 -23.45 -34.02 0.01
C PHE A 1079 -22.31 -34.94 0.49
N VAL A 1080 -21.05 -34.48 0.42
CA VAL A 1080 -19.87 -35.23 0.89
C VAL A 1080 -19.83 -35.29 2.42
N LEU A 1081 -20.57 -34.43 3.12
CA LEU A 1081 -20.55 -34.32 4.57
C LEU A 1081 -21.76 -35.01 5.25
N ASN A 1082 -21.51 -36.14 5.90
CA ASN A 1082 -22.45 -36.77 6.83
C ASN A 1082 -22.14 -36.41 8.30
N GLN A 1083 -22.95 -36.93 9.23
CA GLN A 1083 -22.82 -36.65 10.66
C GLN A 1083 -21.45 -37.09 11.22
N TYR A 1084 -20.99 -38.29 10.85
CA TYR A 1084 -19.72 -38.83 11.30
C TYR A 1084 -18.53 -37.99 10.79
N SER A 1085 -18.53 -37.66 9.50
CA SER A 1085 -17.54 -36.78 8.87
C SER A 1085 -17.47 -35.41 9.54
N LEU A 1086 -18.61 -34.85 9.94
CA LEU A 1086 -18.70 -33.57 10.65
C LEU A 1086 -18.04 -33.64 12.04
N GLU A 1087 -18.32 -34.70 12.81
CA GLU A 1087 -17.74 -34.92 14.14
C GLU A 1087 -16.22 -35.10 14.05
N GLN A 1088 -15.77 -35.92 13.10
CA GLN A 1088 -14.34 -36.10 12.81
C GLN A 1088 -13.67 -34.80 12.36
N THR A 1089 -14.37 -33.94 11.61
CA THR A 1089 -13.84 -32.64 11.20
C THR A 1089 -13.60 -31.74 12.41
N LEU A 1090 -14.57 -31.64 13.34
CA LEU A 1090 -14.40 -30.86 14.57
C LEU A 1090 -13.26 -31.41 15.44
N GLN A 1091 -13.14 -32.73 15.55
CA GLN A 1091 -12.07 -33.38 16.29
C GLN A 1091 -10.69 -33.11 15.65
N SER A 1092 -10.57 -33.20 14.32
CA SER A 1092 -9.32 -32.90 13.61
C SER A 1092 -8.92 -31.43 13.73
N LEU A 1093 -9.89 -30.50 13.68
CA LEU A 1093 -9.62 -29.08 13.91
C LEU A 1093 -9.15 -28.82 15.35
N HIS A 1094 -9.79 -29.46 16.34
CA HIS A 1094 -9.36 -29.40 17.73
C HIS A 1094 -7.93 -29.93 17.90
N SER A 1095 -7.65 -31.13 17.37
CA SER A 1095 -6.31 -31.73 17.41
C SER A 1095 -5.28 -30.78 16.79
N LEU A 1096 -5.54 -30.23 15.60
CA LEU A 1096 -4.63 -29.33 14.90
C LEU A 1096 -4.30 -28.07 15.73
N LEU A 1097 -5.27 -27.51 16.44
CA LEU A 1097 -5.08 -26.35 17.31
C LEU A 1097 -4.28 -26.70 18.58
N THR A 1098 -4.41 -27.92 19.09
CA THR A 1098 -3.73 -28.35 20.32
C THR A 1098 -2.33 -28.94 20.09
N THR A 1099 -2.08 -29.60 18.96
CA THR A 1099 -0.83 -30.34 18.70
C THR A 1099 -0.01 -29.78 17.54
N GLY A 1100 -0.55 -28.82 16.76
CA GLY A 1100 0.10 -28.30 15.57
C GLY A 1100 1.26 -27.36 15.88
N SER A 1101 2.41 -27.56 15.22
CA SER A 1101 3.39 -26.50 14.99
C SER A 1101 2.84 -25.53 13.94
N HIS A 1102 3.12 -24.22 14.07
CA HIS A 1102 2.65 -23.14 13.16
C HIS A 1102 1.15 -22.81 13.21
N ILE A 1103 0.55 -22.82 14.40
CA ILE A 1103 -0.88 -22.49 14.65
C ILE A 1103 -1.31 -21.19 13.94
N GLU A 1104 -0.49 -20.14 13.94
CA GLU A 1104 -0.78 -18.86 13.28
C GLU A 1104 -1.21 -18.97 11.82
N SER A 1105 -0.57 -19.84 11.05
CA SER A 1105 -0.85 -20.00 9.61
C SER A 1105 -2.18 -20.71 9.36
N PHE A 1106 -2.60 -21.57 10.30
CA PHE A 1106 -3.82 -22.35 10.21
C PHE A 1106 -5.00 -21.66 10.89
N PHE A 1107 -4.75 -20.80 11.88
CA PHE A 1107 -5.77 -20.18 12.71
C PHE A 1107 -6.87 -19.49 11.90
N PRO A 1108 -6.57 -18.64 10.89
CA PRO A 1108 -7.62 -18.03 10.07
C PRO A 1108 -8.37 -19.04 9.20
N LYS A 1109 -7.71 -20.11 8.74
CA LYS A 1109 -8.31 -21.17 7.92
C LYS A 1109 -9.26 -22.03 8.74
N VAL A 1110 -8.88 -22.39 9.97
CA VAL A 1110 -9.74 -23.10 10.93
C VAL A 1110 -10.97 -22.24 11.26
N CYS A 1111 -10.77 -20.95 11.55
CA CYS A 1111 -11.87 -20.01 11.79
C CYS A 1111 -12.84 -19.94 10.60
N LYS A 1112 -12.33 -19.93 9.36
CA LYS A 1112 -13.14 -19.93 8.14
C LYS A 1112 -13.96 -21.21 7.97
N ILE A 1113 -13.38 -22.37 8.25
CA ILE A 1113 -14.10 -23.65 8.22
C ILE A 1113 -15.19 -23.67 9.29
N LEU A 1114 -14.85 -23.29 10.52
CA LEU A 1114 -15.81 -23.25 11.63
C LEU A 1114 -16.97 -22.29 11.34
N LYS A 1115 -16.70 -21.14 10.71
CA LYS A 1115 -17.74 -20.22 10.22
C LYS A 1115 -18.70 -20.91 9.24
N VAL A 1116 -18.17 -21.68 8.29
CA VAL A 1116 -18.99 -22.42 7.32
C VAL A 1116 -19.84 -23.48 8.02
N LEU A 1117 -19.26 -24.24 8.96
CA LEU A 1117 -19.98 -25.25 9.74
C LEU A 1117 -21.12 -24.64 10.56
N ILE A 1118 -20.85 -23.55 11.30
CA ILE A 1118 -21.85 -22.87 12.13
C ILE A 1118 -22.96 -22.23 11.29
N ASN A 1119 -22.64 -21.70 10.10
CA ASN A 1119 -23.62 -20.97 9.28
C ASN A 1119 -24.43 -21.87 8.34
N GLN A 1120 -23.81 -22.89 7.74
CA GLN A 1120 -24.46 -23.74 6.73
C GLN A 1120 -24.91 -25.10 7.27
N TYR A 1121 -24.26 -25.62 8.32
CA TYR A 1121 -24.49 -26.97 8.84
C TYR A 1121 -24.98 -26.99 10.30
N ARG A 1122 -25.53 -25.86 10.80
CA ARG A 1122 -26.00 -25.72 12.19
C ARG A 1122 -27.00 -26.78 12.63
N THR A 1123 -27.92 -27.17 11.76
CA THR A 1123 -28.94 -28.19 12.05
C THR A 1123 -28.31 -29.56 12.25
N LYS A 1124 -27.31 -29.95 11.43
CA LYS A 1124 -26.51 -31.18 11.62
C LYS A 1124 -25.62 -31.13 12.87
N LEU A 1125 -25.34 -29.93 13.40
CA LEU A 1125 -24.59 -29.76 14.65
C LEU A 1125 -25.45 -29.88 15.91
N GLN A 1126 -26.78 -29.90 15.80
CA GLN A 1126 -27.67 -30.04 16.96
C GLN A 1126 -27.36 -31.34 17.73
N GLY A 1127 -27.26 -31.27 19.05
CA GLY A 1127 -26.80 -32.35 19.93
C GLY A 1127 -25.28 -32.48 20.08
N ARG A 1128 -24.47 -31.79 19.25
CA ARG A 1128 -23.00 -31.91 19.21
C ARG A 1128 -22.25 -30.61 19.53
N PHE A 1129 -22.92 -29.63 20.13
CA PHE A 1129 -22.31 -28.34 20.49
C PHE A 1129 -21.18 -28.47 21.53
N HIS A 1130 -21.11 -29.58 22.26
CA HIS A 1130 -19.95 -29.90 23.11
C HIS A 1130 -18.65 -30.01 22.31
N LEU A 1131 -18.68 -30.57 21.09
CA LEU A 1131 -17.49 -30.63 20.21
C LEU A 1131 -17.08 -29.23 19.71
N VAL A 1132 -18.06 -28.39 19.40
CA VAL A 1132 -17.84 -26.99 19.00
C VAL A 1132 -17.22 -26.19 20.15
N THR A 1133 -17.69 -26.45 21.38
CA THR A 1133 -17.16 -25.85 22.61
C THR A 1133 -15.68 -26.18 22.81
N LEU A 1134 -15.28 -27.45 22.58
CA LEU A 1134 -13.87 -27.86 22.65
C LEU A 1134 -13.00 -27.09 21.64
N VAL A 1135 -13.47 -26.92 20.40
CA VAL A 1135 -12.74 -26.13 19.39
C VAL A 1135 -12.60 -24.66 19.83
N PHE A 1136 -13.65 -24.05 20.38
CA PHE A 1136 -13.57 -22.67 20.90
C PHE A 1136 -12.62 -22.55 22.09
N GLN A 1137 -12.60 -23.53 23.00
CA GLN A 1137 -11.64 -23.57 24.10
C GLN A 1137 -10.20 -23.68 23.57
N ALA A 1138 -9.94 -24.53 22.57
CA ALA A 1138 -8.63 -24.63 21.93
C ALA A 1138 -8.21 -23.32 21.22
N LEU A 1139 -9.14 -22.63 20.53
CA LEU A 1139 -8.88 -21.32 19.92
C LEU A 1139 -8.53 -20.26 20.97
N LEU A 1140 -9.26 -20.22 22.10
CA LEU A 1140 -8.98 -19.28 23.19
C LEU A 1140 -7.66 -19.62 23.90
N SER A 1141 -7.38 -20.89 24.15
CA SER A 1141 -6.09 -21.34 24.70
C SER A 1141 -4.92 -20.92 23.82
N GLY A 1142 -5.02 -21.13 22.50
CA GLY A 1142 -3.95 -20.74 21.57
C GLY A 1142 -3.73 -19.23 21.52
N LEU A 1143 -4.80 -18.45 21.73
CA LEU A 1143 -4.75 -16.99 21.68
C LEU A 1143 -4.31 -16.35 23.01
N LEU A 1144 -4.63 -16.96 24.15
CA LEU A 1144 -4.46 -16.34 25.47
C LEU A 1144 -3.34 -16.98 26.31
N ASN A 1145 -2.85 -18.19 26.04
CA ASN A 1145 -1.77 -18.80 26.82
C ASN A 1145 -0.39 -18.23 26.46
N ASP A 1146 0.31 -17.58 27.40
CA ASP A 1146 1.66 -17.02 27.19
C ASP A 1146 2.79 -18.07 27.14
N THR A 1147 2.50 -19.35 27.40
CA THR A 1147 3.53 -20.39 27.58
C THR A 1147 4.10 -20.96 26.29
N SER A 1148 3.53 -20.63 25.11
CA SER A 1148 4.01 -21.13 23.82
C SER A 1148 4.58 -20.01 22.95
N LEU A 1149 5.74 -20.22 22.31
CA LEU A 1149 6.30 -19.27 21.32
C LEU A 1149 5.34 -18.96 20.15
N ALA A 1150 4.26 -19.75 19.98
CA ALA A 1150 3.23 -19.59 18.97
C ALA A 1150 2.11 -18.60 19.35
N SER A 1151 1.87 -18.34 20.65
CA SER A 1151 0.87 -17.34 21.08
C SER A 1151 1.40 -15.92 20.95
N ALA A 1152 2.72 -15.74 21.12
CA ALA A 1152 3.40 -14.46 20.96
C ALA A 1152 3.28 -13.84 19.56
N ARG A 1153 2.94 -14.61 18.51
CA ARG A 1153 2.74 -14.09 17.15
C ARG A 1153 1.28 -14.07 16.68
N LEU A 1154 0.32 -14.52 17.50
CA LEU A 1154 -1.10 -14.32 17.24
C LEU A 1154 -1.54 -12.91 17.70
N GLN A 1155 -1.83 -12.05 16.72
CA GLN A 1155 -2.19 -10.63 16.95
C GLN A 1155 -3.70 -10.38 17.17
N ASP A 1156 -4.06 -9.14 17.50
CA ASP A 1156 -5.45 -8.63 17.67
C ASP A 1156 -6.41 -9.03 16.53
N TYR A 1157 -5.91 -9.18 15.30
CA TYR A 1157 -6.68 -9.67 14.16
C TYR A 1157 -7.32 -11.04 14.42
N HIS A 1158 -6.56 -11.98 15.00
CA HIS A 1158 -7.05 -13.31 15.33
C HIS A 1158 -8.08 -13.27 16.46
N GLY A 1159 -7.90 -12.39 17.45
CA GLY A 1159 -8.89 -12.13 18.49
C GLY A 1159 -10.23 -11.65 17.93
N ARG A 1160 -10.21 -10.75 16.94
CA ARG A 1160 -11.43 -10.31 16.24
C ARG A 1160 -12.13 -11.43 15.47
N LEU A 1161 -11.37 -12.36 14.87
CA LEU A 1161 -11.94 -13.51 14.19
C LEU A 1161 -12.68 -14.45 15.16
N VAL A 1162 -12.08 -14.74 16.31
CA VAL A 1162 -12.72 -15.56 17.37
C VAL A 1162 -13.95 -14.85 17.93
N ALA A 1163 -13.86 -13.55 18.21
CA ALA A 1163 -15.00 -12.76 18.67
C ALA A 1163 -16.18 -12.88 17.69
N LYS A 1164 -15.91 -12.73 16.38
CA LYS A 1164 -16.97 -12.82 15.38
C LYS A 1164 -17.57 -14.22 15.27
N LEU A 1165 -16.78 -15.28 15.47
CA LEU A 1165 -17.28 -16.65 15.50
C LEU A 1165 -18.16 -16.93 16.72
N LEU A 1166 -17.77 -16.43 17.89
CA LEU A 1166 -18.56 -16.52 19.11
C LEU A 1166 -19.88 -15.76 18.97
N GLU A 1167 -19.85 -14.55 18.40
CA GLU A 1167 -21.05 -13.81 18.04
C GLU A 1167 -21.95 -14.61 17.09
N LEU A 1168 -21.41 -15.18 16.01
CA LEU A 1168 -22.19 -15.99 15.05
C LEU A 1168 -22.76 -17.27 15.67
N PHE A 1169 -22.03 -17.88 16.61
CA PHE A 1169 -22.48 -19.07 17.32
C PHE A 1169 -23.66 -18.75 18.26
N CYS A 1170 -23.55 -17.63 18.99
CA CYS A 1170 -24.53 -17.15 19.96
C CYS A 1170 -25.74 -16.46 19.31
N LYS A 1171 -25.52 -15.72 18.21
CA LYS A 1171 -26.52 -14.94 17.45
C LYS A 1171 -26.49 -15.35 15.97
N PRO A 1172 -27.16 -16.45 15.59
CA PRO A 1172 -27.15 -16.92 14.21
C PRO A 1172 -27.95 -15.99 13.27
N ILE A 1173 -27.37 -15.63 12.12
CA ILE A 1173 -27.97 -14.70 11.14
C ILE A 1173 -29.04 -15.39 10.27
N TRP A 1174 -28.90 -16.70 10.03
CA TRP A 1174 -29.80 -17.47 9.16
C TRP A 1174 -30.22 -18.76 9.86
N VAL A 1175 -31.45 -18.82 10.36
CA VAL A 1175 -32.09 -20.07 10.79
C VAL A 1175 -33.20 -20.35 9.79
N ARG A 1176 -33.11 -21.45 9.02
CA ARG A 1176 -34.21 -21.86 8.12
C ARG A 1176 -35.40 -22.21 9.01
N SER A 1177 -36.42 -21.35 9.01
CA SER A 1177 -37.68 -21.63 9.71
C SER A 1177 -38.39 -22.79 9.01
N THR A 1178 -38.46 -23.93 9.68
CA THR A 1178 -39.36 -25.02 9.31
C THR A 1178 -40.63 -25.00 10.19
N ALA A 1179 -40.83 -23.96 11.00
CA ALA A 1179 -41.93 -23.88 11.96
C ALA A 1179 -43.09 -23.04 11.42
N THR A 1180 -44.29 -23.62 11.45
CA THR A 1180 -45.58 -22.98 11.20
C THR A 1180 -46.07 -22.10 12.37
N ASN A 1181 -45.21 -21.82 13.36
CA ASN A 1181 -45.56 -21.09 14.59
C ASN A 1181 -44.77 -19.79 14.74
N LEU A 1182 -45.42 -18.77 15.34
CA LEU A 1182 -44.96 -17.40 15.64
C LEU A 1182 -43.77 -17.30 16.63
N VAL A 1183 -42.77 -18.18 16.54
CA VAL A 1183 -41.56 -18.14 17.40
C VAL A 1183 -40.35 -17.74 16.55
N ASP A 1184 -39.62 -16.73 17.01
CA ASP A 1184 -38.37 -16.28 16.39
C ASP A 1184 -37.30 -17.39 16.52
N ALA A 1185 -37.11 -18.14 15.43
CA ALA A 1185 -36.16 -19.26 15.35
C ALA A 1185 -34.71 -18.84 15.67
N SER A 1186 -34.37 -17.56 15.53
CA SER A 1186 -33.05 -17.04 15.91
C SER A 1186 -32.88 -16.99 17.44
N ARG A 1187 -33.92 -16.58 18.18
CA ARG A 1187 -33.94 -16.58 19.65
C ARG A 1187 -33.90 -17.99 20.21
N GLU A 1188 -34.62 -18.93 19.62
CA GLU A 1188 -34.57 -20.34 20.04
C GLU A 1188 -33.18 -20.94 19.83
N ALA A 1189 -32.55 -20.65 18.68
CA ALA A 1189 -31.18 -21.09 18.40
C ALA A 1189 -30.12 -20.43 19.30
N GLN A 1190 -30.37 -19.19 19.77
CA GLN A 1190 -29.55 -18.50 20.78
C GLN A 1190 -29.69 -19.17 22.15
N LYS A 1191 -30.92 -19.45 22.59
CA LYS A 1191 -31.19 -20.18 23.85
C LYS A 1191 -30.52 -21.55 23.88
N TYR A 1192 -30.58 -22.28 22.76
CA TYR A 1192 -29.94 -23.58 22.66
C TYR A 1192 -28.40 -23.49 22.76
N ALA A 1193 -27.78 -22.47 22.15
CA ALA A 1193 -26.34 -22.23 22.33
C ALA A 1193 -25.98 -21.86 23.78
N GLY A 1194 -26.86 -21.11 24.46
CA GLY A 1194 -26.75 -20.73 25.87
C GLY A 1194 -26.43 -21.88 26.83
N GLN A 1195 -26.95 -23.08 26.55
CA GLN A 1195 -26.68 -24.30 27.34
C GLN A 1195 -25.21 -24.72 27.38
N PHE A 1196 -24.44 -24.39 26.34
CA PHE A 1196 -23.08 -24.91 26.15
C PHE A 1196 -22.00 -23.86 26.42
N VAL A 1197 -22.28 -22.59 26.13
CA VAL A 1197 -21.30 -21.50 26.18
C VAL A 1197 -20.75 -21.19 27.58
N GLN A 1198 -21.43 -21.63 28.65
CA GLN A 1198 -20.94 -21.52 30.03
C GLN A 1198 -19.54 -22.12 30.22
N HIS A 1199 -19.25 -23.23 29.53
CA HIS A 1199 -17.94 -23.90 29.58
C HIS A 1199 -16.85 -23.10 28.85
N ILE A 1200 -17.23 -22.30 27.85
CA ILE A 1200 -16.31 -21.40 27.13
C ILE A 1200 -15.97 -20.21 28.02
N LEU A 1201 -16.97 -19.63 28.69
CA LEU A 1201 -16.77 -18.51 29.62
C LEU A 1201 -15.94 -18.92 30.84
N HIS A 1202 -16.18 -20.12 31.38
CA HIS A 1202 -15.37 -20.66 32.46
C HIS A 1202 -13.90 -20.77 32.06
N HIS A 1203 -13.65 -21.41 30.92
CA HIS A 1203 -12.31 -21.59 30.38
C HIS A 1203 -11.61 -20.25 30.12
N TYR A 1204 -12.31 -19.26 29.57
CA TYR A 1204 -11.79 -17.91 29.41
C TYR A 1204 -11.34 -17.29 30.74
N CYS A 1205 -12.15 -17.39 31.79
CA CYS A 1205 -11.80 -16.84 33.10
C CYS A 1205 -10.58 -17.54 33.71
N ALA A 1206 -10.48 -18.86 33.54
CA ALA A 1206 -9.31 -19.64 33.97
C ALA A 1206 -8.04 -19.24 33.19
N LEU A 1207 -8.14 -19.06 31.87
CA LEU A 1207 -7.03 -18.64 31.03
C LEU A 1207 -6.50 -17.26 31.45
N VAL A 1208 -7.37 -16.26 31.61
CA VAL A 1208 -6.98 -14.89 32.00
C VAL A 1208 -6.34 -14.83 33.40
N LEU A 1209 -6.57 -15.83 34.26
CA LEU A 1209 -5.83 -15.97 35.51
C LEU A 1209 -4.47 -16.63 35.33
N SER A 1210 -4.42 -17.69 34.51
CA SER A 1210 -3.22 -18.51 34.33
C SER A 1210 -2.15 -17.87 33.46
N SER A 1211 -2.55 -17.01 32.53
CA SER A 1211 -1.70 -16.22 31.66
C SER A 1211 -2.06 -14.74 31.79
N THR A 1212 -1.12 -13.85 31.48
CA THR A 1212 -1.36 -12.41 31.46
C THR A 1212 -1.48 -11.96 29.99
N PRO A 1213 -2.61 -12.27 29.31
CA PRO A 1213 -2.72 -12.06 27.88
C PRO A 1213 -2.56 -10.58 27.55
N ALA A 1214 -1.91 -10.29 26.42
CA ALA A 1214 -1.72 -8.93 25.93
C ALA A 1214 -3.06 -8.16 25.85
N GLU A 1215 -3.06 -6.91 26.30
CA GLU A 1215 -4.27 -6.09 26.44
C GLU A 1215 -5.04 -5.97 25.12
N GLY A 1216 -4.34 -5.82 23.99
CA GLY A 1216 -4.93 -5.72 22.66
C GLY A 1216 -5.77 -6.94 22.27
N VAL A 1217 -5.29 -8.14 22.59
CA VAL A 1217 -5.98 -9.41 22.31
C VAL A 1217 -7.21 -9.57 23.20
N ARG A 1218 -7.09 -9.21 24.48
CA ARG A 1218 -8.22 -9.23 25.44
C ARG A 1218 -9.34 -8.29 25.00
N LEU A 1219 -9.00 -7.09 24.54
CA LEU A 1219 -9.96 -6.14 23.98
C LEU A 1219 -10.59 -6.64 22.67
N ALA A 1220 -9.81 -7.29 21.80
CA ALA A 1220 -10.30 -7.82 20.54
C ALA A 1220 -11.31 -8.96 20.70
N VAL A 1221 -11.15 -9.82 21.72
CA VAL A 1221 -12.05 -10.97 21.99
C VAL A 1221 -13.33 -10.54 22.73
N ARG A 1222 -13.28 -9.41 23.44
CA ARG A 1222 -14.37 -8.91 24.32
C ARG A 1222 -15.78 -8.94 23.71
N PRO A 1223 -16.03 -8.51 22.45
CA PRO A 1223 -17.37 -8.57 21.87
C PRO A 1223 -17.96 -9.99 21.82
N GLY A 1224 -17.12 -11.00 21.56
CA GLY A 1224 -17.55 -12.40 21.56
C GLY A 1224 -17.89 -12.93 22.96
N ILE A 1225 -17.15 -12.48 23.99
CA ILE A 1225 -17.43 -12.83 25.40
C ILE A 1225 -18.75 -12.21 25.85
N PHE A 1226 -19.04 -10.99 25.42
CA PHE A 1226 -20.33 -10.34 25.68
C PHE A 1226 -21.49 -11.09 25.03
N ALA A 1227 -21.33 -11.56 23.80
CA ALA A 1227 -22.33 -12.39 23.15
C ALA A 1227 -22.59 -13.72 23.87
N ILE A 1228 -21.56 -14.31 24.51
CA ILE A 1228 -21.72 -15.51 25.36
C ILE A 1228 -22.62 -15.20 26.57
N ILE A 1229 -22.33 -14.11 27.30
CA ILE A 1229 -23.10 -13.73 28.50
C ILE A 1229 -24.57 -13.48 28.13
N GLU A 1230 -24.82 -12.82 27.00
CA GLU A 1230 -26.17 -12.58 26.51
C GLU A 1230 -26.90 -13.87 26.11
N ALA A 1231 -26.22 -14.84 25.48
CA ALA A 1231 -26.82 -16.14 25.17
C ALA A 1231 -27.09 -16.98 26.43
N MET A 1232 -26.24 -16.85 27.46
CA MET A 1232 -26.45 -17.47 28.77
C MET A 1232 -27.70 -16.90 29.46
N GLU A 1233 -27.83 -15.57 29.52
CA GLU A 1233 -29.03 -14.92 30.09
C GLU A 1233 -30.30 -15.26 29.31
N ALA A 1234 -30.23 -15.37 27.98
CA ALA A 1234 -31.37 -15.77 27.16
C ALA A 1234 -31.87 -17.20 27.49
N TYR A 1235 -30.97 -18.11 27.86
CA TYR A 1235 -31.31 -19.48 28.26
C TYR A 1235 -31.85 -19.55 29.69
N ASP A 1236 -31.12 -18.97 30.64
CA ASP A 1236 -31.49 -18.91 32.06
C ASP A 1236 -30.84 -17.68 32.72
N GLU A 1237 -31.65 -16.81 33.32
CA GLU A 1237 -31.19 -15.61 34.04
C GLU A 1237 -30.29 -15.95 35.24
N ALA A 1238 -30.40 -17.16 35.79
CA ALA A 1238 -29.56 -17.63 36.90
C ALA A 1238 -28.24 -18.29 36.43
N SER A 1239 -28.04 -18.54 35.14
CA SER A 1239 -26.90 -19.29 34.59
C SER A 1239 -25.53 -18.70 34.99
N VAL A 1240 -25.38 -17.37 34.97
CA VAL A 1240 -24.14 -16.69 35.38
C VAL A 1240 -23.89 -16.84 36.90
N ARG A 1241 -24.95 -16.89 37.71
CA ARG A 1241 -24.84 -17.13 39.16
C ARG A 1241 -24.46 -18.57 39.45
N SER A 1242 -25.07 -19.51 38.72
CA SER A 1242 -24.75 -20.93 38.76
C SER A 1242 -23.29 -21.17 38.38
N LEU A 1243 -22.81 -20.57 37.28
CA LEU A 1243 -21.41 -20.63 36.88
C LEU A 1243 -20.48 -20.03 37.94
N SER A 1244 -20.86 -18.89 38.54
CA SER A 1244 -20.09 -18.28 39.62
C SER A 1244 -19.96 -19.22 40.82
N ALA A 1245 -21.00 -19.98 41.17
CA ALA A 1245 -20.95 -20.95 42.28
C ALA A 1245 -19.97 -22.11 42.01
N ALA A 1246 -19.77 -22.50 40.75
CA ALA A 1246 -18.87 -23.56 40.33
C ALA A 1246 -17.38 -23.15 40.23
N MET A 1247 -17.08 -21.85 40.30
CA MET A 1247 -15.73 -21.27 40.13
C MET A 1247 -15.00 -21.02 41.45
N ASN A 1248 -13.66 -21.06 41.41
CA ASN A 1248 -12.83 -20.71 42.58
C ASN A 1248 -12.86 -19.19 42.89
N SER A 1249 -12.32 -18.75 44.04
CA SER A 1249 -12.38 -17.34 44.47
C SER A 1249 -11.79 -16.36 43.46
N ASN A 1250 -10.72 -16.74 42.77
CA ASN A 1250 -10.00 -15.88 41.83
C ASN A 1250 -10.73 -15.83 40.48
N GLU A 1251 -11.26 -16.96 40.00
CA GLU A 1251 -12.07 -17.05 38.77
C GLU A 1251 -13.35 -16.24 38.91
N ARG A 1252 -13.99 -16.29 40.09
CA ARG A 1252 -15.16 -15.47 40.41
C ARG A 1252 -14.87 -13.97 40.35
N ALA A 1253 -13.66 -13.54 40.74
CA ALA A 1253 -13.28 -12.13 40.67
C ALA A 1253 -13.20 -11.66 39.21
N ILE A 1254 -12.60 -12.46 38.32
CA ILE A 1254 -12.58 -12.18 36.88
C ILE A 1254 -13.98 -12.20 36.28
N LEU A 1255 -14.78 -13.22 36.59
CA LEU A 1255 -16.16 -13.31 36.10
C LEU A 1255 -16.97 -12.07 36.50
N ARG A 1256 -16.86 -11.60 37.75
CA ARG A 1256 -17.53 -10.37 38.20
C ARG A 1256 -17.09 -9.14 37.40
N MET A 1257 -15.79 -8.98 37.17
CA MET A 1257 -15.24 -7.89 36.36
C MET A 1257 -15.78 -7.94 34.93
N VAL A 1258 -15.75 -9.11 34.27
CA VAL A 1258 -16.22 -9.28 32.89
C VAL A 1258 -17.73 -9.04 32.78
N VAL A 1259 -18.52 -9.50 33.75
CA VAL A 1259 -19.98 -9.27 33.80
C VAL A 1259 -20.29 -7.80 34.07
N GLN A 1260 -19.51 -7.13 34.92
CA GLN A 1260 -19.64 -5.69 35.15
C GLN A 1260 -19.31 -4.88 33.88
N ASP A 1261 -18.21 -5.22 33.20
CA ASP A 1261 -17.84 -4.63 31.91
C ASP A 1261 -18.94 -4.85 30.87
N TRP A 1262 -19.54 -6.04 30.81
CA TRP A 1262 -20.66 -6.32 29.91
C TRP A 1262 -21.90 -5.47 30.25
N ARG A 1263 -22.25 -5.32 31.53
CA ARG A 1263 -23.37 -4.45 31.95
C ARG A 1263 -23.12 -2.99 31.60
N GLN A 1264 -21.86 -2.53 31.67
CA GLN A 1264 -21.49 -1.15 31.41
C GLN A 1264 -21.33 -0.83 29.91
N PHE A 1265 -20.83 -1.78 29.11
CA PHE A 1265 -20.42 -1.54 27.71
C PHE A 1265 -21.12 -2.44 26.68
N GLY A 1266 -21.67 -3.58 27.09
CA GLY A 1266 -22.26 -4.61 26.22
C GLY A 1266 -23.79 -4.58 26.14
N LYS A 1267 -24.46 -4.05 27.17
CA LYS A 1267 -25.92 -3.86 27.20
C LYS A 1267 -26.28 -2.53 26.53
N TRP A 1268 -26.18 -2.47 25.20
CA TRP A 1268 -26.71 -1.32 24.45
C TRP A 1268 -28.23 -1.46 24.39
N GLU A 1269 -28.94 -0.90 25.37
CA GLU A 1269 -30.37 -0.60 25.24
C GLU A 1269 -30.44 0.62 24.30
N GLY A 1270 -30.97 0.40 23.09
CA GLY A 1270 -30.93 1.38 22.01
C GLY A 1270 -31.43 2.76 22.44
N SER A 1271 -30.60 3.77 22.19
CA SER A 1271 -31.01 5.17 22.04
C SER A 1271 -31.12 5.49 20.57
#